data_AF-A0A3Q7HST6-F1
#
_entry.id   AF-A0A3Q7HST6-F1
#
_cell.length_a   1.000
_cell.length_b   1.000
_cell.length_c   1.000
_cell.angle_alpha   90.00
_cell.angle_beta   90.00
_cell.angle_gamma   90.00
#
_symmetry.space_group_name_H-M   'P 1'
#
loop_
_entity.id
_entity.type
_entity.pdbx_description
1 polymer ?
#
loop_
_entity_poly.entity_id
_entity_poly.type
_entity_poly.pdbx_seq_one_letter_code
_entity_poly.pdbx_strand_id
1 'polypeptide(L)'
;MEGVDYLADERKKAGFDVDEMKIVWAGSRHDFELTDRISKLVASDPGFSKEGRTMLPRKELFKNTLRKAAYAWKRIIELRLSQEEATMLRRYVDEPAFTDLHWGMFIPAIKGQGTDKQQEKWLPLAYKMQIIGCYAQTELGHGSNVQGLETTATFDPQTDEFVIHSPTLTSSKWWPGGLGKVSTHAVVYARLITDGKDYGVNGFIVQLRSLEDHKPLPGVTVGDIGMKFGNGAYNSMDNGVLSFDHVRIPRDQMLMRVSQVTKEGKYVQSDIPRQLLYGTMVYVRQSIVADASLAMSRAVCIATRYSAVRRQFGSQNGGQETQVIDYKTQQNRLFPLLASAYAFRFVGEWLKWLYTDVTQRLAANDFSTLPEAHACTAGLKSLTTSATADGIEECRKLCGGHGYLCSSGLPELFAVYVPACTYEGDNVVLQLQVARFLMKTISQLGTGKKPVGTVSYMGRIEHLMQCRSDVKQAEDWLKPSAVLEAFEARSARMSVACAKNLSKFENQEEGFAELAADLVEAAVAHCQLIVVSKYIEKLQQNIPGKGVKQQLEVLCGIYSLFILHKHQGDFLGTGYITSKQGSLANDQLRALYSQLRPNAVSLVDAFNYTDHYLGSILGRYDGNVYPKLEMEGIDYLAEERKKAEFNVDEMKIVWAGSRRAFEVSDYISKLVADDPGFSKEERTMLSRKELFKDTLRKSAYSWKHIIDLQLSEEEAEKLRYFVDEPAFIDSHLVGVFIPAIKGQGNKEQLKKWLPLAYKMQIIGCYAQTELGHGSNVQGLETTATFDPQTDEFVIHSPTLTSSKWWPGGLGKVSTHAIVYARLITDGKDHGINGFIVQLRSLEDHKPLPGITVGDIGTKFGNGAYNTMDNGVLRFDHLHIPRDQMLMRVAQVTKDGKYVQSDVPRQLLYVSMVHVRQALVTYASGALSRAVCIATRYSAVRRQFGSQNGGQEIQVIDYKTQQSRLFPLLASAYAFRFVGEWLKWFCTDVTQRLKANDFSTLPELHATTAGIKSLTTTATADGIEECRKLCGGHGYLCSSGLPELYAVSVPACTFEGDNVVLLLQVARFLLKTLSQLSSGKKPTGTIAYMGKIEQLMQCHSDVEQAKDWLKPSAILEAFEARAARMSVSCAQSLSKFDYPEEGFQELATDLVEAAVAHCQLIVVSKFIEKLQQDIPGEGVKQQLVVLCSIYALFLLHKHQGDFLATGYITSKQGLFANEQLRALYTQVCLIGFVICVCCSFVYPKLYEAAWKDPLNESDIPDGFHEYIRPLLEQQLQTARL
;
A
#
# COMPACT_ATOMS: atom_id res chain seq x y z
N MET A 1 25.16 -18.46 21.58
CA MET A 1 23.98 -19.35 21.67
C MET A 1 23.81 -19.98 20.30
N GLU A 2 23.42 -21.24 20.24
CA GLU A 2 23.31 -21.96 18.97
C GLU A 2 22.07 -21.49 18.17
N GLY A 3 22.14 -21.58 16.85
CA GLY A 3 21.08 -21.12 15.95
C GLY A 3 19.89 -22.09 15.93
N VAL A 4 19.02 -22.00 16.94
CA VAL A 4 17.78 -22.80 17.00
C VAL A 4 16.83 -22.37 15.87
N ASP A 5 16.40 -23.34 15.07
CA ASP A 5 15.36 -23.13 14.05
C ASP A 5 13.97 -23.26 14.67
N TYR A 6 13.28 -22.13 14.87
CA TYR A 6 11.92 -22.09 15.42
C TYR A 6 10.83 -22.46 14.39
N LEU A 7 11.19 -22.70 13.13
CA LEU A 7 10.29 -23.17 12.06
C LEU A 7 10.50 -24.66 11.70
N ALA A 8 11.41 -25.37 12.38
CA ALA A 8 11.70 -26.78 12.13
C ALA A 8 10.46 -27.68 12.18
N ASP A 9 9.51 -27.41 13.08
CA ASP A 9 8.27 -28.19 13.22
C ASP A 9 7.21 -27.87 12.15
N GLU A 10 7.32 -26.74 11.44
CA GLU A 10 6.55 -26.53 10.20
C GLU A 10 7.19 -27.28 9.03
N ARG A 11 8.53 -27.23 8.90
CA ARG A 11 9.28 -27.90 7.82
C ARG A 11 9.03 -29.42 7.79
N LYS A 12 8.91 -30.05 8.98
CA LYS A 12 8.55 -31.47 9.14
C LYS A 12 7.16 -31.86 8.60
N LYS A 13 6.24 -30.90 8.38
CA LYS A 13 4.87 -31.17 7.90
C LYS A 13 4.78 -31.31 6.37
N ALA A 14 5.87 -31.08 5.64
CA ALA A 14 5.88 -31.13 4.19
C ALA A 14 5.53 -32.52 3.63
N GLY A 15 4.50 -32.59 2.80
CA GLY A 15 4.11 -33.79 2.04
C GLY A 15 4.91 -34.00 0.75
N PHE A 16 5.96 -33.22 0.52
CA PHE A 16 6.71 -33.18 -0.73
C PHE A 16 8.23 -32.96 -0.52
N ASP A 17 9.00 -33.27 -1.55
CA ASP A 17 10.44 -33.02 -1.63
C ASP A 17 10.73 -31.54 -1.89
N VAL A 18 11.33 -30.85 -0.91
CA VAL A 18 11.62 -29.41 -1.00
C VAL A 18 12.79 -29.12 -1.93
N ASP A 19 13.76 -30.02 -2.09
CA ASP A 19 14.96 -29.78 -2.89
C ASP A 19 14.69 -29.99 -4.38
N GLU A 20 13.86 -30.96 -4.76
CA GLU A 20 13.33 -31.03 -6.12
C GLU A 20 12.37 -29.87 -6.43
N MET A 21 11.62 -29.35 -5.44
CA MET A 21 10.83 -28.11 -5.64
C MET A 21 11.71 -26.87 -5.87
N LYS A 22 12.89 -26.76 -5.23
CA LYS A 22 13.87 -25.68 -5.53
C LYS A 22 14.30 -25.71 -7.00
N ILE A 23 14.47 -26.89 -7.56
CA ILE A 23 14.84 -27.08 -8.97
C ILE A 23 13.68 -26.67 -9.90
N VAL A 24 12.44 -27.00 -9.54
CA VAL A 24 11.24 -26.53 -10.28
C VAL A 24 11.10 -25.01 -10.20
N TRP A 25 11.37 -24.39 -9.05
CA TRP A 25 11.37 -22.93 -8.91
C TRP A 25 12.49 -22.26 -9.70
N ALA A 26 13.72 -22.79 -9.64
CA ALA A 26 14.85 -22.28 -10.40
C ALA A 26 14.62 -22.39 -11.92
N GLY A 27 13.97 -23.47 -12.38
CA GLY A 27 13.66 -23.77 -13.77
C GLY A 27 14.52 -24.91 -14.34
N SER A 28 15.74 -25.07 -13.82
CA SER A 28 16.59 -26.25 -14.04
C SER A 28 17.56 -26.46 -12.87
N ARG A 29 18.21 -27.64 -12.82
CA ARG A 29 19.24 -27.93 -11.81
C ARG A 29 20.46 -27.02 -11.97
N HIS A 30 20.79 -26.62 -13.20
CA HIS A 30 21.86 -25.65 -13.47
C HIS A 30 21.53 -24.25 -12.94
N ASP A 31 20.31 -23.76 -13.20
CA ASP A 31 19.83 -22.47 -12.66
C ASP A 31 19.86 -22.48 -11.12
N PHE A 32 19.50 -23.60 -10.49
CA PHE A 32 19.55 -23.78 -9.04
C PHE A 32 21.00 -23.73 -8.50
N GLU A 33 21.91 -24.54 -9.02
CA GLU A 33 23.32 -24.59 -8.58
C GLU A 33 24.03 -23.25 -8.78
N LEU A 34 23.71 -22.53 -9.87
CA LEU A 34 24.18 -21.19 -10.14
C LEU A 34 23.66 -20.17 -9.12
N THR A 35 22.35 -20.12 -8.90
CA THR A 35 21.72 -19.12 -8.02
C THR A 35 22.01 -19.36 -6.54
N ASP A 36 22.06 -20.62 -6.09
CA ASP A 36 22.46 -20.99 -4.73
C ASP A 36 23.91 -20.54 -4.43
N ARG A 37 24.86 -20.89 -5.29
CA ARG A 37 26.27 -20.51 -5.12
C ARG A 37 26.47 -18.99 -5.11
N ILE A 38 25.87 -18.26 -6.07
CA ILE A 38 26.08 -16.81 -6.18
C ILE A 38 25.34 -16.05 -5.07
N SER A 39 24.16 -16.50 -4.63
CA SER A 39 23.46 -15.88 -3.50
C SER A 39 24.21 -16.08 -2.17
N LYS A 40 24.80 -17.25 -1.96
CA LYS A 40 25.69 -17.53 -0.81
C LYS A 40 26.97 -16.70 -0.87
N LEU A 41 27.60 -16.59 -2.04
CA LEU A 41 28.77 -15.72 -2.25
C LEU A 41 28.48 -14.28 -1.80
N VAL A 42 27.40 -13.67 -2.32
CA VAL A 42 27.02 -12.29 -1.96
C VAL A 42 26.63 -12.17 -0.47
N ALA A 43 25.88 -13.12 0.08
CA ALA A 43 25.47 -13.09 1.48
C ALA A 43 26.63 -13.26 2.47
N SER A 44 27.72 -13.93 2.05
CA SER A 44 28.92 -14.16 2.86
C SER A 44 29.93 -13.00 2.83
N ASP A 45 29.78 -12.05 1.90
CA ASP A 45 30.76 -11.00 1.62
C ASP A 45 30.33 -9.67 2.27
N PRO A 46 31.07 -9.17 3.29
CA PRO A 46 30.73 -7.92 3.98
C PRO A 46 30.67 -6.70 3.06
N GLY A 47 31.37 -6.74 1.91
CA GLY A 47 31.32 -5.68 0.91
C GLY A 47 29.90 -5.38 0.43
N PHE A 48 29.05 -6.41 0.34
CA PHE A 48 27.65 -6.31 -0.10
C PHE A 48 26.63 -6.24 1.05
N SER A 49 27.04 -5.98 2.29
CA SER A 49 26.10 -5.83 3.42
C SER A 49 25.02 -4.78 3.15
N LYS A 50 23.78 -5.11 3.48
CA LYS A 50 22.61 -4.21 3.41
C LYS A 50 22.26 -3.60 4.76
N GLU A 51 22.97 -3.97 5.82
CA GLU A 51 22.67 -3.47 7.17
C GLU A 51 22.77 -1.95 7.22
N GLY A 52 21.72 -1.32 7.76
CA GLY A 52 21.67 0.13 7.87
C GLY A 52 21.44 0.88 6.57
N ARG A 53 21.34 0.24 5.39
CA ARG A 53 21.04 0.90 4.09
C ARG A 53 19.92 1.93 4.21
N THR A 54 18.83 1.53 4.84
CA THR A 54 17.66 2.37 5.06
C THR A 54 17.94 3.60 5.92
N MET A 55 18.88 3.50 6.87
CA MET A 55 19.26 4.56 7.82
C MET A 55 20.32 5.53 7.28
N LEU A 56 20.89 5.27 6.10
CA LEU A 56 21.92 6.12 5.51
C LEU A 56 21.28 7.39 4.90
N PRO A 57 21.81 8.59 5.21
CA PRO A 57 21.48 9.81 4.45
C PRO A 57 21.75 9.61 2.95
N ARG A 58 21.04 10.36 2.09
CA ARG A 58 21.07 10.17 0.63
C ARG A 58 22.49 10.15 0.04
N LYS A 59 23.39 11.03 0.50
CA LYS A 59 24.83 11.02 0.14
C LYS A 59 25.51 9.69 0.46
N GLU A 60 25.39 9.22 1.70
CA GLU A 60 26.08 8.01 2.17
C GLU A 60 25.52 6.75 1.51
N LEU A 61 24.20 6.70 1.30
CA LEU A 61 23.54 5.64 0.54
C LEU A 61 24.13 5.57 -0.88
N PHE A 62 24.14 6.69 -1.60
CA PHE A 62 24.66 6.74 -2.96
C PHE A 62 26.16 6.40 -3.02
N LYS A 63 26.99 6.98 -2.12
CA LYS A 63 28.42 6.65 -1.98
C LYS A 63 28.65 5.15 -1.76
N ASN A 64 27.83 4.50 -0.94
CA ASN A 64 27.89 3.06 -0.69
C ASN A 64 27.47 2.25 -1.94
N THR A 65 26.47 2.71 -2.69
CA THR A 65 26.08 2.06 -3.96
C THR A 65 27.19 2.16 -5.02
N LEU A 66 27.87 3.31 -5.13
CA LEU A 66 29.05 3.46 -6.01
C LEU A 66 30.18 2.49 -5.60
N ARG A 67 30.46 2.38 -4.29
CA ARG A 67 31.42 1.40 -3.74
C ARG A 67 31.03 -0.04 -4.11
N LYS A 68 29.77 -0.43 -3.92
CA LYS A 68 29.28 -1.78 -4.22
C LYS A 68 29.33 -2.12 -5.70
N ALA A 69 28.99 -1.18 -6.59
CA ALA A 69 29.10 -1.38 -8.04
C ALA A 69 30.55 -1.61 -8.47
N ALA A 70 31.48 -0.80 -7.96
CA ALA A 70 32.92 -0.95 -8.22
C ALA A 70 33.49 -2.25 -7.65
N TYR A 71 33.09 -2.60 -6.41
CA TYR A 71 33.48 -3.86 -5.78
C TYR A 71 32.92 -5.07 -6.54
N ALA A 72 31.65 -5.06 -6.95
CA ALA A 72 31.06 -6.12 -7.77
C ALA A 72 31.83 -6.33 -9.09
N TRP A 73 32.23 -5.26 -9.77
CA TRP A 73 33.05 -5.35 -10.99
C TRP A 73 34.44 -5.96 -10.72
N LYS A 74 35.08 -5.57 -9.61
CA LYS A 74 36.34 -6.19 -9.13
C LYS A 74 36.16 -7.69 -8.86
N ARG A 75 35.10 -8.10 -8.16
CA ARG A 75 34.82 -9.53 -7.86
C ARG A 75 34.49 -10.33 -9.12
N ILE A 76 33.82 -9.75 -10.13
CA ILE A 76 33.59 -10.36 -11.44
C ILE A 76 34.93 -10.71 -12.12
N ILE A 77 35.89 -9.77 -12.12
CA ILE A 77 37.21 -9.95 -12.74
C ILE A 77 38.06 -10.95 -11.94
N GLU A 78 38.16 -10.79 -10.61
CA GLU A 78 38.99 -11.64 -9.74
C GLU A 78 38.54 -13.11 -9.75
N LEU A 79 37.23 -13.35 -9.67
CA LEU A 79 36.64 -14.69 -9.67
C LEU A 79 36.39 -15.22 -11.10
N ARG A 80 36.68 -14.42 -12.14
CA ARG A 80 36.49 -14.73 -13.57
C ARG A 80 35.05 -15.16 -13.90
N LEU A 81 34.08 -14.49 -13.30
CA LEU A 81 32.66 -14.80 -13.47
C LEU A 81 32.22 -14.61 -14.92
N SER A 82 31.48 -15.58 -15.44
CA SER A 82 30.76 -15.46 -16.72
C SER A 82 29.72 -14.34 -16.69
N GLN A 83 29.23 -13.91 -17.85
CA GLN A 83 28.20 -12.87 -17.94
C GLN A 83 26.90 -13.25 -17.20
N GLU A 84 26.59 -14.54 -17.11
CA GLU A 84 25.41 -15.06 -16.43
C GLU A 84 25.59 -15.01 -14.90
N GLU A 85 26.72 -15.50 -14.39
CA GLU A 85 27.13 -15.34 -12.99
C GLU A 85 27.21 -13.87 -12.56
N ALA A 86 27.80 -13.01 -13.39
CA ALA A 86 27.88 -11.57 -13.15
C ALA A 86 26.48 -10.91 -13.09
N THR A 87 25.51 -11.45 -13.83
CA THR A 87 24.12 -10.99 -13.79
C THR A 87 23.41 -11.48 -12.53
N MET A 88 23.67 -12.72 -12.08
CA MET A 88 23.18 -13.19 -10.78
C MET A 88 23.84 -12.43 -9.61
N LEU A 89 25.12 -12.08 -9.72
CA LEU A 89 25.84 -11.30 -8.70
C LEU A 89 25.14 -9.95 -8.47
N ARG A 90 24.89 -9.18 -9.53
CA ARG A 90 24.13 -7.91 -9.45
C ARG A 90 22.73 -8.12 -8.85
N ARG A 91 22.00 -9.17 -9.28
CA ARG A 91 20.67 -9.49 -8.74
C ARG A 91 20.68 -9.78 -7.24
N TYR A 92 21.69 -10.46 -6.70
CA TYR A 92 21.76 -10.76 -5.26
C TYR A 92 22.33 -9.63 -4.41
N VAL A 93 23.15 -8.72 -4.99
CA VAL A 93 23.53 -7.44 -4.34
C VAL A 93 22.30 -6.59 -4.06
N ASP A 94 21.29 -6.63 -4.95
CA ASP A 94 19.91 -6.21 -4.65
C ASP A 94 19.84 -4.75 -4.17
N GLU A 95 20.53 -3.87 -4.89
CA GLU A 95 20.61 -2.42 -4.66
C GLU A 95 20.58 -1.72 -6.03
N PRO A 96 19.49 -1.01 -6.41
CA PRO A 96 19.36 -0.39 -7.72
C PRO A 96 20.51 0.56 -8.02
N ALA A 97 21.22 0.35 -9.12
CA ALA A 97 22.42 1.10 -9.47
C ALA A 97 22.51 1.41 -10.98
N PHE A 98 23.33 2.40 -11.34
CA PHE A 98 23.58 2.82 -12.73
C PHE A 98 23.93 1.65 -13.68
N THR A 99 24.54 0.58 -13.15
CA THR A 99 24.84 -0.65 -13.87
C THR A 99 23.61 -1.28 -14.51
N ASP A 100 22.44 -1.17 -13.88
CA ASP A 100 21.25 -1.91 -14.29
C ASP A 100 20.69 -1.33 -15.59
N LEU A 101 20.73 -0.01 -15.75
CA LEU A 101 20.38 0.66 -17.01
C LEU A 101 21.50 0.51 -18.05
N HIS A 102 22.77 0.44 -17.63
CA HIS A 102 23.89 0.23 -18.56
C HIS A 102 23.82 -1.13 -19.26
N TRP A 103 23.70 -2.20 -18.46
CA TRP A 103 23.63 -3.58 -18.95
C TRP A 103 22.23 -3.94 -19.48
N GLY A 104 21.16 -3.40 -18.91
CA GLY A 104 19.77 -3.72 -19.24
C GLY A 104 19.13 -2.90 -20.36
N MET A 105 19.61 -1.67 -20.62
CA MET A 105 18.99 -0.76 -21.62
C MET A 105 20.00 -0.13 -22.60
N PHE A 106 21.14 0.41 -22.13
CA PHE A 106 22.11 1.09 -23.00
C PHE A 106 22.79 0.13 -23.99
N ILE A 107 23.37 -0.98 -23.49
CA ILE A 107 23.98 -2.02 -24.33
C ILE A 107 22.94 -2.67 -25.27
N PRO A 108 21.73 -3.07 -24.80
CA PRO A 108 20.67 -3.57 -25.69
C PRO A 108 20.19 -2.57 -26.74
N ALA A 109 20.10 -1.27 -26.44
CA ALA A 109 19.74 -0.25 -27.44
C ALA A 109 20.76 -0.18 -28.58
N ILE A 110 22.06 -0.16 -28.26
CA ILE A 110 23.14 -0.15 -29.26
C ILE A 110 23.13 -1.45 -30.10
N LYS A 111 22.90 -2.63 -29.48
CA LYS A 111 22.73 -3.90 -30.21
C LYS A 111 21.47 -3.95 -31.10
N GLY A 112 20.37 -3.37 -30.64
CA GLY A 112 19.10 -3.39 -31.35
C GLY A 112 19.11 -2.45 -32.55
N GLN A 113 19.62 -1.22 -32.36
CA GLN A 113 19.43 -0.07 -33.26
C GLN A 113 20.72 0.44 -33.91
N GLY A 114 21.90 0.06 -33.42
CA GLY A 114 23.18 0.40 -34.03
C GLY A 114 23.53 -0.48 -35.23
N THR A 115 24.10 0.12 -36.27
CA THR A 115 24.75 -0.61 -37.37
C THR A 115 25.95 -1.41 -36.86
N ASP A 116 26.43 -2.40 -37.62
CA ASP A 116 27.52 -3.28 -37.16
C ASP A 116 28.79 -2.47 -36.83
N LYS A 117 29.15 -1.48 -37.65
CA LYS A 117 30.26 -0.54 -37.37
C LYS A 117 30.08 0.27 -36.08
N GLN A 118 28.85 0.63 -35.73
CA GLN A 118 28.55 1.30 -34.46
C GLN A 118 28.64 0.31 -33.29
N GLN A 119 28.23 -0.94 -33.48
CA GLN A 119 28.37 -1.99 -32.47
C GLN A 119 29.87 -2.30 -32.23
N GLU A 120 30.67 -2.44 -33.28
CA GLU A 120 32.14 -2.59 -33.22
C GLU A 120 32.83 -1.43 -32.49
N LYS A 121 32.38 -0.19 -32.69
CA LYS A 121 32.91 1.02 -32.02
C LYS A 121 32.49 1.10 -30.55
N TRP A 122 31.20 1.01 -30.26
CA TRP A 122 30.66 1.40 -28.95
C TRP A 122 30.50 0.25 -27.96
N LEU A 123 30.20 -0.98 -28.41
CA LEU A 123 30.00 -2.10 -27.49
C LEU A 123 31.29 -2.53 -26.76
N PRO A 124 32.49 -2.57 -27.37
CA PRO A 124 33.71 -2.91 -26.64
C PRO A 124 34.07 -1.91 -25.54
N LEU A 125 33.72 -0.64 -25.71
CA LEU A 125 33.93 0.41 -24.69
C LEU A 125 32.96 0.20 -23.51
N ALA A 126 31.68 -0.02 -23.80
CA ALA A 126 30.65 -0.30 -22.81
C ALA A 126 30.92 -1.61 -22.03
N TYR A 127 31.25 -2.70 -22.74
CA TYR A 127 31.54 -4.00 -22.12
C TYR A 127 32.76 -4.00 -21.20
N LYS A 128 33.69 -3.06 -21.38
CA LYS A 128 34.85 -2.86 -20.50
C LYS A 128 34.59 -1.80 -19.41
N MET A 129 33.39 -1.22 -19.34
CA MET A 129 33.06 -0.07 -18.48
C MET A 129 33.93 1.18 -18.74
N GLN A 130 34.58 1.28 -19.91
CA GLN A 130 35.37 2.44 -20.33
C GLN A 130 34.48 3.65 -20.69
N ILE A 131 33.21 3.39 -21.01
CA ILE A 131 32.12 4.36 -20.97
C ILE A 131 30.99 3.81 -20.13
N ILE A 132 30.43 4.63 -19.25
CA ILE A 132 29.19 4.34 -18.53
C ILE A 132 28.07 5.11 -19.24
N GLY A 133 26.94 4.43 -19.51
CA GLY A 133 25.85 5.04 -20.27
C GLY A 133 24.45 4.59 -19.87
N CYS A 134 23.50 5.51 -19.98
CA CYS A 134 22.09 5.36 -19.60
C CYS A 134 21.12 5.50 -20.80
N TYR A 135 19.83 5.26 -20.56
CA TYR A 135 18.76 5.29 -21.57
C TYR A 135 17.88 6.53 -21.40
N ALA A 136 18.17 7.60 -22.15
CA ALA A 136 17.59 8.93 -22.00
C ALA A 136 16.38 9.15 -22.94
N GLN A 137 15.30 8.42 -22.69
CA GLN A 137 14.05 8.51 -23.47
C GLN A 137 13.05 9.51 -22.86
N THR A 138 12.53 9.20 -21.67
CA THR A 138 11.45 9.94 -20.97
C THR A 138 11.80 11.40 -20.68
N GLU A 139 10.79 12.26 -20.78
CA GLU A 139 10.83 13.70 -20.51
C GLU A 139 9.88 14.10 -19.38
N LEU A 140 10.02 15.32 -18.87
CA LEU A 140 9.18 15.90 -17.81
C LEU A 140 7.69 15.98 -18.24
N GLY A 141 7.43 16.31 -19.51
CA GLY A 141 6.09 16.22 -20.12
C GLY A 141 5.72 14.79 -20.56
N HIS A 142 6.66 14.04 -21.12
CA HIS A 142 6.37 12.89 -21.99
C HIS A 142 7.02 11.56 -21.51
N GLY A 143 6.18 10.69 -20.93
CA GLY A 143 6.52 9.31 -20.56
C GLY A 143 5.88 8.25 -21.45
N SER A 144 4.66 7.81 -21.12
CA SER A 144 3.96 6.73 -21.86
C SER A 144 3.71 7.06 -23.33
N ASN A 145 3.54 8.34 -23.68
CA ASN A 145 3.45 8.79 -25.07
C ASN A 145 4.84 9.14 -25.64
N VAL A 146 5.61 8.12 -26.00
CA VAL A 146 6.95 8.30 -26.59
C VAL A 146 6.92 9.07 -27.92
N GLN A 147 5.80 9.06 -28.67
CA GLN A 147 5.69 9.83 -29.91
C GLN A 147 5.55 11.35 -29.67
N GLY A 148 5.20 11.76 -28.45
CA GLY A 148 5.08 13.16 -28.04
C GLY A 148 6.38 13.85 -27.62
N LEU A 149 7.50 13.10 -27.52
CA LEU A 149 8.79 13.66 -27.09
C LEU A 149 9.16 14.95 -27.84
N GLU A 150 9.64 15.94 -27.09
CA GLU A 150 9.90 17.31 -27.52
C GLU A 150 11.38 17.58 -27.83
N THR A 151 12.33 16.82 -27.25
CA THR A 151 13.77 16.95 -27.55
C THR A 151 14.01 16.77 -29.05
N THR A 152 14.71 17.69 -29.71
CA THR A 152 14.99 17.63 -31.15
C THR A 152 16.42 17.20 -31.45
N ALA A 153 16.62 16.61 -32.63
CA ALA A 153 17.91 16.28 -33.22
C ALA A 153 17.91 16.71 -34.68
N THR A 154 18.38 17.94 -34.93
CA THR A 154 18.36 18.57 -36.27
C THR A 154 19.67 18.34 -36.99
N PHE A 155 19.64 17.75 -38.18
CA PHE A 155 20.85 17.54 -38.99
C PHE A 155 21.38 18.84 -39.60
N ASP A 156 22.70 19.02 -39.53
CA ASP A 156 23.46 20.12 -40.13
C ASP A 156 24.40 19.59 -41.24
N PRO A 157 24.02 19.73 -42.53
CA PRO A 157 24.84 19.29 -43.65
C PRO A 157 26.17 20.04 -43.81
N GLN A 158 26.37 21.18 -43.16
CA GLN A 158 27.62 21.95 -43.28
C GLN A 158 28.75 21.37 -42.41
N THR A 159 28.39 20.67 -41.33
CA THR A 159 29.33 20.12 -40.33
C THR A 159 29.34 18.59 -40.28
N ASP A 160 28.38 17.92 -40.92
CA ASP A 160 28.13 16.47 -40.82
C ASP A 160 27.74 16.03 -39.38
N GLU A 161 26.95 16.87 -38.70
CA GLU A 161 26.54 16.74 -37.28
C GLU A 161 25.01 16.78 -37.09
N PHE A 162 24.53 16.30 -35.94
CA PHE A 162 23.23 16.64 -35.39
C PHE A 162 23.36 17.67 -34.26
N VAL A 163 22.48 18.67 -34.26
CA VAL A 163 22.26 19.58 -33.14
C VAL A 163 21.14 19.03 -32.27
N ILE A 164 21.48 18.61 -31.05
CA ILE A 164 20.56 18.11 -30.03
C ILE A 164 20.13 19.29 -29.15
N HIS A 165 18.82 19.49 -28.99
CA HIS A 165 18.28 20.59 -28.19
C HIS A 165 17.02 20.19 -27.41
N SER A 166 16.86 20.76 -26.22
CA SER A 166 15.65 20.73 -25.40
C SER A 166 14.90 22.07 -25.54
N PRO A 167 13.88 22.20 -26.42
CA PRO A 167 13.27 23.49 -26.75
C PRO A 167 12.45 24.13 -25.61
N THR A 168 12.12 23.36 -24.58
CA THR A 168 11.22 23.72 -23.48
C THR A 168 11.68 23.09 -22.16
N LEU A 169 11.19 23.59 -21.02
CA LEU A 169 11.40 22.90 -19.74
C LEU A 169 10.79 21.48 -19.75
N THR A 170 9.63 21.29 -20.39
CA THR A 170 8.94 20.00 -20.52
C THR A 170 9.72 18.97 -21.34
N SER A 171 10.51 19.42 -22.32
CA SER A 171 11.43 18.59 -23.12
C SER A 171 12.69 18.11 -22.38
N SER A 172 12.90 18.54 -21.14
CA SER A 172 14.01 18.05 -20.32
C SER A 172 13.81 16.55 -20.07
N LYS A 173 14.81 15.73 -20.37
CA LYS A 173 14.81 14.31 -20.02
C LYS A 173 14.68 14.17 -18.50
N TRP A 174 13.85 13.24 -18.05
CA TRP A 174 13.51 13.06 -16.63
C TRP A 174 13.21 11.58 -16.35
N TRP A 175 13.73 11.04 -15.24
CA TRP A 175 13.74 9.63 -14.81
C TRP A 175 14.92 8.70 -15.19
N PRO A 176 15.73 8.86 -16.27
CA PRO A 176 16.74 7.87 -16.64
C PRO A 176 17.67 7.46 -15.48
N GLY A 177 17.68 6.17 -15.13
CA GLY A 177 18.56 5.66 -14.08
C GLY A 177 20.03 5.69 -14.51
N GLY A 178 20.93 6.03 -13.59
CA GLY A 178 22.35 6.18 -13.87
C GLY A 178 22.75 7.50 -14.52
N LEU A 179 21.81 8.43 -14.76
CA LEU A 179 22.06 9.68 -15.47
C LEU A 179 22.58 10.80 -14.55
N GLY A 180 21.96 10.94 -13.38
CA GLY A 180 22.04 12.18 -12.59
C GLY A 180 23.44 12.53 -12.13
N LYS A 181 24.28 11.52 -11.83
CA LYS A 181 25.67 11.70 -11.38
C LYS A 181 26.67 10.74 -12.06
N VAL A 182 26.29 9.54 -12.55
CA VAL A 182 27.29 8.53 -12.99
C VAL A 182 27.53 8.46 -14.51
N SER A 183 26.50 8.55 -15.36
CA SER A 183 26.70 8.24 -16.79
C SER A 183 27.52 9.30 -17.52
N THR A 184 28.52 8.81 -18.25
CA THR A 184 29.39 9.58 -19.14
C THR A 184 28.76 9.84 -20.52
N HIS A 185 27.85 8.95 -20.93
CA HIS A 185 27.17 8.94 -22.22
C HIS A 185 25.68 8.58 -22.04
N ALA A 186 24.87 8.76 -23.06
CA ALA A 186 23.50 8.22 -23.11
C ALA A 186 23.11 7.81 -24.53
N VAL A 187 22.13 6.92 -24.65
CA VAL A 187 21.26 6.88 -25.84
C VAL A 187 20.08 7.79 -25.57
N VAL A 188 20.09 8.95 -26.22
CA VAL A 188 19.06 10.00 -26.15
C VAL A 188 18.03 9.75 -27.24
N TYR A 189 16.73 9.77 -26.91
CA TYR A 189 15.68 9.69 -27.93
C TYR A 189 15.13 11.08 -28.24
N ALA A 190 15.17 11.46 -29.51
CA ALA A 190 14.82 12.81 -29.97
C ALA A 190 14.07 12.75 -31.30
N ARG A 191 13.34 13.83 -31.63
CA ARG A 191 12.70 14.02 -32.93
C ARG A 191 13.78 14.24 -33.99
N LEU A 192 13.87 13.32 -34.95
CA LEU A 192 14.82 13.44 -36.06
C LEU A 192 14.31 14.48 -37.06
N ILE A 193 15.02 15.60 -37.19
CA ILE A 193 14.72 16.67 -38.13
C ILE A 193 15.82 16.74 -39.19
N THR A 194 15.46 16.62 -40.46
CA THR A 194 16.37 16.86 -41.59
C THR A 194 15.58 17.34 -42.81
N ASP A 195 16.21 18.12 -43.70
CA ASP A 195 15.56 18.67 -44.90
C ASP A 195 14.27 19.47 -44.58
N GLY A 196 14.26 20.15 -43.42
CA GLY A 196 13.11 20.88 -42.89
C GLY A 196 11.95 20.02 -42.35
N LYS A 197 12.11 18.69 -42.30
CA LYS A 197 11.04 17.73 -41.97
C LYS A 197 11.36 16.88 -40.74
N ASP A 198 10.34 16.68 -39.91
CA ASP A 198 10.31 15.69 -38.80
C ASP A 198 10.03 14.28 -39.33
N TYR A 199 10.84 13.31 -38.91
CA TYR A 199 10.76 11.89 -39.26
C TYR A 199 10.34 10.98 -38.07
N GLY A 200 10.03 11.58 -36.92
CA GLY A 200 9.66 10.88 -35.68
C GLY A 200 10.86 10.65 -34.76
N VAL A 201 10.67 9.78 -33.77
CA VAL A 201 11.63 9.57 -32.68
C VAL A 201 12.70 8.55 -33.06
N ASN A 202 13.97 8.97 -33.00
CA ASN A 202 15.15 8.14 -33.21
C ASN A 202 16.09 8.20 -31.99
N GLY A 203 16.96 7.20 -31.83
CA GLY A 203 17.98 7.14 -30.80
C GLY A 203 19.33 7.68 -31.28
N PHE A 204 20.00 8.47 -30.44
CA PHE A 204 21.29 9.11 -30.70
C PHE A 204 22.23 8.84 -29.53
N ILE A 205 23.45 8.41 -29.79
CA ILE A 205 24.50 8.36 -28.77
C ILE A 205 24.96 9.81 -28.52
N VAL A 206 25.03 10.22 -27.26
CA VAL A 206 25.51 11.55 -26.86
C VAL A 206 26.48 11.38 -25.70
N GLN A 207 27.65 12.01 -25.76
CA GLN A 207 28.53 12.14 -24.60
C GLN A 207 28.01 13.27 -23.70
N LEU A 208 27.84 12.97 -22.42
CA LEU A 208 27.28 13.90 -21.43
C LEU A 208 28.37 14.53 -20.55
N ARG A 209 29.45 13.79 -20.29
CA ARG A 209 30.53 14.20 -19.37
C ARG A 209 31.92 13.93 -19.96
N SER A 210 32.87 14.74 -19.54
CA SER A 210 34.30 14.52 -19.72
C SER A 210 34.72 13.16 -19.12
N LEU A 211 35.57 12.40 -19.81
CA LEU A 211 36.13 11.14 -19.28
C LEU A 211 37.33 11.37 -18.35
N GLU A 212 37.87 12.59 -18.29
CA GLU A 212 39.05 12.93 -17.48
C GLU A 212 38.66 13.42 -16.08
N ASP A 213 37.71 14.36 -16.01
CA ASP A 213 37.31 15.06 -14.77
C ASP A 213 35.81 15.00 -14.47
N HIS A 214 35.03 14.24 -15.26
CA HIS A 214 33.61 13.93 -15.05
C HIS A 214 32.64 15.12 -15.04
N LYS A 215 33.11 16.32 -15.37
CA LYS A 215 32.25 17.50 -15.54
C LYS A 215 31.30 17.32 -16.73
N PRO A 216 30.08 17.87 -16.69
CA PRO A 216 29.21 17.98 -17.85
C PRO A 216 29.92 18.68 -19.01
N LEU A 217 29.66 18.24 -20.25
CA LEU A 217 30.17 18.89 -21.45
C LEU A 217 29.43 20.21 -21.74
N PRO A 218 30.02 21.13 -22.53
CA PRO A 218 29.36 22.37 -22.91
C PRO A 218 27.96 22.14 -23.52
N GLY A 219 26.97 22.92 -23.08
CA GLY A 219 25.57 22.79 -23.47
C GLY A 219 24.79 21.65 -22.76
N VAL A 220 25.44 20.81 -21.94
CA VAL A 220 24.79 19.73 -21.19
C VAL A 220 24.48 20.16 -19.76
N THR A 221 23.19 20.24 -19.40
CA THR A 221 22.74 20.40 -18.01
C THR A 221 22.25 19.05 -17.48
N VAL A 222 22.77 18.56 -16.34
CA VAL A 222 22.45 17.22 -15.81
C VAL A 222 22.54 17.15 -14.28
N GLY A 223 21.58 16.47 -13.62
CA GLY A 223 21.52 16.30 -12.15
C GLY A 223 20.56 15.18 -11.70
N ASP A 224 20.46 14.89 -10.40
CA ASP A 224 19.50 13.91 -9.83
C ASP A 224 18.13 14.54 -9.54
N ILE A 225 17.04 13.77 -9.70
CA ILE A 225 15.66 14.26 -9.53
C ILE A 225 15.15 14.29 -8.07
N GLY A 226 15.99 13.97 -7.08
CA GLY A 226 15.66 14.02 -5.64
C GLY A 226 15.19 12.70 -5.03
N MET A 227 14.85 12.76 -3.73
CA MET A 227 14.46 11.59 -2.91
C MET A 227 13.10 10.98 -3.31
N LYS A 228 13.15 9.69 -3.60
CA LYS A 228 12.06 8.80 -4.02
C LYS A 228 11.53 8.04 -2.79
N PHE A 229 10.30 7.52 -2.81
CA PHE A 229 9.67 6.82 -1.68
C PHE A 229 10.37 5.47 -1.39
N GLY A 230 10.30 5.06 -0.12
CA GLY A 230 11.01 3.93 0.43
C GLY A 230 12.42 4.27 0.88
N ASN A 231 12.83 3.66 1.99
CA ASN A 231 14.16 3.85 2.55
C ASN A 231 15.09 2.82 1.93
N GLY A 232 16.31 3.21 1.57
CA GLY A 232 17.05 2.45 0.57
C GLY A 232 16.29 2.49 -0.76
N ALA A 233 15.81 1.33 -1.22
CA ALA A 233 15.01 1.21 -2.45
C ALA A 233 15.68 1.93 -3.63
N TYR A 234 14.91 2.66 -4.46
CA TYR A 234 15.45 3.41 -5.61
C TYR A 234 16.27 4.66 -5.24
N ASN A 235 16.48 5.01 -3.95
CA ASN A 235 17.32 6.16 -3.60
C ASN A 235 18.82 5.91 -3.81
N SER A 236 19.24 4.65 -3.96
CA SER A 236 20.57 4.26 -4.43
C SER A 236 20.80 4.58 -5.92
N MET A 237 19.73 4.82 -6.69
CA MET A 237 19.80 5.17 -8.11
C MET A 237 19.81 6.70 -8.29
N ASP A 238 20.73 7.19 -9.12
CA ASP A 238 20.75 8.56 -9.65
C ASP A 238 19.83 8.67 -10.88
N ASN A 239 18.51 8.56 -10.64
CA ASN A 239 17.51 8.90 -11.65
C ASN A 239 17.66 10.39 -12.01
N GLY A 240 18.02 10.67 -13.27
CA GLY A 240 18.48 12.01 -13.65
C GLY A 240 17.45 12.89 -14.35
N VAL A 241 17.72 14.19 -14.29
CA VAL A 241 17.26 15.22 -15.23
C VAL A 241 18.39 15.56 -16.20
N LEU A 242 18.07 15.82 -17.47
CA LEU A 242 19.03 16.23 -18.51
C LEU A 242 18.38 17.15 -19.56
N SER A 243 19.02 18.26 -19.88
CA SER A 243 18.62 19.15 -20.98
C SER A 243 19.83 19.61 -21.81
N PHE A 244 19.56 19.94 -23.08
CA PHE A 244 20.58 20.29 -24.07
C PHE A 244 20.38 21.70 -24.63
N ASP A 245 21.40 22.54 -24.55
CA ASP A 245 21.51 23.78 -25.31
C ASP A 245 22.39 23.55 -26.55
N HIS A 246 21.74 23.31 -27.70
CA HIS A 246 22.35 23.19 -29.03
C HIS A 246 23.60 22.29 -29.12
N VAL A 247 23.61 21.19 -28.37
CA VAL A 247 24.77 20.26 -28.26
C VAL A 247 24.98 19.52 -29.57
N ARG A 248 26.19 19.61 -30.13
CA ARG A 248 26.56 19.00 -31.41
C ARG A 248 27.15 17.60 -31.22
N ILE A 249 26.71 16.67 -32.06
CA ILE A 249 27.27 15.30 -32.17
C ILE A 249 27.51 14.96 -33.66
N PRO A 250 28.57 14.21 -34.01
CA PRO A 250 28.76 13.68 -35.36
C PRO A 250 27.56 12.84 -35.85
N ARG A 251 27.25 12.90 -37.15
CA ARG A 251 26.13 12.15 -37.76
C ARG A 251 26.22 10.63 -37.52
N ASP A 252 27.43 10.07 -37.38
CA ASP A 252 27.64 8.64 -37.08
C ASP A 252 27.21 8.20 -35.67
N GLN A 253 26.73 9.12 -34.83
CA GLN A 253 26.21 8.82 -33.49
C GLN A 253 24.68 8.58 -33.44
N MET A 254 23.94 8.92 -34.50
CA MET A 254 22.54 8.45 -34.68
C MET A 254 22.52 6.93 -34.87
N LEU A 255 21.69 6.20 -34.14
CA LEU A 255 21.59 4.73 -34.24
C LEU A 255 20.91 4.33 -35.56
N MET A 256 21.71 3.87 -36.53
CA MET A 256 21.34 3.88 -37.96
C MET A 256 20.85 2.53 -38.56
N ARG A 257 20.65 1.48 -37.75
CA ARG A 257 20.36 0.13 -38.27
C ARG A 257 19.05 0.03 -39.05
N VAL A 258 18.00 0.72 -38.59
CA VAL A 258 16.65 0.66 -39.17
C VAL A 258 16.25 1.94 -39.93
N SER A 259 17.13 2.95 -39.98
CA SER A 259 16.85 4.31 -40.46
C SER A 259 18.17 5.06 -40.56
N GLN A 260 18.48 5.63 -41.73
CA GLN A 260 19.76 6.27 -42.01
C GLN A 260 19.57 7.73 -42.42
N VAL A 261 20.60 8.54 -42.22
CA VAL A 261 20.72 9.89 -42.78
C VAL A 261 22.04 9.96 -43.55
N THR A 262 21.97 10.32 -44.83
CA THR A 262 23.15 10.50 -45.68
C THR A 262 23.87 11.82 -45.38
N LYS A 263 25.07 12.05 -45.93
CA LYS A 263 25.79 13.33 -45.72
C LYS A 263 25.02 14.53 -46.31
N GLU A 264 24.21 14.28 -47.33
CA GLU A 264 23.35 15.24 -48.02
C GLU A 264 22.02 15.47 -47.26
N GLY A 265 21.91 14.96 -46.03
CA GLY A 265 20.74 15.12 -45.16
C GLY A 265 19.51 14.32 -45.57
N LYS A 266 19.63 13.37 -46.51
CA LYS A 266 18.48 12.59 -46.97
C LYS A 266 18.22 11.42 -46.02
N TYR A 267 16.99 11.37 -45.50
CA TYR A 267 16.50 10.25 -44.71
C TYR A 267 16.26 9.03 -45.61
N VAL A 268 16.80 7.88 -45.23
CA VAL A 268 16.68 6.61 -45.95
C VAL A 268 16.20 5.52 -44.99
N GLN A 269 15.11 4.84 -45.34
CA GLN A 269 14.70 3.60 -44.67
C GLN A 269 15.64 2.48 -45.13
N SER A 270 16.25 1.77 -44.19
CA SER A 270 17.08 0.59 -44.46
C SER A 270 16.25 -0.58 -44.99
N ASP A 271 16.95 -1.52 -45.62
CA ASP A 271 16.51 -2.90 -45.89
C ASP A 271 16.08 -3.66 -44.62
N ILE A 272 16.75 -3.42 -43.49
CA ILE A 272 16.40 -4.00 -42.18
C ILE A 272 14.98 -3.55 -41.74
N PRO A 273 14.02 -4.47 -41.52
CA PRO A 273 12.66 -4.13 -41.09
C PRO A 273 12.58 -3.51 -39.69
N ARG A 274 11.81 -2.43 -39.54
CA ARG A 274 11.56 -1.78 -38.22
C ARG A 274 10.94 -2.72 -37.19
N GLN A 275 10.23 -3.75 -37.64
CA GLN A 275 9.62 -4.79 -36.83
C GLN A 275 10.62 -5.48 -35.89
N LEU A 276 11.90 -5.57 -36.27
CA LEU A 276 12.95 -6.15 -35.44
C LEU A 276 13.17 -5.42 -34.11
N LEU A 277 12.83 -4.13 -34.01
CA LEU A 277 12.94 -3.36 -32.76
C LEU A 277 12.07 -3.95 -31.63
N TYR A 278 10.93 -4.55 -31.97
CA TYR A 278 10.02 -5.17 -31.00
C TYR A 278 10.67 -6.33 -30.24
N GLY A 279 11.70 -7.00 -30.80
CA GLY A 279 12.43 -8.06 -30.11
C GLY A 279 13.04 -7.60 -28.78
N THR A 280 13.51 -6.34 -28.72
CA THR A 280 14.02 -5.72 -27.49
C THR A 280 12.91 -5.54 -26.45
N MET A 281 11.75 -5.02 -26.88
CA MET A 281 10.59 -4.77 -26.02
C MET A 281 10.01 -6.09 -25.46
N VAL A 282 9.93 -7.14 -26.28
CA VAL A 282 9.50 -8.48 -25.87
C VAL A 282 10.45 -9.06 -24.82
N TYR A 283 11.77 -8.94 -25.02
CA TYR A 283 12.78 -9.40 -24.06
C TYR A 283 12.70 -8.69 -22.70
N VAL A 284 12.62 -7.34 -22.70
CA VAL A 284 12.55 -6.56 -21.46
C VAL A 284 11.24 -6.88 -20.71
N ARG A 285 10.10 -6.98 -21.40
CA ARG A 285 8.82 -7.37 -20.77
C ARG A 285 8.83 -8.79 -20.22
N GLN A 286 9.46 -9.74 -20.91
CA GLN A 286 9.68 -11.09 -20.38
C GLN A 286 10.48 -11.07 -19.07
N SER A 287 11.54 -10.25 -19.02
CA SER A 287 12.36 -10.07 -17.81
C SER A 287 11.53 -9.50 -16.66
N ILE A 288 10.71 -8.47 -16.91
CA ILE A 288 9.83 -7.86 -15.90
C ILE A 288 8.81 -8.86 -15.32
N VAL A 289 8.23 -9.74 -16.16
CA VAL A 289 7.31 -10.80 -15.68
C VAL A 289 8.06 -11.84 -14.83
N ALA A 290 9.30 -12.17 -15.18
CA ALA A 290 10.14 -13.04 -14.35
C ALA A 290 10.49 -12.36 -13.01
N ASP A 291 10.87 -11.08 -13.00
CA ASP A 291 11.17 -10.33 -11.78
C ASP A 291 9.92 -10.10 -10.90
N ALA A 292 8.71 -10.06 -11.49
CA ALA A 292 7.46 -10.08 -10.74
C ALA A 292 7.31 -11.36 -9.89
N SER A 293 7.62 -12.54 -10.46
CA SER A 293 7.62 -13.79 -9.68
C SER A 293 8.64 -13.76 -8.52
N LEU A 294 9.80 -13.12 -8.72
CA LEU A 294 10.85 -12.98 -7.69
C LEU A 294 10.46 -12.01 -6.57
N ALA A 295 9.87 -10.86 -6.89
CA ALA A 295 9.41 -9.91 -5.88
C ALA A 295 8.20 -10.45 -5.08
N MET A 296 7.26 -11.11 -5.76
CA MET A 296 6.10 -11.75 -5.13
C MET A 296 6.55 -12.83 -4.14
N SER A 297 7.41 -13.75 -4.59
CA SER A 297 7.93 -14.85 -3.75
C SER A 297 8.73 -14.34 -2.55
N ARG A 298 9.53 -13.27 -2.66
CA ARG A 298 10.22 -12.65 -1.50
C ARG A 298 9.23 -12.17 -0.45
N ALA A 299 8.20 -11.42 -0.85
CA ALA A 299 7.20 -10.90 0.09
C ALA A 299 6.37 -12.00 0.74
N VAL A 300 5.95 -12.99 -0.05
CA VAL A 300 5.20 -14.16 0.42
C VAL A 300 6.07 -15.04 1.33
N CYS A 301 7.37 -15.16 1.09
CA CYS A 301 8.30 -15.87 1.98
C CYS A 301 8.34 -15.21 3.36
N ILE A 302 8.49 -13.89 3.41
CA ILE A 302 8.48 -13.10 4.65
C ILE A 302 7.15 -13.29 5.38
N ALA A 303 6.02 -13.06 4.70
CA ALA A 303 4.70 -13.16 5.30
C ALA A 303 4.35 -14.59 5.75
N THR A 304 4.81 -15.62 5.03
CA THR A 304 4.55 -17.04 5.38
C THR A 304 5.34 -17.47 6.61
N ARG A 305 6.66 -17.20 6.63
CA ARG A 305 7.52 -17.49 7.79
C ARG A 305 7.02 -16.73 9.02
N TYR A 306 6.75 -15.42 8.88
CA TYR A 306 6.24 -14.63 10.00
C TYR A 306 4.83 -15.04 10.45
N SER A 307 3.93 -15.45 9.55
CA SER A 307 2.60 -15.94 9.94
C SER A 307 2.64 -17.29 10.67
N ALA A 308 3.71 -18.07 10.48
CA ALA A 308 3.96 -19.29 11.24
C ALA A 308 4.64 -19.01 12.61
N VAL A 309 5.49 -17.98 12.71
CA VAL A 309 6.10 -17.54 13.97
C VAL A 309 5.09 -16.81 14.87
N ARG A 310 4.33 -15.85 14.32
CA ARG A 310 3.41 -15.03 15.10
C ARG A 310 2.18 -15.85 15.50
N ARG A 311 1.93 -15.86 16.80
CA ARG A 311 0.71 -16.38 17.41
C ARG A 311 -0.19 -15.22 17.86
N GLN A 312 -1.50 -15.41 17.80
CA GLN A 312 -2.48 -14.51 18.42
C GLN A 312 -3.87 -15.17 18.50
N PHE A 313 -4.58 -14.97 19.60
CA PHE A 313 -5.91 -15.53 19.90
C PHE A 313 -5.94 -17.07 19.90
N GLY A 314 -7.14 -17.67 19.96
CA GLY A 314 -7.36 -19.12 19.85
C GLY A 314 -6.91 -19.99 21.04
N SER A 315 -6.24 -19.42 22.05
CA SER A 315 -5.85 -20.14 23.27
C SER A 315 -7.06 -20.77 23.97
N GLN A 316 -7.02 -22.09 24.17
CA GLN A 316 -7.89 -22.78 25.13
C GLN A 316 -7.15 -22.93 26.47
N ASN A 317 -7.83 -22.63 27.58
CA ASN A 317 -7.36 -22.85 28.96
C ASN A 317 -5.95 -22.31 29.31
N GLY A 318 -5.49 -21.25 28.63
CA GLY A 318 -4.17 -20.64 28.86
C GLY A 318 -3.00 -21.38 28.18
N GLY A 319 -3.27 -22.27 27.21
CA GLY A 319 -2.25 -22.82 26.33
C GLY A 319 -1.68 -21.79 25.34
N GLN A 320 -0.77 -22.22 24.46
CA GLN A 320 -0.23 -21.34 23.41
C GLN A 320 -1.34 -20.81 22.49
N GLU A 321 -1.27 -19.53 22.16
CA GLU A 321 -2.11 -18.93 21.12
C GLU A 321 -1.89 -19.60 19.74
N THR A 322 -2.91 -19.59 18.90
CA THR A 322 -2.90 -20.16 17.54
C THR A 322 -1.94 -19.40 16.63
N GLN A 323 -1.25 -20.10 15.71
CA GLN A 323 -0.36 -19.44 14.74
C GLN A 323 -1.23 -18.71 13.71
N VAL A 324 -0.92 -17.46 13.35
CA VAL A 324 -1.88 -16.67 12.55
C VAL A 324 -2.10 -17.26 11.15
N ILE A 325 -1.16 -18.05 10.63
CA ILE A 325 -1.29 -18.84 9.40
C ILE A 325 -2.38 -19.94 9.46
N ASP A 326 -2.85 -20.34 10.64
CA ASP A 326 -3.91 -21.34 10.79
C ASP A 326 -5.31 -20.76 10.47
N TYR A 327 -5.48 -19.43 10.62
CA TYR A 327 -6.76 -18.76 10.35
C TYR A 327 -7.09 -18.73 8.86
N LYS A 328 -8.31 -19.15 8.51
CA LYS A 328 -8.81 -19.15 7.12
C LYS A 328 -8.77 -17.78 6.45
N THR A 329 -8.90 -16.68 7.20
CA THR A 329 -8.73 -15.31 6.72
C THR A 329 -7.28 -15.00 6.30
N GLN A 330 -6.29 -15.42 7.09
CA GLN A 330 -4.87 -15.29 6.73
C GLN A 330 -4.55 -16.16 5.52
N GLN A 331 -5.07 -17.39 5.47
CA GLN A 331 -4.89 -18.34 4.36
C GLN A 331 -5.48 -17.77 3.05
N ASN A 332 -6.71 -17.23 3.08
CA ASN A 332 -7.38 -16.64 1.91
C ASN A 332 -6.68 -15.38 1.36
N ARG A 333 -5.86 -14.72 2.17
CA ARG A 333 -5.07 -13.54 1.76
C ARG A 333 -3.67 -13.92 1.29
N LEU A 334 -3.02 -14.90 1.93
CA LEU A 334 -1.63 -15.29 1.70
C LEU A 334 -1.47 -16.39 0.63
N PHE A 335 -2.29 -17.44 0.66
CA PHE A 335 -2.10 -18.60 -0.21
C PHE A 335 -2.40 -18.33 -1.69
N PRO A 336 -3.33 -17.43 -2.07
CA PRO A 336 -3.45 -16.97 -3.45
C PRO A 336 -2.23 -16.19 -3.95
N LEU A 337 -1.49 -15.50 -3.07
CA LEU A 337 -0.24 -14.82 -3.43
C LEU A 337 0.90 -15.82 -3.62
N LEU A 338 0.98 -16.86 -2.77
CA LEU A 338 1.88 -18.01 -2.96
C LEU A 338 1.61 -18.72 -4.29
N ALA A 339 0.35 -19.01 -4.58
CA ALA A 339 -0.07 -19.58 -5.87
C ALA A 339 0.25 -18.64 -7.05
N SER A 340 0.05 -17.33 -6.89
CA SER A 340 0.41 -16.32 -7.90
C SER A 340 1.91 -16.25 -8.17
N ALA A 341 2.77 -16.41 -7.15
CA ALA A 341 4.23 -16.45 -7.33
C ALA A 341 4.67 -17.58 -8.27
N TYR A 342 4.16 -18.80 -8.07
CA TYR A 342 4.42 -19.94 -8.97
C TYR A 342 3.73 -19.75 -10.35
N ALA A 343 2.50 -19.22 -10.40
CA ALA A 343 1.81 -18.93 -11.65
C ALA A 343 2.59 -17.93 -12.53
N PHE A 344 3.11 -16.86 -11.93
CA PHE A 344 3.91 -15.84 -12.62
C PHE A 344 5.29 -16.37 -12.99
N ARG A 345 5.86 -17.31 -12.22
CA ARG A 345 7.10 -18.02 -12.58
C ARG A 345 6.91 -18.80 -13.87
N PHE A 346 5.88 -19.64 -13.96
CA PHE A 346 5.63 -20.50 -15.11
C PHE A 346 5.18 -19.72 -16.36
N VAL A 347 4.39 -18.64 -16.23
CA VAL A 347 4.11 -17.77 -17.38
C VAL A 347 5.36 -16.98 -17.84
N GLY A 348 6.29 -16.69 -16.93
CA GLY A 348 7.60 -16.11 -17.24
C GLY A 348 8.54 -17.06 -18.01
N GLU A 349 8.49 -18.37 -17.71
CA GLU A 349 9.12 -19.42 -18.52
C GLU A 349 8.51 -19.49 -19.93
N TRP A 350 7.18 -19.48 -20.03
CA TRP A 350 6.50 -19.48 -21.33
C TRP A 350 6.85 -18.22 -22.16
N LEU A 351 6.95 -17.05 -21.53
CA LEU A 351 7.42 -15.85 -22.22
C LEU A 351 8.89 -15.94 -22.68
N LYS A 352 9.76 -16.69 -21.98
CA LYS A 352 11.14 -16.98 -22.43
C LYS A 352 11.13 -17.79 -23.73
N TRP A 353 10.25 -18.80 -23.83
CA TRP A 353 9.99 -19.52 -25.07
C TRP A 353 9.41 -18.62 -26.17
N LEU A 354 8.41 -17.78 -25.86
CA LEU A 354 7.77 -16.90 -26.83
C LEU A 354 8.77 -15.89 -27.41
N TYR A 355 9.65 -15.33 -26.58
CA TYR A 355 10.75 -14.48 -27.03
C TYR A 355 11.67 -15.21 -28.03
N THR A 356 11.97 -16.50 -27.80
CA THR A 356 12.78 -17.30 -28.71
C THR A 356 12.08 -17.56 -30.05
N ASP A 357 10.81 -18.01 -30.05
CA ASP A 357 10.01 -18.22 -31.27
C ASP A 357 9.87 -16.93 -32.09
N VAL A 358 9.50 -15.82 -31.43
CA VAL A 358 9.36 -14.51 -32.09
C VAL A 358 10.70 -14.02 -32.65
N THR A 359 11.81 -14.22 -31.95
CA THR A 359 13.14 -13.82 -32.46
C THR A 359 13.56 -14.65 -33.67
N GLN A 360 13.27 -15.95 -33.67
CA GLN A 360 13.54 -16.84 -34.82
C GLN A 360 12.67 -16.48 -36.04
N ARG A 361 11.38 -16.20 -35.82
CA ARG A 361 10.45 -15.71 -36.87
C ARG A 361 10.89 -14.38 -37.46
N LEU A 362 11.22 -13.40 -36.61
CA LEU A 362 11.70 -12.10 -37.05
C LEU A 362 12.99 -12.20 -37.88
N ALA A 363 13.91 -13.10 -37.53
CA ALA A 363 15.11 -13.38 -38.32
C ALA A 363 14.79 -14.03 -39.69
N ALA A 364 13.68 -14.76 -39.80
CA ALA A 364 13.15 -15.33 -41.04
C ALA A 364 12.19 -14.38 -41.80
N ASN A 365 12.01 -13.13 -41.34
CA ASN A 365 11.02 -12.16 -41.83
C ASN A 365 9.54 -12.62 -41.72
N ASP A 366 9.24 -13.55 -40.81
CA ASP A 366 7.86 -13.85 -40.40
C ASP A 366 7.41 -12.85 -39.31
N PHE A 367 6.39 -12.07 -39.63
CA PHE A 367 5.78 -11.08 -38.72
C PHE A 367 4.39 -11.51 -38.23
N SER A 368 3.94 -12.73 -38.56
CA SER A 368 2.54 -13.17 -38.36
C SER A 368 2.11 -13.21 -36.89
N THR A 369 2.99 -13.66 -35.99
CA THR A 369 2.72 -13.74 -34.53
C THR A 369 3.01 -12.44 -33.78
N LEU A 370 3.65 -11.45 -34.42
CA LEU A 370 4.10 -10.23 -33.75
C LEU A 370 3.00 -9.42 -33.04
N PRO A 371 1.77 -9.27 -33.60
CA PRO A 371 0.68 -8.57 -32.90
C PRO A 371 0.23 -9.30 -31.63
N GLU A 372 0.18 -10.63 -31.66
CA GLU A 372 -0.16 -11.46 -30.50
C GLU A 372 0.93 -11.37 -29.43
N ALA A 373 2.21 -11.49 -29.82
CA ALA A 373 3.34 -11.41 -28.90
C ALA A 373 3.44 -10.04 -28.21
N HIS A 374 3.17 -8.95 -28.94
CA HIS A 374 3.10 -7.61 -28.36
C HIS A 374 1.95 -7.47 -27.35
N ALA A 375 0.75 -7.96 -27.68
CA ALA A 375 -0.39 -7.95 -26.77
C ALA A 375 -0.15 -8.81 -25.52
N CYS A 376 0.31 -10.06 -25.69
CA CYS A 376 0.58 -10.96 -24.58
C CYS A 376 1.64 -10.39 -23.62
N THR A 377 2.73 -9.83 -24.14
CA THR A 377 3.78 -9.22 -23.31
C THR A 377 3.32 -7.92 -22.63
N ALA A 378 2.52 -7.08 -23.29
CA ALA A 378 1.91 -5.89 -22.68
C ALA A 378 0.97 -6.27 -21.51
N GLY A 379 0.03 -7.18 -21.79
CA GLY A 379 -0.99 -7.62 -20.87
C GLY A 379 -0.45 -8.38 -19.67
N LEU A 380 0.50 -9.29 -19.88
CA LEU A 380 1.13 -10.04 -18.80
C LEU A 380 2.04 -9.15 -17.95
N LYS A 381 2.84 -8.24 -18.53
CA LYS A 381 3.61 -7.25 -17.75
C LYS A 381 2.67 -6.48 -16.83
N SER A 382 1.58 -5.95 -17.38
CA SER A 382 0.59 -5.19 -16.60
C SER A 382 -0.09 -6.03 -15.51
N LEU A 383 -0.60 -7.22 -15.85
CA LEU A 383 -1.27 -8.11 -14.90
C LEU A 383 -0.34 -8.54 -13.75
N THR A 384 0.86 -9.03 -14.06
CA THR A 384 1.76 -9.57 -13.04
C THR A 384 2.37 -8.47 -12.18
N THR A 385 2.72 -7.31 -12.73
CA THR A 385 3.29 -6.20 -11.93
C THR A 385 2.25 -5.56 -11.02
N SER A 386 1.01 -5.32 -11.48
CA SER A 386 -0.07 -4.83 -10.61
C SER A 386 -0.37 -5.81 -9.47
N ALA A 387 -0.58 -7.10 -9.79
CA ALA A 387 -0.87 -8.12 -8.78
C ALA A 387 0.29 -8.33 -7.80
N THR A 388 1.53 -8.21 -8.26
CA THR A 388 2.73 -8.31 -7.41
C THR A 388 2.86 -7.11 -6.50
N ALA A 389 2.67 -5.88 -6.99
CA ALA A 389 2.76 -4.67 -6.17
C ALA A 389 1.70 -4.67 -5.05
N ASP A 390 0.44 -4.92 -5.38
CA ASP A 390 -0.64 -5.03 -4.39
C ASP A 390 -0.38 -6.17 -3.39
N GLY A 391 0.12 -7.32 -3.87
CA GLY A 391 0.39 -8.47 -3.01
C GLY A 391 1.62 -8.33 -2.10
N ILE A 392 2.64 -7.53 -2.45
CA ILE A 392 3.75 -7.21 -1.54
C ILE A 392 3.25 -6.34 -0.38
N GLU A 393 2.43 -5.33 -0.68
CA GLU A 393 1.77 -4.49 0.33
C GLU A 393 0.75 -5.30 1.16
N GLU A 394 0.07 -6.27 0.58
CA GLU A 394 -0.79 -7.20 1.33
C GLU A 394 0.03 -8.12 2.25
N CYS A 395 1.21 -8.61 1.81
CA CYS A 395 2.16 -9.30 2.68
C CYS A 395 2.63 -8.42 3.86
N ARG A 396 2.76 -7.10 3.66
CA ARG A 396 3.02 -6.15 4.75
C ARG A 396 1.84 -6.08 5.73
N LYS A 397 0.60 -5.98 5.25
CA LYS A 397 -0.61 -6.02 6.10
C LYS A 397 -0.76 -7.36 6.84
N LEU A 398 -0.42 -8.47 6.21
CA LEU A 398 -0.43 -9.82 6.81
C LEU A 398 0.53 -9.97 8.00
N CYS A 399 1.57 -9.14 8.06
CA CYS A 399 2.52 -9.07 9.17
C CYS A 399 2.10 -8.13 10.31
N GLY A 400 0.93 -7.49 10.22
CA GLY A 400 0.40 -6.58 11.23
C GLY A 400 1.33 -5.39 11.53
N GLY A 401 1.30 -4.88 12.76
CA GLY A 401 2.10 -3.72 13.19
C GLY A 401 3.62 -3.90 13.07
N HIS A 402 4.12 -5.14 13.06
CA HIS A 402 5.56 -5.41 12.87
C HIS A 402 5.97 -5.48 11.39
N GLY A 403 5.04 -5.76 10.47
CA GLY A 403 5.23 -5.58 9.02
C GLY A 403 5.63 -4.16 8.63
N TYR A 404 5.27 -3.20 9.47
CA TYR A 404 5.40 -1.77 9.25
C TYR A 404 6.84 -1.27 9.32
N LEU A 405 7.65 -1.76 10.27
CA LEU A 405 9.06 -1.37 10.42
C LEU A 405 9.80 -1.66 9.10
N CYS A 406 10.57 -0.75 8.50
CA CYS A 406 11.21 -1.07 7.20
C CYS A 406 12.29 -2.14 7.31
N SER A 407 12.80 -2.39 8.53
CA SER A 407 13.60 -3.57 8.85
C SER A 407 12.87 -4.91 8.66
N SER A 408 11.55 -4.91 8.45
CA SER A 408 10.76 -6.06 7.98
C SER A 408 11.04 -6.45 6.51
N GLY A 409 11.81 -5.64 5.77
CA GLY A 409 12.07 -5.80 4.34
C GLY A 409 10.88 -5.43 3.45
N LEU A 410 9.64 -5.57 3.92
CA LEU A 410 8.44 -5.40 3.10
C LEU A 410 8.19 -3.96 2.61
N PRO A 411 8.40 -2.89 3.42
CA PRO A 411 8.32 -1.51 2.92
C PRO A 411 9.37 -1.16 1.87
N GLU A 412 10.62 -1.62 2.02
CA GLU A 412 11.66 -1.42 1.00
C GLU A 412 11.36 -2.24 -0.26
N LEU A 413 10.89 -3.49 -0.10
CA LEU A 413 10.50 -4.35 -1.22
C LEU A 413 9.31 -3.81 -2.02
N PHE A 414 8.29 -3.25 -1.35
CA PHE A 414 7.17 -2.59 -2.04
C PHE A 414 7.65 -1.35 -2.81
N ALA A 415 8.44 -0.50 -2.16
CA ALA A 415 8.99 0.71 -2.76
C ALA A 415 9.90 0.40 -3.98
N VAL A 416 10.85 -0.52 -3.82
CA VAL A 416 11.78 -0.84 -4.93
C VAL A 416 11.06 -1.52 -6.10
N TYR A 417 9.92 -2.18 -5.86
CA TYR A 417 9.17 -2.88 -6.88
C TYR A 417 8.10 -2.04 -7.61
N VAL A 418 7.36 -1.18 -6.91
CA VAL A 418 6.18 -0.49 -7.47
C VAL A 418 6.43 0.35 -8.76
N PRO A 419 7.65 0.88 -9.06
CA PRO A 419 7.94 1.46 -10.37
C PRO A 419 7.67 0.52 -11.57
N ALA A 420 7.67 -0.80 -11.37
CA ALA A 420 7.35 -1.79 -12.42
C ALA A 420 5.93 -1.66 -12.98
N CYS A 421 5.02 -0.97 -12.28
CA CYS A 421 3.69 -0.64 -12.78
C CYS A 421 3.67 0.55 -13.76
N THR A 422 4.79 1.25 -13.93
CA THR A 422 4.88 2.50 -14.73
C THR A 422 6.03 2.50 -15.75
N TYR A 423 7.21 1.97 -15.42
CA TYR A 423 8.26 1.81 -16.44
C TYR A 423 7.89 0.70 -17.46
N GLU A 424 8.47 0.77 -18.67
CA GLU A 424 8.04 -0.02 -19.85
C GLU A 424 6.56 0.14 -20.25
N GLY A 425 5.98 1.27 -19.86
CA GLY A 425 4.60 1.67 -20.15
C GLY A 425 3.68 1.50 -18.94
N ASP A 426 2.83 2.50 -18.72
CA ASP A 426 1.77 2.46 -17.72
C ASP A 426 0.88 1.22 -17.87
N ASN A 427 0.59 0.55 -16.76
CA ASN A 427 -0.13 -0.71 -16.75
C ASN A 427 -1.56 -0.63 -17.34
N VAL A 428 -2.26 0.51 -17.26
CA VAL A 428 -3.59 0.68 -17.86
C VAL A 428 -3.47 0.93 -19.36
N VAL A 429 -2.53 1.78 -19.78
CA VAL A 429 -2.22 2.01 -21.20
C VAL A 429 -1.85 0.69 -21.92
N LEU A 430 -1.11 -0.20 -21.24
CA LEU A 430 -0.78 -1.52 -21.76
C LEU A 430 -2.01 -2.46 -21.89
N GLN A 431 -2.98 -2.43 -20.96
CA GLN A 431 -4.22 -3.19 -21.12
C GLN A 431 -5.10 -2.63 -22.25
N LEU A 432 -5.10 -1.31 -22.48
CA LEU A 432 -5.80 -0.73 -23.64
C LEU A 432 -5.19 -1.16 -24.98
N GLN A 433 -3.88 -1.45 -25.05
CA GLN A 433 -3.25 -2.07 -26.23
C GLN A 433 -3.77 -3.51 -26.46
N VAL A 434 -3.92 -4.29 -25.38
CA VAL A 434 -4.53 -5.63 -25.42
C VAL A 434 -5.99 -5.55 -25.84
N ALA A 435 -6.76 -4.61 -25.29
CA ALA A 435 -8.17 -4.41 -25.66
C ALA A 435 -8.34 -4.12 -27.16
N ARG A 436 -7.49 -3.26 -27.75
CA ARG A 436 -7.48 -3.02 -29.21
C ARG A 436 -7.16 -4.28 -30.01
N PHE A 437 -6.24 -5.12 -29.55
CA PHE A 437 -5.94 -6.41 -30.17
C PHE A 437 -7.13 -7.38 -30.08
N LEU A 438 -7.84 -7.45 -28.95
CA LEU A 438 -9.03 -8.28 -28.77
C LEU A 438 -10.20 -7.81 -29.66
N MET A 439 -10.48 -6.49 -29.70
CA MET A 439 -11.54 -5.94 -30.58
C MET A 439 -11.23 -6.21 -32.06
N LYS A 440 -9.96 -6.03 -32.48
CA LYS A 440 -9.48 -6.34 -33.83
C LYS A 440 -9.51 -7.85 -34.16
N THR A 441 -9.43 -8.71 -33.15
CA THR A 441 -9.57 -10.17 -33.34
C THR A 441 -11.04 -10.53 -33.52
N ILE A 442 -11.94 -9.95 -32.72
CA ILE A 442 -13.39 -10.17 -32.81
C ILE A 442 -13.97 -9.72 -34.15
N SER A 443 -13.56 -8.57 -34.67
CA SER A 443 -14.01 -8.09 -35.99
C SER A 443 -13.55 -8.97 -37.16
N GLN A 444 -12.59 -9.88 -36.94
CA GLN A 444 -12.13 -10.84 -37.95
C GLN A 444 -12.83 -12.21 -37.88
N LEU A 445 -13.64 -12.51 -36.86
CA LEU A 445 -14.23 -13.85 -36.66
C LEU A 445 -15.17 -14.29 -37.79
N GLY A 446 -15.80 -13.35 -38.50
CA GLY A 446 -16.61 -13.63 -39.70
C GLY A 446 -15.84 -13.68 -41.03
N THR A 447 -14.52 -13.45 -41.02
CA THR A 447 -13.71 -13.24 -42.26
C THR A 447 -13.02 -14.50 -42.80
N GLY A 448 -13.32 -15.67 -42.23
CA GLY A 448 -12.66 -16.94 -42.56
C GLY A 448 -11.25 -17.11 -41.98
N LYS A 449 -10.63 -16.04 -41.46
CA LYS A 449 -9.38 -16.12 -40.70
C LYS A 449 -9.63 -16.73 -39.33
N LYS A 450 -9.04 -17.90 -39.08
CA LYS A 450 -9.10 -18.57 -37.77
C LYS A 450 -8.13 -17.91 -36.78
N PRO A 451 -8.57 -17.54 -35.56
CA PRO A 451 -7.67 -17.15 -34.48
C PRO A 451 -6.69 -18.27 -34.12
N VAL A 452 -5.48 -17.89 -33.70
CA VAL A 452 -4.39 -18.80 -33.31
C VAL A 452 -3.82 -18.40 -31.96
N GLY A 453 -2.87 -19.18 -31.43
CA GLY A 453 -2.16 -18.86 -30.19
C GLY A 453 -3.08 -18.64 -29.00
N THR A 454 -2.82 -17.61 -28.19
CA THR A 454 -3.60 -17.26 -27.00
C THR A 454 -5.05 -16.85 -27.29
N VAL A 455 -5.37 -16.44 -28.52
CA VAL A 455 -6.75 -16.11 -28.94
C VAL A 455 -7.46 -17.25 -29.69
N SER A 456 -6.83 -18.43 -29.81
CA SER A 456 -7.42 -19.60 -30.50
C SER A 456 -8.78 -20.05 -29.93
N TYR A 457 -9.05 -19.84 -28.64
CA TYR A 457 -10.37 -20.09 -28.03
C TYR A 457 -11.50 -19.27 -28.69
N MET A 458 -11.22 -18.09 -29.23
CA MET A 458 -12.19 -17.31 -30.01
C MET A 458 -12.61 -18.01 -31.32
N GLY A 459 -11.86 -19.01 -31.80
CA GLY A 459 -12.31 -19.91 -32.86
C GLY A 459 -13.51 -20.79 -32.47
N ARG A 460 -13.83 -20.89 -31.17
CA ARG A 460 -15.00 -21.59 -30.62
C ARG A 460 -16.10 -20.63 -30.13
N ILE A 461 -16.13 -19.38 -30.63
CA ILE A 461 -16.99 -18.32 -30.08
C ILE A 461 -18.48 -18.71 -29.99
N GLU A 462 -19.02 -19.42 -30.98
CA GLU A 462 -20.44 -19.82 -31.01
C GLU A 462 -20.80 -20.72 -29.83
N HIS A 463 -19.97 -21.71 -29.54
CA HIS A 463 -20.07 -22.57 -28.35
C HIS A 463 -19.84 -21.76 -27.07
N LEU A 464 -18.76 -20.98 -27.01
CA LEU A 464 -18.39 -20.22 -25.80
C LEU A 464 -19.42 -19.14 -25.42
N MET A 465 -20.21 -18.63 -26.36
CA MET A 465 -21.35 -17.73 -26.08
C MET A 465 -22.58 -18.45 -25.51
N GLN A 466 -22.72 -19.76 -25.76
CA GLN A 466 -23.94 -20.53 -25.45
C GLN A 466 -23.78 -21.56 -24.32
N CYS A 467 -22.57 -22.09 -24.11
CA CYS A 467 -22.30 -23.18 -23.17
C CYS A 467 -22.68 -22.87 -21.71
N ARG A 468 -22.75 -23.93 -20.89
CA ARG A 468 -23.02 -23.92 -19.44
C ARG A 468 -22.06 -24.89 -18.77
N SER A 469 -21.69 -24.61 -17.52
CA SER A 469 -20.80 -25.48 -16.75
C SER A 469 -21.53 -26.76 -16.30
N ASP A 470 -20.89 -27.91 -16.51
CA ASP A 470 -21.35 -29.23 -16.04
C ASP A 470 -21.02 -29.53 -14.56
N VAL A 471 -20.37 -28.60 -13.85
CA VAL A 471 -19.98 -28.73 -12.43
C VAL A 471 -21.21 -29.01 -11.55
N LYS A 472 -21.13 -30.08 -10.74
CA LYS A 472 -22.21 -30.55 -9.84
C LYS A 472 -21.73 -30.67 -8.39
N GLN A 473 -20.44 -30.91 -8.16
CA GLN A 473 -19.78 -30.99 -6.85
C GLN A 473 -18.49 -30.16 -6.82
N ALA A 474 -17.89 -29.97 -5.64
CA ALA A 474 -16.73 -29.10 -5.44
C ALA A 474 -15.50 -29.58 -6.24
N GLU A 475 -15.29 -30.90 -6.28
CA GLU A 475 -14.13 -31.56 -6.88
C GLU A 475 -14.13 -31.47 -8.41
N ASP A 476 -15.28 -31.19 -9.04
CA ASP A 476 -15.35 -30.93 -10.48
C ASP A 476 -14.49 -29.72 -10.88
N TRP A 477 -14.31 -28.75 -9.99
CA TRP A 477 -13.46 -27.58 -10.20
C TRP A 477 -11.97 -27.89 -10.25
N LEU A 478 -11.54 -29.11 -9.89
CA LEU A 478 -10.16 -29.56 -10.09
C LEU A 478 -9.91 -30.08 -11.52
N LYS A 479 -10.95 -30.24 -12.35
CA LYS A 479 -10.83 -30.69 -13.75
C LYS A 479 -10.32 -29.55 -14.61
N PRO A 480 -9.13 -29.67 -15.27
CA PRO A 480 -8.57 -28.56 -16.05
C PRO A 480 -9.48 -28.05 -17.16
N SER A 481 -10.29 -28.92 -17.77
CA SER A 481 -11.28 -28.54 -18.79
C SER A 481 -12.40 -27.63 -18.24
N ALA A 482 -12.90 -27.89 -17.04
CA ALA A 482 -13.95 -27.07 -16.41
C ALA A 482 -13.43 -25.68 -16.03
N VAL A 483 -12.18 -25.60 -15.55
CA VAL A 483 -11.50 -24.33 -15.27
C VAL A 483 -11.24 -23.55 -16.57
N LEU A 484 -10.67 -24.19 -17.59
CA LEU A 484 -10.37 -23.53 -18.87
C LEU A 484 -11.63 -23.00 -19.54
N GLU A 485 -12.68 -23.81 -19.70
CA GLU A 485 -13.90 -23.37 -20.37
C GLU A 485 -14.59 -22.21 -19.62
N ALA A 486 -14.54 -22.18 -18.28
CA ALA A 486 -15.05 -21.05 -17.51
C ALA A 486 -14.31 -19.73 -17.81
N PHE A 487 -12.98 -19.77 -17.89
CA PHE A 487 -12.15 -18.59 -18.17
C PHE A 487 -12.23 -18.18 -19.65
N GLU A 488 -12.29 -19.14 -20.58
CA GLU A 488 -12.54 -18.91 -22.00
C GLU A 488 -13.92 -18.26 -22.22
N ALA A 489 -14.98 -18.78 -21.59
CA ALA A 489 -16.33 -18.21 -21.68
C ALA A 489 -16.40 -16.80 -21.08
N ARG A 490 -15.74 -16.54 -19.94
CA ARG A 490 -15.62 -15.19 -19.35
C ARG A 490 -14.97 -14.22 -20.32
N SER A 491 -13.74 -14.50 -20.75
CA SER A 491 -13.00 -13.60 -21.64
C SER A 491 -13.73 -13.40 -22.98
N ALA A 492 -14.29 -14.46 -23.56
CA ALA A 492 -15.07 -14.39 -24.79
C ALA A 492 -16.31 -13.50 -24.65
N ARG A 493 -17.17 -13.75 -23.65
CA ARG A 493 -18.44 -13.01 -23.51
C ARG A 493 -18.21 -11.55 -23.12
N MET A 494 -17.21 -11.24 -22.28
CA MET A 494 -16.80 -9.86 -21.97
C MET A 494 -16.31 -9.12 -23.21
N SER A 495 -15.34 -9.69 -23.96
CA SER A 495 -14.81 -9.03 -25.15
C SER A 495 -15.87 -8.84 -26.26
N VAL A 496 -16.78 -9.81 -26.44
CA VAL A 496 -17.91 -9.67 -27.38
C VAL A 496 -18.94 -8.61 -26.91
N ALA A 497 -19.14 -8.45 -25.60
CA ALA A 497 -19.98 -7.37 -25.07
C ALA A 497 -19.37 -5.99 -25.34
N CYS A 498 -18.06 -5.81 -25.10
CA CYS A 498 -17.34 -4.59 -25.44
C CYS A 498 -17.46 -4.27 -26.94
N ALA A 499 -17.22 -5.25 -27.83
CA ALA A 499 -17.33 -5.06 -29.28
C ALA A 499 -18.75 -4.64 -29.72
N LYS A 500 -19.79 -5.25 -29.13
CA LYS A 500 -21.21 -4.91 -29.39
C LYS A 500 -21.64 -3.57 -28.81
N ASN A 501 -20.95 -3.06 -27.78
CA ASN A 501 -21.17 -1.71 -27.28
C ASN A 501 -20.43 -0.68 -28.14
N LEU A 502 -19.19 -0.99 -28.54
CA LEU A 502 -18.35 -0.16 -29.40
C LEU A 502 -19.03 0.10 -30.76
N SER A 503 -19.66 -0.92 -31.35
CA SER A 503 -20.40 -0.80 -32.62
C SER A 503 -21.69 0.04 -32.55
N LYS A 504 -22.02 0.67 -31.41
CA LYS A 504 -23.15 1.61 -31.27
C LYS A 504 -22.73 3.08 -31.45
N PHE A 505 -21.43 3.37 -31.41
CA PHE A 505 -20.89 4.72 -31.57
C PHE A 505 -20.55 4.98 -33.03
N GLU A 506 -21.00 6.11 -33.58
CA GLU A 506 -20.64 6.54 -34.95
C GLU A 506 -19.12 6.70 -35.09
N ASN A 507 -18.49 7.31 -34.08
CA ASN A 507 -17.04 7.40 -33.95
C ASN A 507 -16.50 6.27 -33.06
N GLN A 508 -15.79 5.32 -33.67
CA GLN A 508 -15.24 4.15 -32.98
C GLN A 508 -14.14 4.48 -31.96
N GLU A 509 -13.38 5.58 -32.13
CA GLU A 509 -12.35 5.98 -31.16
C GLU A 509 -12.94 6.69 -29.93
N GLU A 510 -14.03 7.43 -30.12
CA GLU A 510 -14.82 8.03 -29.04
C GLU A 510 -15.52 6.96 -28.20
N GLY A 511 -16.15 5.98 -28.86
CA GLY A 511 -16.68 4.79 -28.18
C GLY A 511 -15.60 3.96 -27.46
N PHE A 512 -14.37 3.93 -27.98
CA PHE A 512 -13.26 3.25 -27.31
C PHE A 512 -12.80 4.02 -26.05
N ALA A 513 -12.88 5.35 -26.05
CA ALA A 513 -12.58 6.18 -24.89
C ALA A 513 -13.67 6.09 -23.81
N GLU A 514 -14.95 6.12 -24.18
CA GLU A 514 -16.08 5.99 -23.23
C GLU A 514 -16.12 4.59 -22.59
N LEU A 515 -15.87 3.53 -23.37
CA LEU A 515 -15.86 2.14 -22.90
C LEU A 515 -14.51 1.69 -22.31
N ALA A 516 -13.58 2.61 -22.06
CA ALA A 516 -12.19 2.28 -21.69
C ALA A 516 -12.07 1.43 -20.41
N ALA A 517 -13.03 1.53 -19.47
CA ALA A 517 -13.09 0.68 -18.27
C ALA A 517 -13.42 -0.78 -18.62
N ASP A 518 -14.58 -1.02 -19.24
CA ASP A 518 -15.03 -2.34 -19.72
C ASP A 518 -13.96 -3.04 -20.58
N LEU A 519 -13.30 -2.27 -21.45
CA LEU A 519 -12.23 -2.72 -22.34
C LEU A 519 -10.98 -3.20 -21.57
N VAL A 520 -10.60 -2.51 -20.48
CA VAL A 520 -9.50 -2.95 -19.60
C VAL A 520 -9.89 -4.20 -18.81
N GLU A 521 -11.13 -4.32 -18.32
CA GLU A 521 -11.58 -5.52 -17.62
C GLU A 521 -11.60 -6.75 -18.53
N ALA A 522 -12.08 -6.61 -19.78
CA ALA A 522 -12.02 -7.67 -20.78
C ALA A 522 -10.58 -8.10 -21.13
N ALA A 523 -9.65 -7.14 -21.20
CA ALA A 523 -8.22 -7.39 -21.40
C ALA A 523 -7.58 -8.11 -20.20
N VAL A 524 -7.91 -7.71 -18.96
CA VAL A 524 -7.46 -8.38 -17.73
C VAL A 524 -8.00 -9.82 -17.65
N ALA A 525 -9.27 -10.06 -18.00
CA ALA A 525 -9.85 -11.40 -18.05
C ALA A 525 -9.14 -12.31 -19.07
N HIS A 526 -8.76 -11.78 -20.24
CA HIS A 526 -7.93 -12.49 -21.23
C HIS A 526 -6.52 -12.80 -20.69
N CYS A 527 -5.87 -11.85 -20.01
CA CYS A 527 -4.55 -12.07 -19.42
C CYS A 527 -4.59 -13.11 -18.29
N GLN A 528 -5.64 -13.12 -17.47
CA GLN A 528 -5.85 -14.14 -16.43
C GLN A 528 -6.05 -15.54 -17.03
N LEU A 529 -6.79 -15.67 -18.14
CA LEU A 529 -6.91 -16.92 -18.91
C LEU A 529 -5.55 -17.42 -19.42
N ILE A 530 -4.66 -16.52 -19.88
CA ILE A 530 -3.30 -16.91 -20.29
C ILE A 530 -2.52 -17.48 -19.09
N VAL A 531 -2.54 -16.83 -17.93
CA VAL A 531 -1.80 -17.35 -16.75
C VAL A 531 -2.35 -18.70 -16.29
N VAL A 532 -3.68 -18.88 -16.24
CA VAL A 532 -4.32 -20.16 -15.87
C VAL A 532 -3.96 -21.27 -16.87
N SER A 533 -4.05 -21.01 -18.17
CA SER A 533 -3.72 -22.01 -19.21
C SER A 533 -2.23 -22.39 -19.19
N LYS A 534 -1.31 -21.46 -18.96
CA LYS A 534 0.13 -21.77 -18.87
C LYS A 534 0.52 -22.49 -17.58
N TYR A 535 -0.22 -22.31 -16.48
CA TYR A 535 -0.08 -23.18 -15.30
C TYR A 535 -0.55 -24.62 -15.62
N ILE A 536 -1.72 -24.77 -16.24
CA ILE A 536 -2.26 -26.08 -16.64
C ILE A 536 -1.34 -26.81 -17.63
N GLU A 537 -0.76 -26.09 -18.60
CA GLU A 537 0.26 -26.64 -19.52
C GLU A 537 1.55 -27.07 -18.79
N LYS A 538 2.02 -26.30 -17.79
CA LYS A 538 3.16 -26.69 -16.95
C LYS A 538 2.88 -28.02 -16.23
N LEU A 539 1.66 -28.21 -15.71
CA LEU A 539 1.24 -29.44 -15.03
C LEU A 539 1.11 -30.65 -15.97
N GLN A 540 1.08 -30.47 -17.29
CA GLN A 540 1.13 -31.60 -18.24
C GLN A 540 2.57 -32.13 -18.44
N GLN A 541 3.59 -31.39 -18.01
CA GLN A 541 4.99 -31.80 -18.10
C GLN A 541 5.31 -32.92 -17.08
N ASN A 542 6.43 -33.62 -17.32
CA ASN A 542 7.00 -34.54 -16.35
C ASN A 542 7.78 -33.73 -15.29
N ILE A 543 7.22 -33.64 -14.08
CA ILE A 543 7.81 -32.90 -12.95
C ILE A 543 8.31 -33.93 -11.92
N PRO A 544 9.63 -34.00 -11.65
CA PRO A 544 10.19 -34.94 -10.68
C PRO A 544 9.93 -34.52 -9.22
N GLY A 545 10.32 -35.40 -8.30
CA GLY A 545 10.18 -35.19 -6.85
C GLY A 545 8.87 -35.73 -6.26
N LYS A 546 8.96 -36.42 -5.13
CA LYS A 546 7.79 -36.96 -4.42
C LYS A 546 6.91 -35.80 -3.95
N GLY A 547 5.60 -35.85 -4.22
CA GLY A 547 4.63 -34.84 -3.77
C GLY A 547 4.70 -33.48 -4.47
N VAL A 548 5.75 -33.21 -5.25
CA VAL A 548 6.02 -31.90 -5.88
C VAL A 548 4.89 -31.51 -6.83
N LYS A 549 4.56 -32.40 -7.78
CA LYS A 549 3.47 -32.16 -8.73
C LYS A 549 2.12 -31.94 -8.05
N GLN A 550 1.83 -32.71 -7.00
CA GLN A 550 0.57 -32.58 -6.25
C GLN A 550 0.45 -31.21 -5.55
N GLN A 551 1.53 -30.64 -5.02
CA GLN A 551 1.47 -29.29 -4.46
C GLN A 551 1.30 -28.21 -5.54
N LEU A 552 1.87 -28.40 -6.73
CA LEU A 552 1.66 -27.50 -7.86
C LEU A 552 0.23 -27.59 -8.42
N GLU A 553 -0.40 -28.77 -8.39
CA GLU A 553 -1.82 -28.97 -8.70
C GLU A 553 -2.72 -28.22 -7.68
N VAL A 554 -2.42 -28.32 -6.38
CA VAL A 554 -3.13 -27.56 -5.33
C VAL A 554 -2.97 -26.05 -5.51
N LEU A 555 -1.75 -25.56 -5.80
CA LEU A 555 -1.49 -24.14 -6.06
C LEU A 555 -2.19 -23.65 -7.34
N CYS A 556 -2.22 -24.44 -8.41
CA CYS A 556 -2.97 -24.11 -9.64
C CYS A 556 -4.47 -24.00 -9.39
N GLY A 557 -5.04 -24.91 -8.59
CA GLY A 557 -6.42 -24.85 -8.14
C GLY A 557 -6.71 -23.60 -7.31
N ILE A 558 -5.83 -23.25 -6.36
CA ILE A 558 -5.94 -22.03 -5.54
C ILE A 558 -5.91 -20.78 -6.42
N TYR A 559 -4.95 -20.66 -7.35
CA TYR A 559 -4.86 -19.51 -8.25
C TYR A 559 -6.15 -19.34 -9.07
N SER A 560 -6.59 -20.42 -9.71
CA SER A 560 -7.74 -20.40 -10.62
C SER A 560 -9.05 -20.10 -9.89
N LEU A 561 -9.28 -20.73 -8.73
CA LEU A 561 -10.53 -20.57 -7.99
C LEU A 561 -10.55 -19.28 -7.15
N PHE A 562 -9.40 -18.75 -6.72
CA PHE A 562 -9.33 -17.41 -6.14
C PHE A 562 -9.65 -16.33 -7.18
N ILE A 563 -9.16 -16.45 -8.42
CA ILE A 563 -9.52 -15.51 -9.50
C ILE A 563 -11.00 -15.65 -9.88
N LEU A 564 -11.57 -16.87 -9.86
CA LEU A 564 -13.01 -17.09 -10.02
C LEU A 564 -13.82 -16.41 -8.91
N HIS A 565 -13.42 -16.56 -7.66
CA HIS A 565 -14.03 -15.90 -6.50
C HIS A 565 -13.94 -14.37 -6.59
N LYS A 566 -12.74 -13.82 -6.80
CA LYS A 566 -12.47 -12.38 -6.86
C LYS A 566 -13.23 -11.68 -8.00
N HIS A 567 -13.47 -12.37 -9.10
CA HIS A 567 -14.20 -11.87 -10.28
C HIS A 567 -15.54 -12.59 -10.48
N GLN A 568 -16.18 -13.07 -9.41
CA GLN A 568 -17.39 -13.90 -9.50
C GLN A 568 -18.55 -13.17 -10.20
N GLY A 569 -18.61 -11.83 -10.13
CA GLY A 569 -19.53 -11.00 -10.90
C GLY A 569 -19.42 -11.23 -12.41
N ASP A 570 -18.20 -11.20 -12.97
CA ASP A 570 -17.92 -11.47 -14.38
C ASP A 570 -18.39 -12.89 -14.76
N PHE A 571 -17.98 -13.89 -13.98
CA PHE A 571 -18.27 -15.30 -14.27
C PHE A 571 -19.77 -15.61 -14.17
N LEU A 572 -20.51 -15.02 -13.24
CA LEU A 572 -21.97 -15.11 -13.19
C LEU A 572 -22.64 -14.30 -14.31
N GLY A 573 -22.10 -13.12 -14.63
CA GLY A 573 -22.57 -12.23 -15.70
C GLY A 573 -22.47 -12.85 -17.10
N THR A 574 -21.56 -13.83 -17.31
CA THR A 574 -21.58 -14.65 -18.53
C THR A 574 -22.85 -15.46 -18.69
N GLY A 575 -23.47 -15.92 -17.59
CA GLY A 575 -24.46 -16.98 -17.57
C GLY A 575 -23.90 -18.39 -17.86
N TYR A 576 -22.57 -18.60 -17.84
CA TYR A 576 -21.94 -19.93 -17.97
C TYR A 576 -22.02 -20.74 -16.68
N ILE A 577 -21.72 -20.12 -15.53
CA ILE A 577 -21.89 -20.72 -14.20
C ILE A 577 -23.10 -20.13 -13.46
N THR A 578 -23.61 -20.91 -12.51
CA THR A 578 -24.63 -20.52 -11.55
C THR A 578 -24.02 -20.10 -10.21
N SER A 579 -24.78 -19.39 -9.36
CA SER A 579 -24.37 -19.05 -7.99
C SER A 579 -24.04 -20.29 -7.16
N LYS A 580 -24.77 -21.40 -7.34
CA LYS A 580 -24.44 -22.70 -6.72
C LYS A 580 -23.04 -23.20 -7.12
N GLN A 581 -22.70 -23.11 -8.41
CA GLN A 581 -21.37 -23.52 -8.90
C GLN A 581 -20.27 -22.57 -8.42
N GLY A 582 -20.57 -21.28 -8.24
CA GLY A 582 -19.71 -20.32 -7.56
C GLY A 582 -19.49 -20.65 -6.08
N SER A 583 -20.50 -21.11 -5.35
CA SER A 583 -20.34 -21.63 -3.98
C SER A 583 -19.43 -22.86 -3.96
N LEU A 584 -19.66 -23.83 -4.85
CA LEU A 584 -18.82 -25.03 -4.96
C LEU A 584 -17.35 -24.70 -5.27
N ALA A 585 -17.07 -23.61 -6.00
CA ALA A 585 -15.71 -23.10 -6.19
C ALA A 585 -15.10 -22.56 -4.89
N ASN A 586 -15.87 -21.79 -4.11
CA ASN A 586 -15.47 -21.29 -2.80
C ASN A 586 -15.20 -22.44 -1.81
N ASP A 587 -16.02 -23.50 -1.86
CA ASP A 587 -15.91 -24.69 -1.01
C ASP A 587 -14.63 -25.49 -1.35
N GLN A 588 -14.38 -25.72 -2.64
CA GLN A 588 -13.14 -26.33 -3.11
C GLN A 588 -11.91 -25.48 -2.75
N LEU A 589 -12.00 -24.16 -2.83
CA LEU A 589 -10.92 -23.24 -2.46
C LEU A 589 -10.59 -23.32 -0.95
N ARG A 590 -11.59 -23.37 -0.05
CA ARG A 590 -11.37 -23.58 1.41
C ARG A 590 -10.76 -24.95 1.72
N ALA A 591 -11.12 -25.98 0.95
CA ALA A 591 -10.49 -27.30 1.04
C ALA A 591 -9.02 -27.27 0.62
N LEU A 592 -8.69 -26.65 -0.53
CA LEU A 592 -7.31 -26.52 -1.01
C LEU A 592 -6.42 -25.70 -0.07
N TYR A 593 -6.92 -24.64 0.56
CA TYR A 593 -6.17 -23.92 1.61
C TYR A 593 -5.77 -24.84 2.78
N SER A 594 -6.66 -25.75 3.18
CA SER A 594 -6.39 -26.69 4.27
C SER A 594 -5.36 -27.75 3.86
N GLN A 595 -5.32 -28.14 2.58
CA GLN A 595 -4.28 -29.02 2.02
C GLN A 595 -2.91 -28.31 1.89
N LEU A 596 -2.90 -27.01 1.56
CA LEU A 596 -1.68 -26.22 1.41
C LEU A 596 -1.05 -25.85 2.76
N ARG A 597 -1.85 -25.63 3.80
CA ARG A 597 -1.40 -25.18 5.14
C ARG A 597 -0.17 -25.93 5.69
N PRO A 598 -0.10 -27.27 5.76
CA PRO A 598 1.10 -27.97 6.25
C PRO A 598 2.32 -27.85 5.33
N ASN A 599 2.13 -27.45 4.07
CA ASN A 599 3.20 -27.34 3.07
C ASN A 599 3.74 -25.90 2.92
N ALA A 600 3.04 -24.90 3.45
CA ALA A 600 3.28 -23.48 3.16
C ALA A 600 4.71 -22.99 3.44
N VAL A 601 5.30 -23.33 4.59
CA VAL A 601 6.68 -22.90 4.93
C VAL A 601 7.70 -23.52 3.98
N SER A 602 7.62 -24.83 3.73
CA SER A 602 8.53 -25.51 2.80
C SER A 602 8.34 -25.03 1.35
N LEU A 603 7.13 -24.62 0.94
CA LEU A 603 6.86 -24.05 -0.38
C LEU A 603 7.48 -22.66 -0.59
N VAL A 604 7.78 -21.91 0.48
CA VAL A 604 8.55 -20.65 0.40
C VAL A 604 10.04 -20.82 0.69
N ASP A 605 10.45 -21.88 1.40
CA ASP A 605 11.85 -22.29 1.50
C ASP A 605 12.37 -22.89 0.18
N ALA A 606 11.48 -23.44 -0.65
CA ALA A 606 11.77 -23.83 -2.03
C ALA A 606 12.18 -22.64 -2.93
N PHE A 607 11.95 -21.39 -2.52
CA PHE A 607 12.51 -20.23 -3.23
C PHE A 607 14.03 -20.07 -3.00
N ASN A 608 14.60 -20.80 -2.03
CA ASN A 608 16.03 -20.82 -1.67
C ASN A 608 16.64 -19.43 -1.37
N TYR A 609 15.85 -18.51 -0.80
CA TYR A 609 16.32 -17.17 -0.43
C TYR A 609 17.06 -17.14 0.90
N THR A 610 18.25 -16.52 0.88
CA THR A 610 19.04 -16.20 2.08
C THR A 610 18.44 -15.02 2.84
N ASP A 611 18.66 -14.93 4.16
CA ASP A 611 18.17 -13.82 4.98
C ASP A 611 18.75 -12.46 4.54
N HIS A 612 19.99 -12.43 4.04
CA HIS A 612 20.60 -11.27 3.40
C HIS A 612 19.81 -10.82 2.15
N TYR A 613 19.38 -11.77 1.31
CA TYR A 613 18.57 -11.45 0.14
C TYR A 613 17.15 -11.01 0.51
N LEU A 614 16.53 -11.62 1.52
CA LEU A 614 15.22 -11.18 2.02
C LEU A 614 15.26 -9.80 2.71
N GLY A 615 16.40 -9.41 3.31
CA GLY A 615 16.56 -8.13 3.98
C GLY A 615 15.58 -7.91 5.14
N SER A 616 15.09 -9.00 5.74
CA SER A 616 13.89 -9.01 6.59
C SER A 616 14.16 -9.65 7.94
N ILE A 617 13.84 -8.93 9.01
CA ILE A 617 13.79 -9.46 10.37
C ILE A 617 12.58 -10.39 10.61
N LEU A 618 11.47 -10.19 9.88
CA LEU A 618 10.26 -11.01 10.05
C LEU A 618 10.37 -12.34 9.30
N GLY A 619 11.00 -12.29 8.13
CA GLY A 619 11.12 -13.40 7.19
C GLY A 619 12.39 -14.22 7.34
N ARG A 620 13.14 -14.06 8.44
CA ARG A 620 14.35 -14.85 8.71
C ARG A 620 14.06 -16.34 8.62
N TYR A 621 15.06 -17.12 8.22
CA TYR A 621 14.98 -18.56 8.15
C TYR A 621 14.69 -19.21 9.52
N ASP A 622 15.13 -18.56 10.62
CA ASP A 622 14.94 -18.98 12.02
C ASP A 622 13.73 -18.35 12.74
N GLY A 623 13.46 -17.03 12.57
CA GLY A 623 12.28 -16.29 13.05
C GLY A 623 12.47 -15.20 14.15
N ASN A 624 13.40 -14.24 14.03
CA ASN A 624 13.83 -13.33 15.14
C ASN A 624 14.02 -11.79 14.78
N VAL A 625 13.63 -10.78 15.61
CA VAL A 625 12.91 -9.55 15.08
C VAL A 625 13.42 -8.04 15.24
N TYR A 626 12.78 -7.09 15.99
CA TYR A 626 12.00 -5.82 15.63
C TYR A 626 12.51 -4.26 15.48
N PRO A 627 13.39 -3.67 14.60
CA PRO A 627 13.99 -2.29 14.89
C PRO A 627 13.96 -0.88 14.10
N LYS A 628 13.53 -0.53 12.84
CA LYS A 628 13.91 0.81 12.15
C LYS A 628 12.82 1.54 11.21
N LEU A 629 12.50 2.89 10.93
CA LEU A 629 13.11 4.31 10.67
C LEU A 629 12.22 5.64 10.95
N GLU A 630 12.45 6.95 10.47
CA GLU A 630 11.46 8.17 10.24
C GLU A 630 11.88 9.70 9.60
N MET A 631 11.00 10.74 9.13
CA MET A 631 10.87 11.89 7.98
C MET A 631 10.30 13.34 8.46
N GLU A 632 9.77 14.47 7.81
CA GLU A 632 9.15 14.99 6.45
C GLU A 632 9.25 16.58 6.12
N GLY A 633 8.42 17.26 5.24
CA GLY A 633 8.52 18.67 4.62
C GLY A 633 7.25 19.44 3.98
N ILE A 634 7.37 20.56 3.15
CA ILE A 634 6.35 21.69 2.83
C ILE A 634 6.33 22.36 1.35
N ASP A 635 5.33 23.21 0.89
CA ASP A 635 5.08 23.84 -0.50
C ASP A 635 4.30 25.29 -0.57
N TYR A 636 3.86 25.89 -1.74
CA TYR A 636 3.29 27.31 -2.02
C TYR A 636 1.96 27.50 -2.94
N LEU A 637 0.78 28.16 -2.64
CA LEU A 637 -0.56 28.09 -3.41
C LEU A 637 -1.39 29.38 -3.83
N ALA A 638 -2.06 29.43 -5.02
CA ALA A 638 -3.23 30.32 -5.35
C ALA A 638 -4.46 29.82 -6.22
N GLU A 639 -4.37 29.72 -7.57
CA GLU A 639 -5.48 30.02 -8.53
C GLU A 639 -6.79 29.21 -8.52
N GLU A 640 -6.75 27.88 -8.34
CA GLU A 640 -7.95 27.01 -8.45
C GLU A 640 -9.11 27.41 -7.52
N ARG A 641 -8.82 28.19 -6.46
CA ARG A 641 -9.77 28.71 -5.47
C ARG A 641 -10.87 29.63 -6.03
N LYS A 642 -10.86 29.98 -7.33
CA LYS A 642 -11.87 30.85 -7.97
C LYS A 642 -13.10 30.13 -8.54
N LYS A 643 -13.04 28.81 -8.78
CA LYS A 643 -14.13 28.02 -9.42
C LYS A 643 -15.27 27.65 -8.43
N ALA A 644 -15.64 28.54 -7.52
CA ALA A 644 -16.52 28.23 -6.38
C ALA A 644 -18.00 28.58 -6.62
N GLU A 645 -18.87 27.57 -6.55
CA GLU A 645 -20.34 27.73 -6.54
C GLU A 645 -20.92 27.71 -5.11
N PHE A 646 -20.08 27.86 -4.09
CA PHE A 646 -20.49 27.91 -2.69
C PHE A 646 -19.54 28.80 -1.88
N ASN A 647 -20.02 29.34 -0.75
CA ASN A 647 -19.17 30.10 0.16
C ASN A 647 -18.22 29.18 0.93
N VAL A 648 -16.92 29.26 0.61
CA VAL A 648 -15.87 28.43 1.23
C VAL A 648 -15.68 28.71 2.72
N ASP A 649 -15.92 29.93 3.19
CA ASP A 649 -15.73 30.31 4.59
C ASP A 649 -16.86 29.79 5.49
N GLU A 650 -18.11 29.81 5.01
CA GLU A 650 -19.20 29.11 5.71
C GLU A 650 -19.00 27.58 5.66
N MET A 651 -18.45 27.02 4.57
CA MET A 651 -18.05 25.60 4.53
C MET A 651 -16.94 25.26 5.54
N LYS A 652 -15.96 26.15 5.79
CA LYS A 652 -14.98 25.97 6.87
C LYS A 652 -15.64 25.91 8.25
N ILE A 653 -16.69 26.70 8.47
CA ILE A 653 -17.46 26.69 9.72
C ILE A 653 -18.26 25.39 9.87
N VAL A 654 -18.88 24.90 8.78
CA VAL A 654 -19.54 23.58 8.77
C VAL A 654 -18.55 22.45 9.04
N TRP A 655 -17.33 22.52 8.47
CA TRP A 655 -16.27 21.55 8.80
C TRP A 655 -15.81 21.66 10.25
N ALA A 656 -15.58 22.87 10.78
CA ALA A 656 -15.17 23.07 12.17
C ALA A 656 -16.27 22.69 13.19
N GLY A 657 -17.54 22.66 12.77
CA GLY A 657 -18.71 22.32 13.58
C GLY A 657 -19.30 23.50 14.37
N SER A 658 -18.57 24.62 14.49
CA SER A 658 -19.08 25.92 14.94
C SER A 658 -18.12 27.06 14.58
N ARG A 659 -18.61 28.31 14.59
CA ARG A 659 -17.79 29.49 14.28
C ARG A 659 -16.64 29.69 15.29
N ARG A 660 -16.90 29.55 16.60
CA ARG A 660 -15.87 29.52 17.65
C ARG A 660 -14.80 28.46 17.38
N ALA A 661 -15.21 27.23 17.04
CA ALA A 661 -14.28 26.14 16.79
C ALA A 661 -13.43 26.37 15.53
N PHE A 662 -13.93 27.15 14.56
CA PHE A 662 -13.14 27.64 13.43
C PHE A 662 -12.15 28.72 13.88
N GLU A 663 -12.63 29.77 14.56
CA GLU A 663 -11.83 30.92 14.99
C GLU A 663 -10.64 30.52 15.88
N VAL A 664 -10.87 29.71 16.91
CA VAL A 664 -9.80 29.17 17.78
C VAL A 664 -8.82 28.30 17.00
N SER A 665 -9.31 27.51 16.04
CA SER A 665 -8.47 26.62 15.24
C SER A 665 -7.66 27.35 14.18
N ASP A 666 -8.17 28.45 13.60
CA ASP A 666 -7.47 29.30 12.64
C ASP A 666 -6.41 30.18 13.31
N TYR A 667 -6.73 30.77 14.48
CA TYR A 667 -5.78 31.51 15.31
C TYR A 667 -4.57 30.65 15.70
N ILE A 668 -4.81 29.47 16.30
CA ILE A 668 -3.72 28.60 16.75
C ILE A 668 -2.97 27.94 15.57
N SER A 669 -3.64 27.68 14.44
CA SER A 669 -2.95 27.20 13.23
C SER A 669 -1.96 28.22 12.67
N LYS A 670 -2.26 29.52 12.77
CA LYS A 670 -1.34 30.61 12.36
C LYS A 670 -0.19 30.76 13.35
N LEU A 671 -0.50 30.78 14.65
CA LEU A 671 0.49 30.82 15.73
C LEU A 671 1.58 29.74 15.59
N VAL A 672 1.21 28.52 15.18
CA VAL A 672 2.19 27.44 14.95
C VAL A 672 2.91 27.56 13.60
N ALA A 673 2.23 28.04 12.54
CA ALA A 673 2.82 28.15 11.21
C ALA A 673 3.81 29.33 11.07
N ASP A 674 3.57 30.42 11.78
CA ASP A 674 4.39 31.64 11.73
C ASP A 674 5.62 31.60 12.67
N ASP A 675 5.74 30.57 13.53
CA ASP A 675 6.84 30.39 14.49
C ASP A 675 7.87 29.35 14.00
N PRO A 676 9.10 29.76 13.64
CA PRO A 676 10.17 28.86 13.19
C PRO A 676 10.53 27.79 14.22
N GLY A 677 10.24 28.00 15.51
CA GLY A 677 10.45 27.03 16.57
C GLY A 677 9.66 25.73 16.36
N PHE A 678 8.49 25.78 15.70
CA PHE A 678 7.69 24.61 15.34
C PHE A 678 7.93 24.09 13.92
N SER A 679 8.89 24.67 13.17
CA SER A 679 9.19 24.25 11.80
C SER A 679 9.44 22.75 11.67
N LYS A 680 9.00 22.19 10.53
CA LYS A 680 9.16 20.79 10.16
C LYS A 680 9.67 20.58 8.73
N GLU A 681 10.31 21.56 8.10
CA GLU A 681 10.88 21.39 6.74
C GLU A 681 12.04 20.40 6.69
N GLU A 682 12.96 20.46 7.66
CA GLU A 682 14.17 19.63 7.72
C GLU A 682 13.91 18.26 8.35
N ARG A 683 12.70 18.03 8.88
CA ARG A 683 12.34 16.81 9.63
C ARG A 683 12.67 15.55 8.81
N THR A 684 12.53 15.62 7.47
CA THR A 684 12.90 14.56 6.50
C THR A 684 14.33 14.04 6.63
N MET A 685 15.26 14.92 7.03
CA MET A 685 16.70 14.78 6.81
C MET A 685 17.46 14.49 8.12
N LEU A 686 16.78 14.64 9.27
CA LEU A 686 17.34 14.41 10.60
C LEU A 686 17.54 12.91 10.86
N SER A 687 18.63 12.52 11.54
CA SER A 687 18.71 11.17 12.11
C SER A 687 17.70 11.00 13.25
N ARG A 688 17.34 9.75 13.61
CA ARG A 688 16.44 9.46 14.73
C ARG A 688 16.83 10.16 16.04
N LYS A 689 18.13 10.38 16.29
CA LYS A 689 18.61 11.07 17.50
C LYS A 689 18.30 12.57 17.47
N GLU A 690 18.47 13.21 16.32
CA GLU A 690 18.18 14.63 16.12
C GLU A 690 16.67 14.86 16.09
N LEU A 691 15.93 14.03 15.35
CA LEU A 691 14.46 14.06 15.32
C LEU A 691 13.86 13.96 16.74
N PHE A 692 14.25 12.96 17.52
CA PHE A 692 13.74 12.80 18.89
C PHE A 692 14.15 13.97 19.80
N LYS A 693 15.37 14.50 19.67
CA LYS A 693 15.81 15.70 20.39
C LYS A 693 15.00 16.93 20.00
N ASP A 694 14.62 17.06 18.73
CA ASP A 694 13.77 18.13 18.24
C ASP A 694 12.33 18.03 18.76
N THR A 695 11.75 16.81 18.81
CA THR A 695 10.44 16.58 19.43
C THR A 695 10.44 16.92 20.92
N LEU A 696 11.53 16.64 21.65
CA LEU A 696 11.70 17.11 23.03
C LEU A 696 11.76 18.64 23.13
N ARG A 697 12.52 19.30 22.24
CA ARG A 697 12.59 20.78 22.14
C ARG A 697 11.19 21.36 21.92
N LYS A 698 10.48 20.89 20.89
CA LYS A 698 9.12 21.31 20.54
C LYS A 698 8.13 21.07 21.67
N SER A 699 8.18 19.91 22.33
CA SER A 699 7.29 19.60 23.46
C SER A 699 7.45 20.57 24.62
N ALA A 700 8.69 20.90 25.01
CA ALA A 700 8.96 21.90 26.04
C ALA A 700 8.57 23.33 25.59
N TYR A 701 8.76 23.64 24.30
CA TYR A 701 8.43 24.93 23.71
C TYR A 701 6.92 25.17 23.60
N SER A 702 6.13 24.14 23.27
CA SER A 702 4.66 24.15 23.36
C SER A 702 4.18 24.39 24.79
N TRP A 703 4.79 23.75 25.78
CA TRP A 703 4.41 23.94 27.19
C TRP A 703 4.73 25.36 27.68
N LYS A 704 5.87 25.91 27.26
CA LYS A 704 6.20 27.33 27.50
C LYS A 704 5.16 28.27 26.88
N HIS A 705 4.78 28.04 25.62
CA HIS A 705 3.74 28.83 24.95
C HIS A 705 2.37 28.79 25.65
N ILE A 706 1.94 27.62 26.15
CA ILE A 706 0.70 27.49 26.92
C ILE A 706 0.72 28.35 28.18
N ILE A 707 1.85 28.44 28.88
CA ILE A 707 2.02 29.26 30.09
C ILE A 707 2.12 30.75 29.74
N ASP A 708 3.03 31.12 28.84
CA ASP A 708 3.34 32.52 28.52
C ASP A 708 2.14 33.26 27.91
N LEU A 709 1.37 32.58 27.05
CA LEU A 709 0.17 33.12 26.41
C LEU A 709 -1.13 32.82 27.18
N GLN A 710 -1.04 32.11 28.32
CA GLN A 710 -2.18 31.72 29.17
C GLN A 710 -3.30 30.97 28.41
N LEU A 711 -2.92 30.09 27.48
CA LEU A 711 -3.85 29.38 26.60
C LEU A 711 -4.81 28.49 27.39
N SER A 712 -6.09 28.48 27.01
CA SER A 712 -7.11 27.58 27.57
C SER A 712 -6.85 26.11 27.20
N GLU A 713 -7.54 25.17 27.86
CA GLU A 713 -7.43 23.73 27.54
C GLU A 713 -7.82 23.42 26.08
N GLU A 714 -8.76 24.19 25.50
CA GLU A 714 -9.17 24.10 24.08
C GLU A 714 -8.07 24.60 23.12
N GLU A 715 -7.47 25.76 23.39
CA GLU A 715 -6.37 26.32 22.60
C GLU A 715 -5.09 25.47 22.71
N ALA A 716 -4.79 24.96 23.90
CA ALA A 716 -3.66 24.06 24.14
C ALA A 716 -3.83 22.71 23.43
N GLU A 717 -5.05 22.21 23.28
CA GLU A 717 -5.35 21.05 22.42
C GLU A 717 -5.08 21.36 20.94
N LYS A 718 -5.53 22.53 20.46
CA LYS A 718 -5.22 22.99 19.08
C LYS A 718 -3.73 23.18 18.85
N LEU A 719 -2.98 23.67 19.84
CA LEU A 719 -1.53 23.89 19.71
C LEU A 719 -0.82 22.56 19.42
N ARG A 720 -1.10 21.52 20.22
CA ARG A 720 -0.55 20.17 20.00
C ARG A 720 -0.99 19.58 18.65
N TYR A 721 -2.26 19.78 18.28
CA TYR A 721 -2.79 19.30 17.00
C TYR A 721 -2.08 19.93 15.79
N PHE A 722 -1.76 21.23 15.83
CA PHE A 722 -1.10 21.92 14.71
C PHE A 722 0.43 21.79 14.68
N VAL A 723 1.07 21.48 15.81
CA VAL A 723 2.49 21.06 15.83
C VAL A 723 2.71 19.76 15.05
N ASP A 724 1.66 18.93 14.89
CA ASP A 724 1.61 17.82 13.93
C ASP A 724 2.81 16.86 14.07
N GLU A 725 3.15 16.54 15.32
CA GLU A 725 4.34 15.77 15.70
C GLU A 725 4.03 14.87 16.92
N PRO A 726 3.79 13.55 16.73
CA PRO A 726 3.47 12.61 17.80
C PRO A 726 4.52 12.60 18.93
N ALA A 727 4.10 12.91 20.14
CA ALA A 727 5.02 13.09 21.28
C ALA A 727 4.48 12.48 22.57
N PHE A 728 5.37 12.25 23.55
CA PHE A 728 5.03 11.71 24.87
C PHE A 728 3.87 12.46 25.57
N ILE A 729 3.73 13.76 25.30
CA ILE A 729 2.71 14.64 25.87
C ILE A 729 1.28 14.24 25.44
N ASP A 730 1.10 13.61 24.28
CA ASP A 730 -0.18 13.11 23.80
C ASP A 730 -0.67 11.95 24.66
N SER A 731 0.25 11.05 25.03
CA SER A 731 -0.04 9.93 25.95
C SER A 731 -0.32 10.42 27.37
N HIS A 732 0.38 11.47 27.81
CA HIS A 732 0.26 12.04 29.15
C HIS A 732 -1.06 12.80 29.39
N LEU A 733 -1.36 13.80 28.54
CA LEU A 733 -2.43 14.77 28.80
C LEU A 733 -3.83 14.30 28.38
N VAL A 734 -4.06 14.12 27.07
CA VAL A 734 -5.41 13.93 26.52
C VAL A 734 -5.67 12.48 26.12
N GLY A 735 -4.64 11.74 25.71
CA GLY A 735 -4.77 10.36 25.24
C GLY A 735 -5.20 9.39 26.33
N VAL A 736 -4.32 9.11 27.31
CA VAL A 736 -4.46 7.90 28.12
C VAL A 736 -4.07 8.00 29.60
N PHE A 737 -2.99 8.68 30.00
CA PHE A 737 -2.53 8.67 31.40
C PHE A 737 -3.47 9.46 32.35
N ILE A 738 -3.60 10.78 32.18
CA ILE A 738 -4.55 11.59 32.97
C ILE A 738 -6.01 11.08 32.85
N PRO A 739 -6.53 10.69 31.66
CA PRO A 739 -7.84 10.07 31.52
C PRO A 739 -8.02 8.80 32.35
N ALA A 740 -7.02 7.92 32.43
CA ALA A 740 -7.09 6.71 33.25
C ALA A 740 -7.04 7.01 34.76
N ILE A 741 -6.25 8.00 35.21
CA ILE A 741 -6.33 8.48 36.61
C ILE A 741 -7.75 9.00 36.90
N LYS A 742 -8.29 9.91 36.08
CA LYS A 742 -9.67 10.43 36.23
C LYS A 742 -10.74 9.32 36.18
N GLY A 743 -10.49 8.28 35.39
CA GLY A 743 -11.38 7.13 35.22
C GLY A 743 -11.37 6.17 36.40
N GLN A 744 -10.20 5.86 36.96
CA GLN A 744 -9.99 4.69 37.81
C GLN A 744 -9.43 5.00 39.22
N GLY A 745 -8.94 6.21 39.47
CA GLY A 745 -8.47 6.64 40.78
C GLY A 745 -9.60 6.99 41.75
N ASN A 746 -9.45 6.61 43.03
CA ASN A 746 -10.36 7.04 44.10
C ASN A 746 -10.13 8.53 44.45
N LYS A 747 -11.00 9.13 45.28
CA LYS A 747 -10.97 10.58 45.59
C LYS A 747 -9.60 11.09 46.09
N GLU A 748 -8.89 10.32 46.90
CA GLU A 748 -7.58 10.72 47.43
C GLU A 748 -6.47 10.54 46.39
N GLN A 749 -6.55 9.50 45.56
CA GLN A 749 -5.68 9.32 44.40
C GLN A 749 -5.84 10.45 43.37
N LEU A 750 -7.06 10.94 43.13
CA LEU A 750 -7.30 12.09 42.27
C LEU A 750 -6.63 13.36 42.84
N LYS A 751 -6.76 13.61 44.16
CA LYS A 751 -6.08 14.74 44.84
C LYS A 751 -4.55 14.63 44.80
N LYS A 752 -3.99 13.42 44.93
CA LYS A 752 -2.54 13.16 44.94
C LYS A 752 -1.93 13.30 43.54
N TRP A 753 -2.46 12.57 42.56
CA TRP A 753 -1.77 12.35 41.29
C TRP A 753 -2.13 13.35 40.18
N LEU A 754 -3.38 13.85 40.12
CA LEU A 754 -3.77 14.80 39.07
C LEU A 754 -3.01 16.14 39.15
N PRO A 755 -2.79 16.78 40.32
CA PRO A 755 -2.03 18.02 40.39
C PRO A 755 -0.57 17.87 39.98
N LEU A 756 0.05 16.72 40.24
CA LEU A 756 1.42 16.42 39.80
C LEU A 756 1.48 16.29 38.27
N ALA A 757 0.54 15.53 37.69
CA ALA A 757 0.48 15.30 36.25
C ALA A 757 0.15 16.57 35.46
N TYR A 758 -0.85 17.35 35.90
CA TYR A 758 -1.25 18.61 35.25
C TYR A 758 -0.19 19.72 35.35
N LYS A 759 0.68 19.69 36.37
CA LYS A 759 1.82 20.61 36.50
C LYS A 759 3.10 20.10 35.82
N MET A 760 3.03 18.96 35.10
CA MET A 760 4.19 18.27 34.50
C MET A 760 5.29 17.91 35.51
N GLN A 761 4.97 17.81 36.81
CA GLN A 761 5.88 17.38 37.87
C GLN A 761 6.14 15.87 37.82
N ILE A 762 5.25 15.13 37.16
CA ILE A 762 5.46 13.75 36.69
C ILE A 762 5.02 13.66 35.23
N ILE A 763 5.68 12.81 34.44
CA ILE A 763 5.32 12.52 33.06
C ILE A 763 4.93 11.04 32.97
N GLY A 764 3.73 10.75 32.47
CA GLY A 764 3.10 9.44 32.55
C GLY A 764 2.71 8.84 31.22
N CYS A 765 2.91 7.53 31.08
CA CYS A 765 2.46 6.73 29.92
C CYS A 765 1.48 5.61 30.34
N TYR A 766 0.89 4.93 29.35
CA TYR A 766 -0.12 3.89 29.55
C TYR A 766 0.44 2.52 29.17
N ALA A 767 0.98 1.81 30.16
CA ALA A 767 1.69 0.54 30.02
C ALA A 767 0.72 -0.67 30.12
N GLN A 768 -0.19 -0.76 29.15
CA GLN A 768 -1.12 -1.90 29.02
C GLN A 768 -0.52 -3.03 28.17
N THR A 769 -0.33 -2.78 26.88
CA THR A 769 0.11 -3.75 25.85
C THR A 769 1.43 -4.44 26.18
N GLU A 770 1.49 -5.73 25.88
CA GLU A 770 2.65 -6.60 26.02
C GLU A 770 3.12 -7.15 24.66
N LEU A 771 4.33 -7.72 24.62
CA LEU A 771 4.92 -8.33 23.43
C LEU A 771 4.05 -9.48 22.87
N GLY A 772 3.46 -10.29 23.75
CA GLY A 772 2.42 -11.26 23.40
C GLY A 772 1.04 -10.62 23.22
N HIS A 773 0.60 -9.83 24.20
CA HIS A 773 -0.81 -9.47 24.38
C HIS A 773 -1.13 -7.99 24.09
N GLY A 774 -1.81 -7.75 22.97
CA GLY A 774 -2.39 -6.45 22.60
C GLY A 774 -3.91 -6.44 22.68
N SER A 775 -4.59 -6.85 21.61
CA SER A 775 -6.06 -6.85 21.51
C SER A 775 -6.74 -7.73 22.58
N ASN A 776 -6.08 -8.80 23.04
CA ASN A 776 -6.56 -9.62 24.16
C ASN A 776 -6.00 -9.10 25.50
N VAL A 777 -6.60 -8.03 26.03
CA VAL A 777 -6.19 -7.44 27.32
C VAL A 777 -6.35 -8.40 28.50
N GLN A 778 -7.26 -9.39 28.44
CA GLN A 778 -7.43 -10.38 29.51
C GLN A 778 -6.29 -11.43 29.55
N GLY A 779 -5.52 -11.55 28.47
CA GLY A 779 -4.36 -12.43 28.37
C GLY A 779 -3.07 -11.89 29.02
N LEU A 780 -3.04 -10.61 29.42
CA LEU A 780 -1.84 -9.97 29.99
C LEU A 780 -1.19 -10.82 31.09
N GLU A 781 0.13 -10.94 31.03
CA GLU A 781 0.98 -11.81 31.84
C GLU A 781 1.67 -11.08 32.99
N THR A 782 1.87 -9.75 32.92
CA THR A 782 2.43 -8.96 34.02
C THR A 782 1.59 -9.15 35.28
N THR A 783 2.21 -9.52 36.40
CA THR A 783 1.52 -9.74 37.69
C THR A 783 1.72 -8.58 38.66
N ALA A 784 0.75 -8.41 39.56
CA ALA A 784 0.80 -7.49 40.68
C ALA A 784 0.29 -8.21 41.94
N THR A 785 1.22 -8.78 42.71
CA THR A 785 0.91 -9.63 43.87
C THR A 785 0.97 -8.82 45.14
N PHE A 786 -0.10 -8.80 45.94
CA PHE A 786 -0.13 -8.07 47.21
C PHE A 786 0.70 -8.79 48.29
N ASP A 787 1.52 -8.03 49.03
CA ASP A 787 2.20 -8.48 50.24
C ASP A 787 1.61 -7.78 51.49
N PRO A 788 0.85 -8.51 52.34
CA PRO A 788 0.31 -7.99 53.59
C PRO A 788 1.38 -7.61 54.64
N GLN A 789 2.63 -8.05 54.51
CA GLN A 789 3.69 -7.75 55.48
C GLN A 789 4.26 -6.35 55.31
N THR A 790 4.28 -5.84 54.07
CA THR A 790 4.86 -4.53 53.70
C THR A 790 3.80 -3.46 53.38
N ASP A 791 2.54 -3.87 53.14
CA ASP A 791 1.46 -3.03 52.59
C ASP A 791 1.74 -2.55 51.15
N GLU A 792 2.32 -3.44 50.34
CA GLU A 792 2.81 -3.20 48.97
C GLU A 792 2.28 -4.22 47.94
N PHE A 793 2.40 -3.90 46.65
CA PHE A 793 2.32 -4.85 45.54
C PHE A 793 3.70 -5.11 44.95
N VAL A 794 4.01 -6.38 44.70
CA VAL A 794 5.15 -6.82 43.92
C VAL A 794 4.73 -6.92 42.45
N ILE A 795 5.26 -6.03 41.61
CA ILE A 795 5.04 -6.00 40.16
C ILE A 795 6.13 -6.82 39.48
N HIS A 796 5.76 -7.78 38.64
CA HIS A 796 6.73 -8.64 37.92
C HIS A 796 6.32 -8.92 36.47
N SER A 797 7.31 -9.11 35.61
CA SER A 797 7.18 -9.58 34.22
C SER A 797 7.72 -11.01 34.10
N PRO A 798 6.89 -12.06 34.33
CA PRO A 798 7.35 -13.44 34.53
C PRO A 798 8.05 -14.07 33.31
N THR A 799 7.73 -13.58 32.11
CA THR A 799 8.19 -14.14 30.82
C THR A 799 8.76 -13.03 29.94
N LEU A 800 9.41 -13.38 28.82
CA LEU A 800 9.76 -12.37 27.81
C LEU A 800 8.50 -11.79 27.13
N THR A 801 7.45 -12.58 26.94
CA THR A 801 6.17 -12.13 26.31
C THR A 801 5.39 -11.15 27.18
N SER A 802 5.52 -11.24 28.52
CA SER A 802 4.99 -10.29 29.51
C SER A 802 5.64 -8.91 29.51
N SER A 803 6.70 -8.70 28.71
CA SER A 803 7.31 -7.38 28.57
C SER A 803 6.29 -6.40 27.99
N LYS A 804 6.05 -5.27 28.66
CA LYS A 804 5.25 -4.18 28.10
C LYS A 804 5.92 -3.69 26.81
N TRP A 805 5.15 -3.48 25.75
CA TRP A 805 5.65 -3.14 24.42
C TRP A 805 4.64 -2.26 23.68
N TRP A 806 5.11 -1.22 23.00
CA TRP A 806 4.36 -0.12 22.31
C TRP A 806 4.02 1.19 23.06
N PRO A 807 3.87 1.30 24.40
CA PRO A 807 3.41 2.54 25.04
C PRO A 807 4.18 3.79 24.61
N GLY A 808 3.47 4.81 24.12
CA GLY A 808 4.05 6.11 23.77
C GLY A 808 4.58 6.84 25.01
N GLY A 809 5.68 7.58 24.87
CA GLY A 809 6.35 8.27 25.98
C GLY A 809 7.21 7.39 26.89
N LEU A 810 7.12 6.06 26.80
CA LEU A 810 7.73 5.15 27.76
C LEU A 810 9.26 5.03 27.60
N GLY A 811 9.73 4.94 26.35
CA GLY A 811 11.08 4.42 26.08
C GLY A 811 12.20 5.29 26.63
N LYS A 812 11.98 6.60 26.71
CA LYS A 812 12.94 7.61 27.17
C LYS A 812 12.32 8.72 28.04
N VAL A 813 11.05 9.11 27.90
CA VAL A 813 10.56 10.34 28.58
C VAL A 813 9.79 10.12 29.90
N SER A 814 8.90 9.14 29.98
CA SER A 814 8.00 9.01 31.13
C SER A 814 8.74 8.62 32.40
N THR A 815 8.49 9.36 33.48
CA THR A 815 8.98 9.07 34.83
C THR A 815 8.04 8.14 35.59
N HIS A 816 6.78 8.03 35.16
CA HIS A 816 5.75 7.16 35.73
C HIS A 816 4.96 6.44 34.63
N ALA A 817 4.20 5.40 34.99
CA ALA A 817 3.21 4.79 34.11
C ALA A 817 1.96 4.37 34.89
N ILE A 818 0.85 4.18 34.17
CA ILE A 818 -0.20 3.24 34.61
C ILE A 818 0.10 1.90 33.96
N VAL A 819 0.52 0.94 34.77
CA VAL A 819 0.82 -0.44 34.38
C VAL A 819 -0.44 -1.27 34.58
N TYR A 820 -0.86 -2.04 33.57
CA TYR A 820 -1.94 -3.01 33.74
C TYR A 820 -1.38 -4.39 34.01
N ALA A 821 -1.85 -5.02 35.08
CA ALA A 821 -1.34 -6.29 35.56
C ALA A 821 -2.46 -7.16 36.14
N ARG A 822 -2.22 -8.47 36.20
CA ARG A 822 -3.07 -9.44 36.90
C ARG A 822 -2.99 -9.15 38.41
N LEU A 823 -4.09 -8.74 39.02
CA LEU A 823 -4.17 -8.49 40.46
C LEU A 823 -4.23 -9.83 41.20
N ILE A 824 -3.18 -10.14 41.97
CA ILE A 824 -3.10 -11.35 42.79
C ILE A 824 -3.14 -10.96 44.27
N THR A 825 -4.11 -11.48 45.01
CA THR A 825 -4.20 -11.32 46.47
C THR A 825 -4.98 -12.49 47.08
N ASP A 826 -4.72 -12.83 48.34
CA ASP A 826 -5.32 -14.02 49.01
C ASP A 826 -5.18 -15.32 48.18
N GLY A 827 -4.00 -15.49 47.54
CA GLY A 827 -3.70 -16.61 46.65
C GLY A 827 -4.49 -16.66 45.33
N LYS A 828 -5.27 -15.63 45.02
CA LYS A 828 -6.26 -15.61 43.92
C LYS A 828 -5.99 -14.50 42.91
N ASP A 829 -6.23 -14.81 41.63
CA ASP A 829 -6.27 -13.84 40.52
C ASP A 829 -7.66 -13.17 40.43
N HIS A 830 -7.68 -11.84 40.42
CA HIS A 830 -8.88 -11.00 40.36
C HIS A 830 -9.08 -10.31 38.99
N GLY A 831 -8.25 -10.65 38.01
CA GLY A 831 -8.24 -10.07 36.67
C GLY A 831 -7.34 -8.85 36.55
N ILE A 832 -7.54 -8.08 35.47
CA ILE A 832 -6.65 -6.98 35.11
C ILE A 832 -7.04 -5.68 35.83
N ASN A 833 -6.08 -5.11 36.56
CA ASN A 833 -6.19 -3.82 37.23
C ASN A 833 -5.05 -2.89 36.80
N GLY A 834 -5.27 -1.58 36.91
CA GLY A 834 -4.26 -0.56 36.67
C GLY A 834 -3.55 -0.13 37.96
N PHE A 835 -2.23 0.02 37.89
CA PHE A 835 -1.34 0.40 38.99
C PHE A 835 -0.48 1.58 38.55
N ILE A 836 -0.42 2.65 39.34
CA ILE A 836 0.58 3.71 39.14
C ILE A 836 1.93 3.16 39.56
N VAL A 837 2.95 3.34 38.72
CA VAL A 837 4.32 2.87 38.97
C VAL A 837 5.30 3.97 38.60
N GLN A 838 6.22 4.32 39.50
CA GLN A 838 7.36 5.18 39.16
C GLN A 838 8.41 4.36 38.40
N LEU A 839 8.82 4.85 37.24
CA LEU A 839 9.77 4.18 36.34
C LEU A 839 11.20 4.72 36.47
N ARG A 840 11.35 6.00 36.82
CA ARG A 840 12.62 6.72 36.82
C ARG A 840 12.74 7.66 38.02
N SER A 841 13.97 7.92 38.45
CA SER A 841 14.29 9.02 39.35
C SER A 841 13.79 10.36 38.79
N LEU A 842 13.27 11.23 39.64
CA LEU A 842 12.90 12.61 39.27
C LEU A 842 14.12 13.57 39.30
N GLU A 843 15.27 13.12 39.81
CA GLU A 843 16.48 13.95 39.96
C GLU A 843 17.45 13.76 38.78
N ASP A 844 17.68 12.51 38.35
CA ASP A 844 18.69 12.16 37.33
C ASP A 844 18.16 11.30 36.18
N HIS A 845 16.85 11.04 36.16
CA HIS A 845 16.12 10.31 35.12
C HIS A 845 16.56 8.85 34.88
N LYS A 846 17.42 8.28 35.74
CA LYS A 846 17.81 6.86 35.66
C LYS A 846 16.61 5.96 35.98
N PRO A 847 16.47 4.79 35.34
CA PRO A 847 15.50 3.78 35.75
C PRO A 847 15.69 3.39 37.22
N LEU A 848 14.59 3.14 37.93
CA LEU A 848 14.67 2.65 39.31
C LEU A 848 15.16 1.19 39.37
N PRO A 849 15.66 0.71 40.53
CA PRO A 849 15.99 -0.70 40.73
C PRO A 849 14.83 -1.63 40.34
N GLY A 850 15.14 -2.79 39.76
CA GLY A 850 14.14 -3.73 39.24
C GLY A 850 13.51 -3.34 37.90
N ILE A 851 13.84 -2.18 37.31
CA ILE A 851 13.21 -1.69 36.07
C ILE A 851 14.16 -1.75 34.87
N THR A 852 13.74 -2.45 33.81
CA THR A 852 14.38 -2.41 32.49
C THR A 852 13.48 -1.67 31.51
N VAL A 853 13.95 -0.57 30.89
CA VAL A 853 13.15 0.28 30.00
C VAL A 853 13.94 0.85 28.81
N GLY A 854 13.35 0.87 27.61
CA GLY A 854 13.98 1.37 26.38
C GLY A 854 12.99 1.71 25.27
N ASP A 855 13.47 2.34 24.18
CA ASP A 855 12.69 2.54 22.95
C ASP A 855 12.63 1.20 22.17
N ILE A 856 11.49 0.86 21.58
CA ILE A 856 11.31 -0.42 20.84
C ILE A 856 12.07 -0.49 19.52
N GLY A 857 12.66 0.61 19.08
CA GLY A 857 13.20 0.78 17.74
C GLY A 857 12.42 1.82 16.95
N THR A 858 12.94 2.10 15.75
CA THR A 858 12.44 3.08 14.80
C THR A 858 11.30 2.46 13.94
N LYS A 859 10.37 3.22 13.31
CA LYS A 859 9.10 2.70 12.72
C LYS A 859 8.95 2.80 11.18
N PHE A 860 7.87 3.31 10.58
CA PHE A 860 7.56 3.14 9.13
C PHE A 860 7.65 4.42 8.31
N GLY A 861 7.94 4.22 7.01
CA GLY A 861 8.00 5.29 6.03
C GLY A 861 9.18 6.15 6.39
N ASN A 862 8.98 7.45 6.35
CA ASN A 862 9.54 8.23 7.41
C ASN A 862 8.44 9.21 8.03
N GLY A 863 8.57 9.76 9.25
CA GLY A 863 7.93 10.98 9.75
C GLY A 863 7.42 10.89 11.19
N ALA A 864 6.12 11.12 11.29
CA ALA A 864 5.20 10.19 11.93
C ALA A 864 5.51 9.84 13.41
N TYR A 865 5.68 8.57 13.73
CA TYR A 865 5.71 7.99 15.09
C TYR A 865 7.11 7.82 15.71
N ASN A 866 8.15 8.56 15.32
CA ASN A 866 9.52 8.39 15.85
C ASN A 866 10.10 9.55 16.63
N THR A 867 9.57 10.72 16.33
CA THR A 867 9.23 11.75 17.31
C THR A 867 8.74 11.14 18.64
N MET A 868 7.90 10.09 18.58
CA MET A 868 7.47 9.27 19.72
C MET A 868 8.50 8.18 20.11
N ASP A 869 8.79 8.08 21.41
CA ASP A 869 9.57 7.02 22.05
C ASP A 869 8.68 5.87 22.55
N ASN A 870 8.02 5.16 21.61
CA ASN A 870 7.29 3.93 21.94
C ASN A 870 8.21 2.94 22.67
N GLY A 871 7.83 2.52 23.87
CA GLY A 871 8.76 1.83 24.77
C GLY A 871 8.53 0.34 24.97
N VAL A 872 9.60 -0.33 25.41
CA VAL A 872 9.61 -1.62 26.07
C VAL A 872 9.86 -1.42 27.57
N LEU A 873 9.18 -2.19 28.43
CA LEU A 873 9.35 -2.15 29.89
C LEU A 873 9.18 -3.55 30.52
N ARG A 874 10.06 -3.90 31.46
CA ARG A 874 9.98 -5.10 32.31
C ARG A 874 10.24 -4.77 33.77
N PHE A 875 9.63 -5.57 34.65
CA PHE A 875 9.80 -5.51 36.10
C PHE A 875 10.40 -6.81 36.65
N ASP A 876 11.50 -6.67 37.39
CA ASP A 876 12.03 -7.72 38.27
C ASP A 876 11.64 -7.38 39.71
N HIS A 877 10.59 -8.06 40.20
CA HIS A 877 10.07 -7.97 41.57
C HIS A 877 10.02 -6.54 42.16
N LEU A 878 9.43 -5.60 41.42
CA LEU A 878 9.35 -4.20 41.83
C LEU A 878 8.26 -3.99 42.88
N HIS A 879 8.63 -3.56 44.08
CA HIS A 879 7.70 -3.18 45.13
C HIS A 879 7.10 -1.78 44.89
N ILE A 880 5.78 -1.65 45.05
CA ILE A 880 5.06 -0.35 45.09
C ILE A 880 4.06 -0.32 46.26
N PRO A 881 3.87 0.80 46.97
CA PRO A 881 2.83 0.92 48.00
C PRO A 881 1.41 0.56 47.52
N ARG A 882 0.61 -0.10 48.37
CA ARG A 882 -0.76 -0.53 48.03
C ARG A 882 -1.66 0.62 47.55
N ASP A 883 -1.42 1.85 48.00
CA ASP A 883 -2.18 3.04 47.56
C ASP A 883 -1.96 3.45 46.09
N GLN A 884 -1.07 2.78 45.37
CA GLN A 884 -0.80 3.04 43.95
C GLN A 884 -1.64 2.18 42.98
N MET A 885 -2.29 1.10 43.44
CA MET A 885 -3.36 0.42 42.68
C MET A 885 -4.53 1.39 42.49
N LEU A 886 -5.10 1.52 41.28
CA LEU A 886 -6.21 2.44 41.01
C LEU A 886 -7.53 1.92 41.61
N MET A 887 -8.01 2.56 42.69
CA MET A 887 -8.99 1.97 43.62
C MET A 887 -10.44 2.48 43.50
N ARG A 888 -10.87 3.06 42.37
CA ARG A 888 -12.25 3.59 42.24
C ARG A 888 -13.33 2.51 42.12
N VAL A 889 -13.03 1.44 41.38
CA VAL A 889 -14.01 0.38 41.02
C VAL A 889 -13.79 -0.94 41.80
N ALA A 890 -12.73 -0.99 42.59
CA ALA A 890 -12.24 -2.17 43.31
C ALA A 890 -11.13 -1.71 44.25
N GLN A 891 -11.00 -2.32 45.43
CA GLN A 891 -9.92 -2.01 46.36
C GLN A 891 -9.34 -3.28 46.96
N VAL A 892 -8.09 -3.20 47.42
CA VAL A 892 -7.48 -4.20 48.31
C VAL A 892 -7.29 -3.56 49.68
N THR A 893 -7.76 -4.24 50.72
CA THR A 893 -7.62 -3.82 52.11
C THR A 893 -6.22 -4.16 52.64
N LYS A 894 -5.83 -3.62 53.81
CA LYS A 894 -4.54 -3.94 54.44
C LYS A 894 -4.40 -5.43 54.81
N ASP A 895 -5.50 -6.12 55.09
CA ASP A 895 -5.58 -7.57 55.31
C ASP A 895 -5.75 -8.38 54.02
N GLY A 896 -5.40 -7.80 52.85
CA GLY A 896 -5.30 -8.49 51.57
C GLY A 896 -6.62 -8.87 50.90
N LYS A 897 -7.77 -8.42 51.42
CA LYS A 897 -9.07 -8.77 50.84
C LYS A 897 -9.40 -7.87 49.66
N TYR A 898 -9.69 -8.50 48.52
CA TYR A 898 -10.31 -7.83 47.38
C TYR A 898 -11.76 -7.45 47.72
N VAL A 899 -12.10 -6.16 47.56
CA VAL A 899 -13.45 -5.64 47.77
C VAL A 899 -13.90 -4.87 46.53
N GLN A 900 -15.02 -5.29 45.95
CA GLN A 900 -15.71 -4.58 44.87
C GLN A 900 -16.39 -3.32 45.44
N SER A 901 -16.21 -2.17 44.80
CA SER A 901 -16.82 -0.89 45.25
C SER A 901 -18.30 -0.78 44.90
N ASP A 902 -18.96 0.20 45.50
CA ASP A 902 -20.27 0.75 45.08
C ASP A 902 -20.27 1.28 43.64
N VAL A 903 -19.15 1.86 43.17
CA VAL A 903 -18.99 2.35 41.80
C VAL A 903 -19.07 1.21 40.77
N PRO A 904 -20.01 1.23 39.81
CA PRO A 904 -20.13 0.18 38.79
C PRO A 904 -18.92 0.10 37.85
N ARG A 905 -18.39 -1.11 37.63
CA ARG A 905 -17.29 -1.38 36.66
C ARG A 905 -17.63 -0.91 35.23
N GLN A 906 -18.91 -0.83 34.89
CA GLN A 906 -19.42 -0.33 33.61
C GLN A 906 -18.96 1.12 33.30
N LEU A 907 -18.69 1.93 34.33
CA LEU A 907 -18.18 3.31 34.14
C LEU A 907 -16.76 3.35 33.54
N LEU A 908 -16.01 2.25 33.56
CA LEU A 908 -14.72 2.13 32.87
C LEU A 908 -14.84 2.27 31.35
N TYR A 909 -15.99 1.90 30.76
CA TYR A 909 -16.20 2.00 29.31
C TYR A 909 -16.18 3.46 28.81
N VAL A 910 -16.43 4.44 29.69
CA VAL A 910 -16.49 5.88 29.35
C VAL A 910 -15.17 6.39 28.77
N SER A 911 -14.01 5.89 29.21
CA SER A 911 -12.73 6.28 28.61
C SER A 911 -12.57 5.69 27.21
N MET A 912 -12.80 4.38 27.05
CA MET A 912 -12.70 3.65 25.78
C MET A 912 -13.56 4.29 24.67
N VAL A 913 -14.83 4.58 24.96
CA VAL A 913 -15.75 5.17 23.96
C VAL A 913 -15.34 6.59 23.57
N HIS A 914 -14.78 7.36 24.51
CA HIS A 914 -14.28 8.71 24.24
C HIS A 914 -13.03 8.68 23.35
N VAL A 915 -12.06 7.80 23.63
CA VAL A 915 -10.88 7.65 22.76
C VAL A 915 -11.31 7.17 21.37
N ARG A 916 -12.18 6.17 21.25
CA ARG A 916 -12.74 5.73 19.95
C ARG A 916 -13.39 6.89 19.17
N GLN A 917 -14.13 7.78 19.84
CA GLN A 917 -14.74 8.96 19.21
C GLN A 917 -13.68 9.99 18.74
N ALA A 918 -12.62 10.21 19.53
CA ALA A 918 -11.48 11.01 19.11
C ALA A 918 -10.78 10.41 17.87
N LEU A 919 -10.67 9.08 17.78
CA LEU A 919 -10.08 8.40 16.61
C LEU A 919 -10.94 8.49 15.34
N VAL A 920 -12.27 8.47 15.46
CA VAL A 920 -13.17 8.78 14.32
C VAL A 920 -12.98 10.23 13.86
N THR A 921 -12.80 11.16 14.80
CA THR A 921 -12.51 12.57 14.49
C THR A 921 -11.16 12.70 13.78
N TYR A 922 -10.11 12.07 14.29
CA TYR A 922 -8.77 12.00 13.68
C TYR A 922 -8.82 11.43 12.26
N ALA A 923 -9.55 10.31 12.05
CA ALA A 923 -9.70 9.68 10.75
C ALA A 923 -10.28 10.64 9.69
N SER A 924 -11.26 11.47 10.06
CA SER A 924 -11.81 12.50 9.17
C SER A 924 -10.79 13.60 8.81
N GLY A 925 -9.94 14.01 9.77
CA GLY A 925 -8.90 15.02 9.56
C GLY A 925 -7.70 14.51 8.73
N ALA A 926 -7.27 13.27 8.96
CA ALA A 926 -6.22 12.64 8.19
C ALA A 926 -6.64 12.39 6.72
N LEU A 927 -7.87 11.91 6.51
CA LEU A 927 -8.39 11.73 5.15
C LEU A 927 -8.58 13.08 4.44
N SER A 928 -9.11 14.11 5.12
CA SER A 928 -9.28 15.43 4.49
C SER A 928 -7.94 16.09 4.13
N ARG A 929 -6.87 15.87 4.90
CA ARG A 929 -5.49 16.28 4.51
C ARG A 929 -5.04 15.60 3.21
N ALA A 930 -5.19 14.28 3.10
CA ALA A 930 -4.74 13.54 1.92
C ALA A 930 -5.55 13.88 0.67
N VAL A 931 -6.88 13.94 0.81
CA VAL A 931 -7.79 14.38 -0.27
C VAL A 931 -7.51 15.82 -0.67
N CYS A 932 -7.18 16.71 0.28
CA CYS A 932 -6.81 18.09 0.00
C CYS A 932 -5.55 18.15 -0.89
N ILE A 933 -4.50 17.39 -0.56
CA ILE A 933 -3.28 17.30 -1.38
C ILE A 933 -3.61 16.72 -2.76
N ALA A 934 -4.29 15.57 -2.83
CA ALA A 934 -4.58 14.90 -4.10
C ALA A 934 -5.53 15.69 -5.01
N THR A 935 -6.53 16.38 -4.46
CA THR A 935 -7.40 17.32 -5.20
C THR A 935 -6.59 18.46 -5.80
N ARG A 936 -5.78 19.14 -4.98
CA ARG A 936 -4.96 20.28 -5.43
C ARG A 936 -3.94 19.87 -6.48
N TYR A 937 -3.22 18.76 -6.25
CA TYR A 937 -2.27 18.21 -7.22
C TYR A 937 -2.98 17.79 -8.51
N SER A 938 -4.13 17.12 -8.45
CA SER A 938 -4.86 16.68 -9.65
C SER A 938 -5.38 17.84 -10.50
N ALA A 939 -5.63 19.01 -9.90
CA ALA A 939 -5.94 20.23 -10.62
C ALA A 939 -4.68 20.88 -11.22
N VAL A 940 -3.53 20.87 -10.53
CA VAL A 940 -2.26 21.42 -11.07
C VAL A 940 -1.65 20.52 -12.17
N ARG A 941 -1.74 19.19 -12.05
CA ARG A 941 -1.20 18.26 -13.03
C ARG A 941 -2.11 18.19 -14.26
N ARG A 942 -1.50 18.38 -15.43
CA ARG A 942 -2.10 18.10 -16.73
C ARG A 942 -1.42 16.89 -17.36
N GLN A 943 -2.17 16.08 -18.12
CA GLN A 943 -1.61 14.99 -18.93
C GLN A 943 -2.65 14.49 -19.94
N PHE A 944 -2.22 14.21 -21.18
CA PHE A 944 -3.03 13.75 -22.31
C PHE A 944 -4.13 14.74 -22.76
N GLY A 945 -4.89 14.35 -23.80
CA GLY A 945 -6.13 15.03 -24.19
C GLY A 945 -5.98 16.43 -24.78
N SER A 946 -4.85 16.75 -25.41
CA SER A 946 -4.55 18.08 -25.98
C SER A 946 -5.72 18.69 -26.78
N GLN A 947 -6.17 19.87 -26.37
CA GLN A 947 -7.06 20.74 -27.15
C GLN A 947 -6.34 22.04 -27.53
N ASN A 948 -6.89 22.76 -28.52
CA ASN A 948 -6.61 24.15 -28.91
C ASN A 948 -5.22 24.70 -28.53
N GLY A 949 -4.18 24.31 -29.28
CA GLY A 949 -2.83 24.86 -29.13
C GLY A 949 -1.89 24.08 -28.20
N GLY A 950 -2.25 22.87 -27.77
CA GLY A 950 -1.34 21.96 -27.08
C GLY A 950 -1.47 21.91 -25.56
N GLN A 951 -2.51 22.53 -24.98
CA GLN A 951 -2.77 22.37 -23.54
C GLN A 951 -3.40 20.99 -23.26
N GLU A 952 -2.69 20.18 -22.50
CA GLU A 952 -3.21 18.93 -21.92
C GLU A 952 -4.30 19.20 -20.87
N ILE A 953 -5.21 18.25 -20.68
CA ILE A 953 -6.36 18.34 -19.75
C ILE A 953 -5.89 18.20 -18.29
N GLN A 954 -6.57 18.87 -17.34
CA GLN A 954 -6.25 18.73 -15.90
C GLN A 954 -6.64 17.31 -15.48
N VAL A 955 -5.76 16.56 -14.80
CA VAL A 955 -6.04 15.11 -14.60
C VAL A 955 -7.29 14.86 -13.73
N ILE A 956 -7.72 15.87 -12.97
CA ILE A 956 -8.98 15.90 -12.22
C ILE A 956 -10.25 15.89 -13.08
N ASP A 957 -10.17 16.20 -14.37
CA ASP A 957 -11.29 16.20 -15.30
C ASP A 957 -11.63 14.78 -15.81
N TYR A 958 -10.66 13.85 -15.75
CA TYR A 958 -10.87 12.46 -16.14
C TYR A 958 -11.79 11.72 -15.17
N LYS A 959 -12.87 11.14 -15.69
CA LYS A 959 -13.86 10.38 -14.91
C LYS A 959 -13.25 9.24 -14.08
N THR A 960 -12.11 8.69 -14.47
CA THR A 960 -11.32 7.72 -13.69
C THR A 960 -10.60 8.32 -12.49
N GLN A 961 -10.09 9.56 -12.57
CA GLN A 961 -9.55 10.29 -11.43
C GLN A 961 -10.69 10.69 -10.48
N GLN A 962 -11.81 11.16 -11.03
CA GLN A 962 -13.02 11.56 -10.29
C GLN A 962 -13.63 10.40 -9.50
N SER A 963 -13.78 9.22 -10.12
CA SER A 963 -14.36 8.03 -9.48
C SER A 963 -13.52 7.43 -8.36
N ARG A 964 -12.22 7.77 -8.31
CA ARG A 964 -11.28 7.38 -7.26
C ARG A 964 -11.20 8.45 -6.15
N LEU A 965 -11.18 9.73 -6.52
CA LEU A 965 -10.96 10.85 -5.60
C LEU A 965 -12.24 11.36 -4.91
N PHE A 966 -13.35 11.50 -5.63
CA PHE A 966 -14.55 12.17 -5.11
C PHE A 966 -15.29 11.34 -4.04
N PRO A 967 -15.32 10.00 -4.11
CA PRO A 967 -15.78 9.18 -2.98
C PRO A 967 -14.96 9.35 -1.71
N LEU A 968 -13.66 9.67 -1.81
CA LEU A 968 -12.80 9.95 -0.63
C LEU A 968 -13.10 11.34 -0.05
N LEU A 969 -13.33 12.35 -0.89
CA LEU A 969 -13.83 13.67 -0.46
C LEU A 969 -15.18 13.57 0.25
N ALA A 970 -16.11 12.80 -0.33
CA ALA A 970 -17.41 12.52 0.27
C ALA A 970 -17.26 11.76 1.61
N SER A 971 -16.37 10.77 1.67
CA SER A 971 -16.05 10.02 2.89
C SER A 971 -15.49 10.91 3.99
N ALA A 972 -14.64 11.89 3.68
CA ALA A 972 -14.08 12.81 4.69
C ALA A 972 -15.19 13.61 5.41
N TYR A 973 -16.18 14.14 4.68
CA TYR A 973 -17.36 14.79 5.28
C TYR A 973 -18.27 13.79 6.01
N ALA A 974 -18.50 12.60 5.43
CA ALA A 974 -19.32 11.56 6.07
C ALA A 974 -18.73 11.14 7.44
N PHE A 975 -17.41 10.96 7.51
CA PHE A 975 -16.68 10.61 8.73
C PHE A 975 -16.65 11.77 9.72
N ARG A 976 -16.62 13.02 9.23
CA ARG A 976 -16.72 14.20 10.09
C ARG A 976 -18.10 14.27 10.77
N PHE A 977 -19.19 14.13 10.03
CA PHE A 977 -20.54 14.24 10.58
C PHE A 977 -20.94 13.05 11.46
N VAL A 978 -20.55 11.82 11.12
CA VAL A 978 -20.74 10.69 12.07
C VAL A 978 -19.87 10.86 13.32
N GLY A 979 -18.70 11.51 13.22
CA GLY A 979 -17.86 11.88 14.36
C GLY A 979 -18.49 12.91 15.29
N GLU A 980 -19.19 13.92 14.75
CA GLU A 980 -20.01 14.87 15.51
C GLU A 980 -21.16 14.17 16.25
N TRP A 981 -21.94 13.33 15.54
CA TRP A 981 -23.01 12.54 16.14
C TRP A 981 -22.49 11.59 17.23
N LEU A 982 -21.35 10.93 17.01
CA LEU A 982 -20.75 10.03 17.98
C LEU A 982 -20.26 10.76 19.24
N LYS A 983 -19.86 12.04 19.14
CA LYS A 983 -19.55 12.90 20.30
C LYS A 983 -20.80 13.17 21.15
N TRP A 984 -21.94 13.47 20.51
CA TRP A 984 -23.22 13.59 21.19
C TRP A 984 -23.62 12.26 21.84
N PHE A 985 -23.56 11.14 21.12
CA PHE A 985 -23.99 9.83 21.63
C PHE A 985 -23.14 9.36 22.83
N CYS A 986 -21.82 9.53 22.77
CA CYS A 986 -20.94 9.27 23.92
C CYS A 986 -21.30 10.16 25.12
N THR A 987 -21.73 11.41 24.89
CA THR A 987 -22.12 12.34 25.95
C THR A 987 -23.45 11.96 26.61
N ASP A 988 -24.49 11.66 25.82
CA ASP A 988 -25.81 11.20 26.29
C ASP A 988 -25.68 9.94 27.16
N VAL A 989 -24.98 8.92 26.66
CA VAL A 989 -24.78 7.68 27.42
C VAL A 989 -23.89 7.90 28.64
N THR A 990 -22.90 8.80 28.59
CA THR A 990 -22.12 9.17 29.79
C THR A 990 -22.97 9.87 30.86
N GLN A 991 -24.07 10.54 30.49
CA GLN A 991 -25.05 11.07 31.45
C GLN A 991 -25.95 9.95 32.00
N ARG A 992 -26.47 9.06 31.15
CA ARG A 992 -27.23 7.85 31.56
C ARG A 992 -26.49 6.99 32.57
N LEU A 993 -25.22 6.69 32.30
CA LEU A 993 -24.37 5.88 33.18
C LEU A 993 -24.17 6.51 34.56
N LYS A 994 -24.16 7.85 34.67
CA LYS A 994 -24.13 8.56 35.97
C LYS A 994 -25.45 8.46 36.73
N ALA A 995 -26.57 8.24 36.03
CA ALA A 995 -27.88 7.96 36.58
C ALA A 995 -28.15 6.44 36.76
N ASN A 996 -27.14 5.58 36.56
CA ASN A 996 -27.24 4.11 36.57
C ASN A 996 -28.16 3.51 35.49
N ASP A 997 -28.43 4.23 34.39
CA ASP A 997 -29.00 3.65 33.16
C ASP A 997 -27.87 3.05 32.30
N PHE A 998 -27.90 1.73 32.14
CA PHE A 998 -26.96 0.95 31.33
C PHE A 998 -27.57 0.42 30.02
N SER A 999 -28.83 0.77 29.71
CA SER A 999 -29.61 0.18 28.61
C SER A 999 -28.96 0.34 27.23
N THR A 1000 -28.37 1.50 26.97
CA THR A 1000 -27.74 1.90 25.71
C THR A 1000 -26.23 1.58 25.63
N LEU A 1001 -25.61 1.11 26.73
CA LEU A 1001 -24.17 0.79 26.76
C LEU A 1001 -23.75 -0.30 25.75
N PRO A 1002 -24.51 -1.40 25.52
CA PRO A 1002 -24.16 -2.40 24.51
C PRO A 1002 -24.15 -1.82 23.08
N GLU A 1003 -25.12 -0.96 22.78
CA GLU A 1003 -25.20 -0.26 21.49
C GLU A 1003 -24.01 0.68 21.32
N LEU A 1004 -23.73 1.56 22.29
CA LEU A 1004 -22.58 2.48 22.24
C LEU A 1004 -21.26 1.74 22.05
N HIS A 1005 -21.05 0.61 22.74
CA HIS A 1005 -19.84 -0.19 22.59
C HIS A 1005 -19.70 -0.77 21.17
N ALA A 1006 -20.78 -1.29 20.59
CA ALA A 1006 -20.79 -1.78 19.22
C ALA A 1006 -20.61 -0.64 18.19
N THR A 1007 -21.40 0.43 18.27
CA THR A 1007 -21.30 1.59 17.40
C THR A 1007 -19.89 2.18 17.42
N THR A 1008 -19.29 2.41 18.59
CA THR A 1008 -17.94 2.99 18.68
C THR A 1008 -16.86 2.03 18.18
N ALA A 1009 -17.01 0.72 18.34
CA ALA A 1009 -16.10 -0.28 17.76
C ALA A 1009 -16.17 -0.26 16.23
N GLY A 1010 -17.38 -0.38 15.69
CA GLY A 1010 -17.66 -0.47 14.27
C GLY A 1010 -17.32 0.79 13.50
N ILE A 1011 -17.70 1.96 14.00
CA ILE A 1011 -17.40 3.24 13.33
C ILE A 1011 -15.90 3.55 13.41
N LYS A 1012 -15.20 3.32 14.54
CA LYS A 1012 -13.73 3.42 14.59
C LYS A 1012 -13.09 2.53 13.52
N SER A 1013 -13.50 1.26 13.44
CA SER A 1013 -12.96 0.31 12.48
C SER A 1013 -13.20 0.75 11.03
N LEU A 1014 -14.45 1.03 10.67
CA LEU A 1014 -14.84 1.46 9.32
C LEU A 1014 -14.10 2.72 8.89
N THR A 1015 -14.09 3.77 9.72
CA THR A 1015 -13.49 5.06 9.33
C THR A 1015 -11.96 5.00 9.29
N THR A 1016 -11.30 4.30 10.22
CA THR A 1016 -9.83 4.21 10.20
C THR A 1016 -9.31 3.37 9.04
N THR A 1017 -9.95 2.22 8.72
CA THR A 1017 -9.60 1.43 7.53
C THR A 1017 -9.77 2.25 6.25
N ALA A 1018 -10.96 2.84 6.05
CA ALA A 1018 -11.25 3.62 4.84
C ALA A 1018 -10.40 4.89 4.72
N THR A 1019 -10.01 5.51 5.84
CA THR A 1019 -9.03 6.60 5.86
C THR A 1019 -7.64 6.12 5.44
N ALA A 1020 -7.14 5.01 5.98
CA ALA A 1020 -5.81 4.49 5.64
C ALA A 1020 -5.72 4.15 4.13
N ASP A 1021 -6.69 3.40 3.62
CA ASP A 1021 -6.77 3.07 2.19
C ASP A 1021 -6.92 4.34 1.33
N GLY A 1022 -7.73 5.30 1.79
CA GLY A 1022 -7.94 6.59 1.10
C GLY A 1022 -6.70 7.47 1.02
N ILE A 1023 -5.82 7.47 2.03
CA ILE A 1023 -4.56 8.22 2.01
C ILE A 1023 -3.57 7.62 0.99
N GLU A 1024 -3.43 6.29 0.96
CA GLU A 1024 -2.59 5.61 -0.05
C GLU A 1024 -3.18 5.76 -1.46
N GLU A 1025 -4.51 5.75 -1.61
CA GLU A 1025 -5.15 6.01 -2.90
C GLU A 1025 -4.93 7.47 -3.35
N CYS A 1026 -4.99 8.45 -2.44
CA CYS A 1026 -4.58 9.82 -2.70
C CYS A 1026 -3.11 9.93 -3.14
N ARG A 1027 -2.21 9.11 -2.57
CA ARG A 1027 -0.81 9.00 -3.02
C ARG A 1027 -0.70 8.46 -4.45
N LYS A 1028 -1.45 7.39 -4.78
CA LYS A 1028 -1.53 6.83 -6.15
C LYS A 1028 -2.14 7.82 -7.15
N LEU A 1029 -3.11 8.62 -6.74
CA LEU A 1029 -3.74 9.68 -7.55
C LEU A 1029 -2.77 10.81 -7.93
N CYS A 1030 -1.71 11.02 -7.14
CA CYS A 1030 -0.63 11.97 -7.44
C CYS A 1030 0.46 11.39 -8.37
N GLY A 1031 0.33 10.15 -8.84
CA GLY A 1031 1.26 9.51 -9.76
C GLY A 1031 2.71 9.49 -9.26
N GLY A 1032 3.67 9.68 -10.16
CA GLY A 1032 5.11 9.65 -9.85
C GLY A 1032 5.59 10.75 -8.89
N HIS A 1033 4.87 11.88 -8.75
CA HIS A 1033 5.24 12.93 -7.81
C HIS A 1033 4.68 12.70 -6.39
N GLY A 1034 3.57 11.96 -6.26
CA GLY A 1034 3.13 11.38 -4.98
C GLY A 1034 4.08 10.31 -4.42
N TYR A 1035 5.13 9.97 -5.16
CA TYR A 1035 6.20 9.08 -4.74
C TYR A 1035 7.37 9.83 -4.07
N LEU A 1036 7.28 11.15 -3.87
CA LEU A 1036 8.32 11.97 -3.22
C LEU A 1036 7.94 12.26 -1.76
N CYS A 1037 8.92 12.26 -0.86
CA CYS A 1037 8.75 12.63 0.56
C CYS A 1037 8.09 14.02 0.68
N SER A 1038 8.60 14.98 -0.08
CA SER A 1038 8.09 16.36 -0.18
C SER A 1038 6.62 16.50 -0.63
N SER A 1039 5.92 15.42 -1.00
CA SER A 1039 4.46 15.43 -1.22
C SER A 1039 3.63 15.32 0.06
N GLY A 1040 4.23 14.95 1.21
CA GLY A 1040 3.58 14.82 2.52
C GLY A 1040 2.55 13.68 2.66
N LEU A 1041 2.16 13.05 1.56
CA LEU A 1041 1.31 11.85 1.54
C LEU A 1041 2.01 10.62 2.15
N PRO A 1042 3.33 10.40 1.99
CA PRO A 1042 4.07 9.34 2.68
C PRO A 1042 4.04 9.46 4.21
N GLU A 1043 4.42 10.59 4.81
CA GLU A 1043 4.30 10.81 6.27
C GLU A 1043 2.85 10.71 6.74
N LEU A 1044 1.90 11.24 5.96
CA LEU A 1044 0.49 11.21 6.35
C LEU A 1044 -0.08 9.78 6.40
N TYR A 1045 0.31 8.91 5.46
CA TYR A 1045 0.02 7.48 5.58
C TYR A 1045 0.77 6.89 6.79
N ALA A 1046 2.05 7.25 6.95
CA ALA A 1046 2.93 6.74 8.00
C ALA A 1046 2.43 7.03 9.44
N VAL A 1047 1.81 8.18 9.66
CA VAL A 1047 1.24 8.56 10.96
C VAL A 1047 -0.17 8.02 11.19
N SER A 1048 -0.94 7.74 10.12
CA SER A 1048 -2.39 7.47 10.23
C SER A 1048 -2.78 6.00 10.35
N VAL A 1049 -2.12 5.07 9.63
CA VAL A 1049 -2.53 3.65 9.65
C VAL A 1049 -2.33 2.91 10.99
N PRO A 1050 -1.50 3.37 11.97
CA PRO A 1050 -1.55 2.85 13.34
C PRO A 1050 -2.95 2.91 13.99
N ALA A 1051 -3.82 3.83 13.54
CA ALA A 1051 -5.21 3.92 14.01
C ALA A 1051 -6.05 2.67 13.69
N CYS A 1052 -5.62 1.83 12.74
CA CYS A 1052 -6.27 0.56 12.44
C CYS A 1052 -5.94 -0.57 13.44
N THR A 1053 -4.98 -0.37 14.36
CA THR A 1053 -4.54 -1.40 15.31
C THR A 1053 -4.55 -0.98 16.78
N PHE A 1054 -4.25 0.28 17.13
CA PHE A 1054 -4.46 0.76 18.50
C PHE A 1054 -5.96 0.95 18.81
N GLU A 1055 -6.33 0.96 20.11
CA GLU A 1055 -7.73 0.83 20.58
C GLU A 1055 -8.49 -0.38 20.03
N GLY A 1056 -7.75 -1.45 19.75
CA GLY A 1056 -8.26 -2.73 19.26
C GLY A 1056 -8.14 -2.85 17.73
N ASP A 1057 -7.70 -4.03 17.30
CA ASP A 1057 -7.66 -4.41 15.89
C ASP A 1057 -9.02 -4.24 15.21
N ASN A 1058 -9.01 -3.65 14.01
CA ASN A 1058 -10.23 -3.29 13.28
C ASN A 1058 -11.13 -4.49 12.95
N VAL A 1059 -10.60 -5.70 12.70
CA VAL A 1059 -11.40 -6.91 12.45
C VAL A 1059 -12.00 -7.45 13.75
N VAL A 1060 -11.21 -7.47 14.83
CA VAL A 1060 -11.69 -7.87 16.17
C VAL A 1060 -12.83 -6.94 16.65
N LEU A 1061 -12.74 -5.63 16.36
CA LEU A 1061 -13.80 -4.66 16.64
C LEU A 1061 -15.08 -4.93 15.82
N LEU A 1062 -14.97 -5.36 14.56
CA LEU A 1062 -16.13 -5.73 13.74
C LEU A 1062 -16.77 -7.04 14.22
N LEU A 1063 -16.00 -8.00 14.74
CA LEU A 1063 -16.53 -9.20 15.39
C LEU A 1063 -17.30 -8.88 16.69
N GLN A 1064 -16.92 -7.82 17.42
CA GLN A 1064 -17.73 -7.32 18.56
C GLN A 1064 -19.09 -6.78 18.09
N VAL A 1065 -19.13 -6.07 16.96
CA VAL A 1065 -20.39 -5.62 16.32
C VAL A 1065 -21.22 -6.81 15.86
N ALA A 1066 -20.61 -7.80 15.20
CA ALA A 1066 -21.32 -8.99 14.72
C ALA A 1066 -22.03 -9.75 15.86
N ARG A 1067 -21.37 -9.92 17.02
CA ARG A 1067 -22.01 -10.51 18.22
C ARG A 1067 -23.17 -9.67 18.75
N PHE A 1068 -23.08 -8.34 18.69
CA PHE A 1068 -24.18 -7.44 19.05
C PHE A 1068 -25.37 -7.55 18.08
N LEU A 1069 -25.13 -7.66 16.77
CA LEU A 1069 -26.17 -7.85 15.75
C LEU A 1069 -26.88 -9.20 15.93
N LEU A 1070 -26.13 -10.31 16.05
CA LEU A 1070 -26.69 -11.64 16.33
C LEU A 1070 -27.54 -11.66 17.61
N LYS A 1071 -27.03 -11.07 18.70
CA LYS A 1071 -27.74 -10.96 19.99
C LYS A 1071 -28.96 -10.03 19.92
N THR A 1072 -29.01 -9.11 18.95
CA THR A 1072 -30.20 -8.29 18.68
C THR A 1072 -31.26 -9.12 17.94
N LEU A 1073 -30.87 -9.84 16.89
CA LEU A 1073 -31.77 -10.75 16.16
C LEU A 1073 -32.40 -11.80 17.10
N SER A 1074 -31.62 -12.40 18.01
CA SER A 1074 -32.13 -13.36 18.99
C SER A 1074 -33.07 -12.74 20.05
N GLN A 1075 -33.16 -11.41 20.15
CA GLN A 1075 -34.09 -10.72 21.04
C GLN A 1075 -35.38 -10.27 20.33
N LEU A 1076 -35.41 -10.16 19.01
CA LEU A 1076 -36.62 -9.87 18.24
C LEU A 1076 -37.68 -10.97 18.43
N SER A 1077 -37.24 -12.25 18.43
CA SER A 1077 -38.11 -13.40 18.72
C SER A 1077 -38.68 -13.41 20.14
N SER A 1078 -38.13 -12.62 21.06
CA SER A 1078 -38.65 -12.39 22.42
C SER A 1078 -39.58 -11.18 22.53
N GLY A 1079 -39.98 -10.58 21.41
CA GLY A 1079 -40.91 -9.45 21.36
C GLY A 1079 -40.31 -8.09 21.74
N LYS A 1080 -38.99 -8.00 21.95
CA LYS A 1080 -38.31 -6.73 22.26
C LYS A 1080 -38.17 -5.88 21.00
N LYS A 1081 -38.75 -4.68 21.01
CA LYS A 1081 -38.57 -3.68 19.94
C LYS A 1081 -37.15 -3.09 20.02
N PRO A 1082 -36.36 -3.10 18.93
CA PRO A 1082 -35.05 -2.48 18.91
C PRO A 1082 -35.17 -0.94 18.77
N THR A 1083 -34.12 -0.23 19.19
CA THR A 1083 -34.08 1.24 19.24
C THR A 1083 -32.76 1.76 18.66
N GLY A 1084 -32.65 3.07 18.44
CA GLY A 1084 -31.39 3.68 17.97
C GLY A 1084 -30.95 3.15 16.61
N THR A 1085 -29.66 2.88 16.46
CA THR A 1085 -29.01 2.40 15.23
C THR A 1085 -29.50 1.03 14.75
N ILE A 1086 -30.10 0.23 15.62
CA ILE A 1086 -30.71 -1.08 15.29
C ILE A 1086 -32.22 -1.02 15.09
N ALA A 1087 -32.87 0.16 15.15
CA ALA A 1087 -34.32 0.29 15.02
C ALA A 1087 -34.88 -0.30 13.71
N TYR A 1088 -34.12 -0.24 12.61
CA TYR A 1088 -34.49 -0.85 11.33
C TYR A 1088 -34.70 -2.37 11.42
N MET A 1089 -34.05 -3.06 12.37
CA MET A 1089 -34.25 -4.49 12.59
C MET A 1089 -35.69 -4.82 13.02
N GLY A 1090 -36.42 -3.86 13.59
CA GLY A 1090 -37.85 -4.00 13.89
C GLY A 1090 -38.75 -4.08 12.65
N LYS A 1091 -38.21 -3.78 11.46
CA LYS A 1091 -38.89 -3.91 10.15
C LYS A 1091 -38.45 -5.13 9.35
N ILE A 1092 -37.68 -6.07 9.91
CA ILE A 1092 -37.03 -7.14 9.13
C ILE A 1092 -38.00 -7.90 8.23
N GLU A 1093 -39.18 -8.28 8.69
CA GLU A 1093 -40.16 -9.01 7.87
C GLU A 1093 -40.57 -8.22 6.61
N GLN A 1094 -40.74 -6.90 6.71
CA GLN A 1094 -40.98 -6.01 5.59
C GLN A 1094 -39.74 -5.89 4.69
N LEU A 1095 -38.57 -5.59 5.28
CA LEU A 1095 -37.30 -5.41 4.55
C LEU A 1095 -36.84 -6.67 3.80
N MET A 1096 -37.28 -7.86 4.22
CA MET A 1096 -36.99 -9.13 3.54
C MET A 1096 -37.98 -9.46 2.41
N GLN A 1097 -39.04 -8.67 2.22
CA GLN A 1097 -40.14 -8.90 1.26
C GLN A 1097 -40.39 -7.75 0.29
N CYS A 1098 -39.97 -6.51 0.59
CA CYS A 1098 -40.18 -5.35 -0.28
C CYS A 1098 -39.19 -5.29 -1.46
N HIS A 1099 -39.52 -4.45 -2.44
CA HIS A 1099 -38.68 -4.09 -3.58
C HIS A 1099 -38.52 -2.57 -3.65
N SER A 1100 -37.50 -2.09 -4.37
CA SER A 1100 -37.20 -0.66 -4.51
C SER A 1100 -38.06 0.00 -5.60
N ASP A 1101 -38.68 1.14 -5.27
CA ASP A 1101 -39.48 1.98 -6.19
C ASP A 1101 -38.61 2.90 -7.10
N VAL A 1102 -37.39 2.49 -7.43
CA VAL A 1102 -36.48 3.24 -8.32
C VAL A 1102 -36.76 2.88 -9.78
N GLU A 1103 -37.17 3.84 -10.59
CA GLU A 1103 -37.48 3.64 -12.02
C GLU A 1103 -36.45 4.28 -12.96
N GLN A 1104 -35.62 5.19 -12.45
CA GLN A 1104 -34.71 6.07 -13.21
C GLN A 1104 -33.57 6.59 -12.32
N ALA A 1105 -32.44 6.97 -12.91
CA ALA A 1105 -31.22 7.43 -12.21
C ALA A 1105 -31.48 8.46 -11.08
N LYS A 1106 -32.27 9.51 -11.35
CA LYS A 1106 -32.56 10.58 -10.39
C LYS A 1106 -33.34 10.15 -9.14
N ASP A 1107 -34.01 8.99 -9.15
CA ASP A 1107 -34.72 8.51 -7.96
C ASP A 1107 -33.74 8.14 -6.83
N TRP A 1108 -32.49 7.81 -7.16
CA TRP A 1108 -31.42 7.57 -6.20
C TRP A 1108 -31.00 8.81 -5.39
N LEU A 1109 -31.49 10.01 -5.73
CA LEU A 1109 -31.31 11.21 -4.92
C LEU A 1109 -32.33 11.31 -3.77
N LYS A 1110 -33.36 10.44 -3.72
CA LYS A 1110 -34.34 10.39 -2.63
C LYS A 1110 -33.69 9.76 -1.38
N PRO A 1111 -33.65 10.46 -0.22
CA PRO A 1111 -33.01 9.90 0.99
C PRO A 1111 -33.67 8.61 1.49
N SER A 1112 -34.98 8.42 1.29
CA SER A 1112 -35.68 7.16 1.62
C SER A 1112 -35.18 5.99 0.79
N ALA A 1113 -35.06 6.14 -0.53
CA ALA A 1113 -34.57 5.07 -1.42
C ALA A 1113 -33.14 4.64 -1.07
N ILE A 1114 -32.27 5.60 -0.70
CA ILE A 1114 -30.93 5.31 -0.16
C ILE A 1114 -31.03 4.54 1.17
N LEU A 1115 -31.83 5.02 2.13
CA LEU A 1115 -31.90 4.43 3.46
C LEU A 1115 -32.46 3.01 3.44
N GLU A 1116 -33.59 2.79 2.77
CA GLU A 1116 -34.23 1.47 2.68
C GLU A 1116 -33.33 0.44 1.99
N ALA A 1117 -32.58 0.84 0.95
CA ALA A 1117 -31.58 -0.01 0.31
C ALA A 1117 -30.51 -0.49 1.31
N PHE A 1118 -29.98 0.41 2.14
CA PHE A 1118 -28.95 0.08 3.14
C PHE A 1118 -29.53 -0.66 4.35
N GLU A 1119 -30.76 -0.35 4.78
CA GLU A 1119 -31.51 -1.11 5.80
C GLU A 1119 -31.73 -2.56 5.34
N ALA A 1120 -32.20 -2.77 4.10
CA ALA A 1120 -32.43 -4.09 3.52
C ALA A 1120 -31.14 -4.91 3.37
N ARG A 1121 -30.04 -4.30 2.93
CA ARG A 1121 -28.72 -4.94 2.86
C ARG A 1121 -28.23 -5.39 4.25
N ALA A 1122 -28.14 -4.46 5.20
CA ALA A 1122 -27.65 -4.76 6.53
C ALA A 1122 -28.55 -5.79 7.26
N ALA A 1123 -29.86 -5.76 7.01
CA ALA A 1123 -30.81 -6.77 7.51
C ALA A 1123 -30.54 -8.15 6.89
N ARG A 1124 -30.48 -8.25 5.55
CA ARG A 1124 -30.34 -9.54 4.84
C ARG A 1124 -29.04 -10.24 5.22
N MET A 1125 -27.93 -9.52 5.28
CA MET A 1125 -26.62 -10.07 5.66
C MET A 1125 -26.64 -10.58 7.11
N SER A 1126 -27.16 -9.78 8.05
CA SER A 1126 -27.26 -10.17 9.46
C SER A 1126 -28.14 -11.40 9.67
N VAL A 1127 -29.29 -11.46 9.00
CA VAL A 1127 -30.23 -12.61 9.06
C VAL A 1127 -29.62 -13.86 8.43
N SER A 1128 -28.94 -13.74 7.28
CA SER A 1128 -28.24 -14.85 6.62
C SER A 1128 -27.15 -15.45 7.52
N CYS A 1129 -26.36 -14.59 8.19
CA CYS A 1129 -25.37 -15.04 9.17
C CYS A 1129 -26.03 -15.81 10.32
N ALA A 1130 -27.13 -15.30 10.89
CA ALA A 1130 -27.85 -15.98 11.97
C ALA A 1130 -28.45 -17.33 11.54
N GLN A 1131 -29.01 -17.42 10.33
CA GLN A 1131 -29.57 -18.65 9.75
C GLN A 1131 -28.51 -19.68 9.39
N SER A 1132 -27.29 -19.26 9.07
CA SER A 1132 -26.16 -20.18 8.88
C SER A 1132 -25.55 -20.60 10.20
N LEU A 1133 -25.49 -19.70 11.18
CA LEU A 1133 -24.98 -20.01 12.52
C LEU A 1133 -25.85 -21.06 13.24
N SER A 1134 -27.17 -21.04 13.04
CA SER A 1134 -28.10 -22.03 13.59
C SER A 1134 -28.01 -23.42 12.96
N LYS A 1135 -27.04 -23.68 12.09
CA LYS A 1135 -26.74 -25.02 11.50
C LYS A 1135 -25.61 -25.75 12.21
N PHE A 1136 -24.93 -25.11 13.18
CA PHE A 1136 -23.82 -25.67 13.94
C PHE A 1136 -24.27 -26.10 15.33
N ASP A 1137 -23.92 -27.31 15.76
CA ASP A 1137 -24.22 -27.82 17.11
C ASP A 1137 -23.51 -27.01 18.21
N TYR A 1138 -22.34 -26.43 17.88
CA TYR A 1138 -21.56 -25.56 18.76
C TYR A 1138 -21.55 -24.11 18.23
N PRO A 1139 -22.34 -23.19 18.81
CA PRO A 1139 -22.50 -21.84 18.28
C PRO A 1139 -21.21 -20.99 18.23
N GLU A 1140 -20.22 -21.28 19.06
CA GLU A 1140 -18.92 -20.57 18.97
C GLU A 1140 -18.06 -21.10 17.82
N GLU A 1141 -18.11 -22.40 17.50
CA GLU A 1141 -17.42 -22.98 16.34
C GLU A 1141 -18.00 -22.42 15.04
N GLY A 1142 -19.33 -22.39 14.92
CA GLY A 1142 -20.02 -21.74 13.79
C GLY A 1142 -19.74 -20.24 13.71
N PHE A 1143 -19.51 -19.55 14.83
CA PHE A 1143 -19.11 -18.13 14.82
C PHE A 1143 -17.69 -17.94 14.25
N GLN A 1144 -16.78 -18.89 14.45
CA GLN A 1144 -15.43 -18.83 13.88
C GLN A 1144 -15.41 -19.20 12.38
N GLU A 1145 -16.17 -20.21 11.95
CA GLU A 1145 -16.25 -20.57 10.51
C GLU A 1145 -16.94 -19.46 9.69
N LEU A 1146 -17.99 -18.82 10.24
CA LEU A 1146 -18.71 -17.70 9.60
C LEU A 1146 -18.07 -16.31 9.85
N ALA A 1147 -16.86 -16.25 10.42
CA ALA A 1147 -16.26 -14.98 10.86
C ALA A 1147 -16.11 -13.93 9.74
N THR A 1148 -15.93 -14.35 8.48
CA THR A 1148 -15.86 -13.45 7.32
C THR A 1148 -17.23 -12.78 7.07
N ASP A 1149 -18.27 -13.58 6.85
CA ASP A 1149 -19.65 -13.14 6.60
C ASP A 1149 -20.15 -12.23 7.72
N LEU A 1150 -19.81 -12.57 8.97
CA LEU A 1150 -20.12 -11.80 10.18
C LEU A 1150 -19.44 -10.42 10.21
N VAL A 1151 -18.20 -10.33 9.74
CA VAL A 1151 -17.48 -9.05 9.58
C VAL A 1151 -18.10 -8.22 8.46
N GLU A 1152 -18.48 -8.82 7.34
CA GLU A 1152 -19.13 -8.11 6.23
C GLU A 1152 -20.53 -7.58 6.61
N ALA A 1153 -21.33 -8.37 7.34
CA ALA A 1153 -22.60 -7.93 7.91
C ALA A 1153 -22.41 -6.76 8.90
N ALA A 1154 -21.38 -6.81 9.74
CA ALA A 1154 -21.00 -5.71 10.62
C ALA A 1154 -20.57 -4.45 9.84
N VAL A 1155 -19.80 -4.59 8.76
CA VAL A 1155 -19.42 -3.47 7.88
C VAL A 1155 -20.64 -2.84 7.21
N ALA A 1156 -21.58 -3.65 6.69
CA ALA A 1156 -22.81 -3.15 6.08
C ALA A 1156 -23.67 -2.34 7.08
N HIS A 1157 -23.81 -2.83 8.32
CA HIS A 1157 -24.46 -2.09 9.40
C HIS A 1157 -23.74 -0.77 9.74
N CYS A 1158 -22.40 -0.77 9.81
CA CYS A 1158 -21.64 0.45 10.06
C CYS A 1158 -21.77 1.47 8.91
N GLN A 1159 -21.80 1.00 7.66
CA GLN A 1159 -22.01 1.85 6.48
C GLN A 1159 -23.41 2.50 6.50
N LEU A 1160 -24.46 1.74 6.86
CA LEU A 1160 -25.82 2.27 7.09
C LEU A 1160 -25.84 3.39 8.15
N ILE A 1161 -25.09 3.23 9.25
CA ILE A 1161 -24.97 4.29 10.26
C ILE A 1161 -24.32 5.55 9.66
N VAL A 1162 -23.22 5.44 8.92
CA VAL A 1162 -22.57 6.63 8.33
C VAL A 1162 -23.49 7.32 7.30
N VAL A 1163 -24.16 6.56 6.42
CA VAL A 1163 -25.11 7.10 5.44
C VAL A 1163 -26.28 7.81 6.11
N SER A 1164 -26.90 7.18 7.14
CA SER A 1164 -28.02 7.81 7.87
C SER A 1164 -27.61 9.07 8.62
N LYS A 1165 -26.41 9.13 9.22
CA LYS A 1165 -25.94 10.34 9.92
C LYS A 1165 -25.53 11.47 8.98
N PHE A 1166 -25.15 11.18 7.73
CA PHE A 1166 -25.01 12.21 6.70
C PHE A 1166 -26.40 12.75 6.30
N ILE A 1167 -27.39 11.88 6.06
CA ILE A 1167 -28.76 12.28 5.72
C ILE A 1167 -29.41 13.10 6.86
N GLU A 1168 -29.24 12.71 8.13
CA GLU A 1168 -29.69 13.47 9.30
C GLU A 1168 -29.00 14.84 9.40
N LYS A 1169 -27.70 14.96 9.06
CA LYS A 1169 -27.01 16.25 8.98
C LYS A 1169 -27.66 17.17 7.96
N LEU A 1170 -28.06 16.65 6.79
CA LEU A 1170 -28.73 17.41 5.73
C LEU A 1170 -30.15 17.88 6.10
N GLN A 1171 -30.79 17.28 7.10
CA GLN A 1171 -32.07 17.75 7.63
C GLN A 1171 -31.93 18.98 8.55
N GLN A 1172 -30.73 19.26 9.06
CA GLN A 1172 -30.43 20.45 9.86
C GLN A 1172 -30.46 21.72 8.99
N ASP A 1173 -30.62 22.87 9.63
CA ASP A 1173 -30.31 24.14 8.97
C ASP A 1173 -28.79 24.27 8.78
N ILE A 1174 -28.36 24.66 7.59
CA ILE A 1174 -26.94 24.74 7.19
C ILE A 1174 -26.73 26.08 6.48
N PRO A 1175 -25.99 27.03 7.08
CA PRO A 1175 -25.79 28.35 6.51
C PRO A 1175 -24.83 28.31 5.32
N GLY A 1176 -24.94 29.35 4.47
CA GLY A 1176 -24.06 29.58 3.32
C GLY A 1176 -24.70 29.19 1.99
N GLU A 1177 -24.61 30.11 1.03
CA GLU A 1177 -25.04 29.88 -0.36
C GLU A 1177 -24.24 28.74 -1.00
N GLY A 1178 -24.93 27.84 -1.71
CA GLY A 1178 -24.36 26.63 -2.35
C GLY A 1178 -23.90 25.51 -1.40
N VAL A 1179 -23.66 25.81 -0.11
CA VAL A 1179 -23.07 24.88 0.88
C VAL A 1179 -23.94 23.63 1.03
N LYS A 1180 -25.25 23.79 1.26
CA LYS A 1180 -26.16 22.66 1.47
C LYS A 1180 -26.32 21.80 0.21
N GLN A 1181 -26.31 22.41 -0.97
CA GLN A 1181 -26.38 21.73 -2.27
C GLN A 1181 -25.16 20.83 -2.50
N GLN A 1182 -23.95 21.35 -2.28
CA GLN A 1182 -22.71 20.57 -2.42
C GLN A 1182 -22.63 19.42 -1.38
N LEU A 1183 -23.15 19.62 -0.16
CA LEU A 1183 -23.24 18.54 0.83
C LEU A 1183 -24.26 17.45 0.45
N VAL A 1184 -25.36 17.78 -0.25
CA VAL A 1184 -26.27 16.78 -0.84
C VAL A 1184 -25.54 15.96 -1.92
N VAL A 1185 -24.82 16.63 -2.84
CA VAL A 1185 -24.02 15.95 -3.88
C VAL A 1185 -23.01 14.97 -3.26
N LEU A 1186 -22.27 15.40 -2.24
CA LEU A 1186 -21.31 14.54 -1.54
C LEU A 1186 -21.98 13.38 -0.79
N CYS A 1187 -23.12 13.60 -0.14
CA CYS A 1187 -23.88 12.52 0.51
C CYS A 1187 -24.35 11.47 -0.50
N SER A 1188 -24.86 11.90 -1.66
CA SER A 1188 -25.28 11.00 -2.73
C SER A 1188 -24.09 10.26 -3.35
N ILE A 1189 -22.94 10.91 -3.52
CA ILE A 1189 -21.70 10.25 -3.98
C ILE A 1189 -21.26 9.17 -2.99
N TYR A 1190 -21.23 9.45 -1.68
CA TYR A 1190 -20.84 8.47 -0.66
C TYR A 1190 -21.75 7.23 -0.68
N ALA A 1191 -23.08 7.45 -0.69
CA ALA A 1191 -24.05 6.36 -0.71
C ALA A 1191 -23.99 5.53 -2.00
N LEU A 1192 -23.97 6.17 -3.17
CA LEU A 1192 -24.00 5.46 -4.46
C LEU A 1192 -22.66 4.83 -4.82
N PHE A 1193 -21.53 5.38 -4.37
CA PHE A 1193 -20.24 4.69 -4.45
C PHE A 1193 -20.22 3.42 -3.60
N LEU A 1194 -20.75 3.44 -2.38
CA LEU A 1194 -20.87 2.23 -1.56
C LEU A 1194 -21.86 1.22 -2.15
N LEU A 1195 -22.95 1.68 -2.77
CA LEU A 1195 -23.88 0.82 -3.52
C LEU A 1195 -23.17 0.13 -4.69
N HIS A 1196 -22.40 0.88 -5.47
CA HIS A 1196 -21.58 0.36 -6.56
C HIS A 1196 -20.51 -0.64 -6.06
N LYS A 1197 -19.71 -0.26 -5.05
CA LYS A 1197 -18.62 -1.08 -4.49
C LYS A 1197 -19.11 -2.40 -3.87
N HIS A 1198 -20.32 -2.41 -3.32
CA HIS A 1198 -20.92 -3.59 -2.68
C HIS A 1198 -22.16 -4.11 -3.43
N GLN A 1199 -22.20 -3.93 -4.76
CA GLN A 1199 -23.40 -4.20 -5.56
C GLN A 1199 -23.90 -5.67 -5.45
N GLY A 1200 -22.99 -6.62 -5.21
CA GLY A 1200 -23.34 -8.03 -4.95
C GLY A 1200 -24.28 -8.17 -3.74
N ASP A 1201 -23.91 -7.60 -2.59
CA ASP A 1201 -24.69 -7.60 -1.36
C ASP A 1201 -26.09 -7.00 -1.58
N PHE A 1202 -26.16 -5.88 -2.31
CA PHE A 1202 -27.40 -5.16 -2.61
C PHE A 1202 -28.33 -5.97 -3.53
N LEU A 1203 -27.79 -6.63 -4.56
CA LEU A 1203 -28.58 -7.52 -5.43
C LEU A 1203 -29.02 -8.80 -4.69
N ALA A 1204 -28.20 -9.33 -3.78
CA ALA A 1204 -28.53 -10.49 -2.94
C ALA A 1204 -29.69 -10.23 -1.95
N THR A 1205 -30.10 -8.97 -1.74
CA THR A 1205 -31.30 -8.66 -0.95
C THR A 1205 -32.60 -9.06 -1.63
N GLY A 1206 -32.67 -9.03 -2.96
CA GLY A 1206 -33.91 -9.01 -3.73
C GLY A 1206 -34.66 -7.66 -3.75
N TYR A 1207 -34.23 -6.67 -2.96
CA TYR A 1207 -34.82 -5.32 -2.94
C TYR A 1207 -34.43 -4.50 -4.19
N ILE A 1208 -33.19 -4.67 -4.69
CA ILE A 1208 -32.66 -3.96 -5.86
C ILE A 1208 -32.45 -4.91 -7.04
N THR A 1209 -32.86 -4.48 -8.23
CA THR A 1209 -32.58 -5.17 -9.51
C THR A 1209 -31.28 -4.69 -10.16
N SER A 1210 -30.68 -5.50 -11.05
CA SER A 1210 -29.49 -5.10 -11.81
C SER A 1210 -29.70 -3.81 -12.63
N LYS A 1211 -30.91 -3.59 -13.16
CA LYS A 1211 -31.31 -2.33 -13.83
C LYS A 1211 -31.21 -1.13 -12.89
N GLN A 1212 -31.69 -1.25 -11.65
CA GLN A 1212 -31.60 -0.19 -10.64
C GLN A 1212 -30.16 0.03 -10.15
N GLY A 1213 -29.33 -1.01 -10.13
CA GLY A 1213 -27.89 -0.90 -9.93
C GLY A 1213 -27.17 -0.12 -11.05
N LEU A 1214 -27.57 -0.31 -12.31
CA LEU A 1214 -27.07 0.50 -13.43
C LEU A 1214 -27.51 1.97 -13.33
N PHE A 1215 -28.74 2.23 -12.89
CA PHE A 1215 -29.21 3.60 -12.60
C PHE A 1215 -28.44 4.28 -11.46
N ALA A 1216 -27.96 3.54 -10.45
CA ALA A 1216 -27.07 4.08 -9.43
C ALA A 1216 -25.72 4.49 -10.02
N ASN A 1217 -25.14 3.65 -10.90
CA ASN A 1217 -23.89 3.94 -11.60
C ASN A 1217 -24.01 5.17 -12.53
N GLU A 1218 -25.15 5.32 -13.21
CA GLU A 1218 -25.47 6.46 -14.06
C GLU A 1218 -25.57 7.76 -13.24
N GLN A 1219 -26.35 7.75 -12.15
CA GLN A 1219 -26.49 8.90 -11.27
C GLN A 1219 -25.16 9.28 -10.59
N LEU A 1220 -24.32 8.30 -10.23
CA LEU A 1220 -22.98 8.52 -9.67
C LEU A 1220 -22.05 9.21 -10.68
N ARG A 1221 -22.05 8.80 -11.96
CA ARG A 1221 -21.28 9.49 -13.02
C ARG A 1221 -21.77 10.92 -13.26
N ALA A 1222 -23.08 11.16 -13.18
CA ALA A 1222 -23.67 12.50 -13.31
C ALA A 1222 -23.25 13.40 -12.14
N LEU A 1223 -23.30 12.89 -10.89
CA LEU A 1223 -22.90 13.62 -9.69
C LEU A 1223 -21.41 14.01 -9.71
N TYR A 1224 -20.52 13.17 -10.27
CA TYR A 1224 -19.10 13.55 -10.39
C TYR A 1224 -18.88 14.82 -11.22
N THR A 1225 -19.69 15.07 -12.24
CA THR A 1225 -19.62 16.32 -13.04
C THR A 1225 -20.18 17.54 -12.29
N GLN A 1226 -20.85 17.35 -11.15
CA GLN A 1226 -21.45 18.42 -10.33
C GLN A 1226 -20.61 18.79 -9.10
N VAL A 1227 -19.45 18.15 -8.88
CA VAL A 1227 -18.58 18.43 -7.73
C VAL A 1227 -17.71 19.67 -8.00
N CYS A 1228 -18.07 20.80 -7.42
CA CYS A 1228 -17.30 22.04 -7.54
C CYS A 1228 -16.19 22.08 -6.47
N LEU A 1229 -14.95 21.78 -6.88
CA LEU A 1229 -13.84 21.44 -5.97
C LEU A 1229 -13.07 22.66 -5.45
N ILE A 1230 -13.40 23.14 -4.25
CA ILE A 1230 -12.72 24.31 -3.66
C ILE A 1230 -12.31 24.09 -2.19
N GLY A 1231 -11.06 24.42 -1.90
CA GLY A 1231 -10.79 25.30 -0.76
C GLY A 1231 -10.56 24.71 0.63
N PHE A 1232 -10.39 23.40 0.80
CA PHE A 1232 -9.80 22.91 2.06
C PHE A 1232 -8.42 23.53 2.28
N VAL A 1233 -8.15 24.02 3.49
CA VAL A 1233 -6.86 24.58 3.93
C VAL A 1233 -6.47 23.96 5.27
N ILE A 1234 -5.92 22.74 5.23
CA ILE A 1234 -5.20 22.11 6.36
C ILE A 1234 -3.89 21.48 5.85
N CYS A 1235 -3.31 22.07 4.80
CA CYS A 1235 -1.95 21.78 4.36
C CYS A 1235 -1.43 22.91 3.47
N VAL A 1236 -0.11 23.06 3.46
CA VAL A 1236 0.67 24.03 2.70
C VAL A 1236 1.73 23.25 1.91
N CYS A 1237 1.46 22.57 0.78
CA CYS A 1237 0.22 21.97 0.27
C CYS A 1237 -0.54 22.85 -0.75
N CYS A 1238 -0.19 22.78 -2.03
CA CYS A 1238 -0.02 24.03 -2.75
C CYS A 1238 -0.04 23.98 -4.31
N SER A 1239 0.44 25.04 -5.01
CA SER A 1239 0.34 25.25 -6.48
C SER A 1239 1.64 25.53 -7.25
N PHE A 1240 2.73 25.99 -6.63
CA PHE A 1240 4.05 26.07 -7.28
C PHE A 1240 4.75 24.69 -7.29
N VAL A 1241 3.98 23.64 -7.62
CA VAL A 1241 4.37 22.24 -7.43
C VAL A 1241 5.70 21.92 -8.12
N TYR A 1242 5.85 22.20 -9.42
CA TYR A 1242 7.10 21.87 -10.12
C TYR A 1242 8.30 22.70 -9.64
N PRO A 1243 8.21 24.05 -9.48
CA PRO A 1243 9.29 24.83 -8.88
C PRO A 1243 9.66 24.41 -7.45
N LYS A 1244 8.69 24.04 -6.59
CA LYS A 1244 8.97 23.59 -5.22
C LYS A 1244 9.48 22.15 -5.14
N LEU A 1245 9.08 21.26 -6.05
CA LEU A 1245 9.72 19.95 -6.20
C LEU A 1245 11.18 20.09 -6.66
N TYR A 1246 11.46 21.03 -7.56
CA TYR A 1246 12.83 21.36 -7.97
C TYR A 1246 13.65 21.94 -6.80
N GLU A 1247 13.12 22.95 -6.09
CA GLU A 1247 13.76 23.53 -4.90
C GLU A 1247 14.03 22.47 -3.80
N ALA A 1248 13.05 21.60 -3.51
CA ALA A 1248 13.21 20.53 -2.54
C ALA A 1248 14.26 19.48 -2.95
N ALA A 1249 14.43 19.23 -4.26
CA ALA A 1249 15.50 18.36 -4.75
C ALA A 1249 16.90 18.99 -4.60
N TRP A 1250 17.03 20.32 -4.60
CA TRP A 1250 18.29 21.00 -4.27
C TRP A 1250 18.54 21.14 -2.75
N LYS A 1251 17.50 21.00 -1.92
CA LYS A 1251 17.63 20.83 -0.46
C LYS A 1251 18.01 19.39 -0.04
N ASP A 1252 17.96 18.40 -0.95
CA ASP A 1252 18.46 17.04 -0.69
C ASP A 1252 19.98 17.09 -0.47
N PRO A 1253 20.53 16.57 0.66
CA PRO A 1253 21.96 16.56 0.93
C PRO A 1253 22.82 15.97 -0.20
N LEU A 1254 22.28 15.09 -1.08
CA LEU A 1254 22.99 14.57 -2.25
C LEU A 1254 23.42 15.66 -3.26
N ASN A 1255 22.75 16.81 -3.27
CA ASN A 1255 23.00 17.90 -4.22
C ASN A 1255 23.87 19.05 -3.66
N GLU A 1256 24.40 18.92 -2.45
CA GLU A 1256 25.48 19.79 -1.94
C GLU A 1256 26.77 19.74 -2.79
N SER A 1257 26.93 18.73 -3.67
CA SER A 1257 28.07 18.61 -4.57
C SER A 1257 27.70 18.01 -5.93
N ASP A 1258 28.34 18.52 -7.00
CA ASP A 1258 28.20 17.98 -8.36
C ASP A 1258 28.87 16.62 -8.50
N ILE A 1259 30.09 16.50 -7.96
CA ILE A 1259 30.81 15.23 -7.83
C ILE A 1259 30.31 14.56 -6.54
N PRO A 1260 29.79 13.33 -6.60
CA PRO A 1260 29.38 12.61 -5.40
C PRO A 1260 30.62 12.18 -4.60
N ASP A 1261 30.56 12.32 -3.28
CA ASP A 1261 31.55 11.73 -2.38
C ASP A 1261 31.69 10.23 -2.69
N GLY A 1262 32.91 9.73 -2.91
CA GLY A 1262 33.14 8.37 -3.40
C GLY A 1262 33.45 8.25 -4.89
N PHE A 1263 33.31 9.30 -5.69
CA PHE A 1263 33.68 9.28 -7.11
C PHE A 1263 35.16 8.89 -7.30
N HIS A 1264 36.07 9.51 -6.57
CA HIS A 1264 37.51 9.26 -6.71
C HIS A 1264 37.93 7.91 -6.12
N GLU A 1265 37.27 7.45 -5.06
CA GLU A 1265 37.58 6.19 -4.39
C GLU A 1265 37.05 4.96 -5.15
N TYR A 1266 35.90 5.11 -5.84
CA TYR A 1266 35.14 3.97 -6.37
C TYR A 1266 34.84 4.03 -7.88
N ILE A 1267 34.52 5.20 -8.44
CA ILE A 1267 34.09 5.32 -9.85
C ILE A 1267 35.25 5.62 -10.80
N ARG A 1268 36.15 6.56 -10.48
CA ARG A 1268 37.35 6.80 -11.28
C ARG A 1268 38.18 5.52 -11.49
N PRO A 1269 38.49 4.71 -10.46
CA PRO A 1269 39.25 3.47 -10.65
C PRO A 1269 38.51 2.40 -11.48
N LEU A 1270 37.18 2.46 -11.57
CA LEU A 1270 36.40 1.60 -12.45
C LEU A 1270 36.46 2.07 -13.92
N LEU A 1271 36.31 3.37 -14.16
CA LEU A 1271 36.49 3.98 -15.50
C LEU A 1271 37.91 3.74 -16.04
N GLU A 1272 38.93 3.99 -15.21
CA GLU A 1272 40.35 3.83 -15.56
C GLU A 1272 40.86 2.37 -15.52
N GLN A 1273 40.00 1.40 -15.12
CA GLN A 1273 40.34 -0.02 -14.92
C GLN A 1273 41.40 -0.30 -13.82
N GLN A 1274 41.66 0.65 -12.93
CA GLN A 1274 42.66 0.58 -11.85
C GLN A 1274 42.11 0.01 -10.52
N LEU A 1275 41.22 -0.98 -10.56
CA LEU A 1275 40.52 -1.54 -9.38
C LEU A 1275 41.44 -2.13 -8.28
N GLN A 1276 42.73 -2.31 -8.57
CA GLN A 1276 43.74 -2.73 -7.58
C GLN A 1276 44.24 -1.58 -6.69
N THR A 1277 44.16 -0.31 -7.14
CA THR A 1277 44.60 0.86 -6.36
C THR A 1277 43.45 1.51 -5.57
N ALA A 1278 42.21 1.15 -5.88
CA ALA A 1278 41.00 1.63 -5.20
C ALA A 1278 40.90 1.13 -3.74
N ARG A 1279 40.46 2.01 -2.83
CA ARG A 1279 40.18 1.69 -1.42
C ARG A 1279 38.80 1.03 -1.27
N LEU A 1280 38.62 -0.14 -1.87
CA LEU A 1280 37.36 -0.92 -1.92
C LEU A 1280 37.18 -1.86 -0.71
#